data_AF-A0A2H1WPK0-F1
#
_entry.id   AF-A0A2H1WPK0-F1
#
_cell.length_a   1.000
_cell.length_b   1.000
_cell.length_c   1.000
_cell.angle_alpha   90.00
_cell.angle_beta   90.00
_cell.angle_gamma   90.00
#
_symmetry.space_group_name_H-M   'P 1'
#
loop_
_entity.id
_entity.type
_entity.pdbx_description
1 polymer ?
#
loop_
_entity_poly.entity_id
_entity_poly.type
_entity_poly.pdbx_seq_one_letter_code
_entity_poly.pdbx_strand_id
1 'polypeptide(L)'
;TYSGLFCVVVNPYKKLPIYTEKIMERYKGIKRHEVPPHVFAITDTAYRSMLQDREDQSILCTGESGAGKTENTKKVIQYLAYVAASKPKGSGAGELEQQLLQANPILEAFGNAKTVKNDNSSRFGKFIRINFDASGFIAGANIETYLLEKSRAIRQAKDERTFHIFYQLLAGATTQQRAEYILEDPKSYPFLSNAALPVPGIDDAAEFQATIKSMNIMGMNNEDFNSIFRIVSATLLFGSMQFKQERNSDQATLPDNTVAQKIAHLLGLSVTEMTKAFLKPRIKVGRDFVTKAQTKEQVEFSVEAIGKACYERLFRWLVNRINRSLDRTKRQGASFIGILDMAGFEIFELNSFEQLCINYTNEKLQQLFNHTMFILEQEEYQREGIEWKFIDFGLDLQPTIDLIDKPMGIMALLDEECWFPKATDKTFVEKLVSAHSVHPKFMKTDFRGVADFAIIHYAGKVDYSAEKWLMKNMDPLNENVVSLLQSSQDPFVCHIWKDAEIVGMAQQAMTDTQFGARTRKGMFRTVSQLYKEQLTKLMATLRNTNPNFVRCIIPNHEKKAGKIEAPLVLDQLRCNGVLEGIRICRQGFPNRIPFQEFRQRYELLTPNIIPKGFMDGKKACEQMIEALELDHNLYRVGQSKIFFRAGVLAHLEEERDYKITDLIVNFQAFCRGYLARRNYQKRLQQLNAIRIIQRNCAAYLKLRNWQWWRLYIKVKPLLEVTKQEEKLTQKEDELRQIRERLDTQVKRCQEYEQKYQQANAEKTQLAEQLQAELELCAEAEESRARAAARKQELEELLHDLEGRIEEEEERCNALQQEKKRLQLNIQDLEEQLEEEEAARQKLQLERVQCDSKIKKLEEDLALSDDTNQKLVKEKKILEERANDLSQALAEEEEKAKHLSKLKTKQESAIAELEEKLLKDHQMRQETDRAKRKLETELQDVKEQLAERKAQLEELQIVLTKREEELASAISRADEESAARAAAQKAAREAESALADAHEDLDAERAARTKAEKLRRDLNEELEALKSELLDSLDTTAAQQELRTKREQEVAVLKRSLEEEAAAHEASLADQRHKHSQELQQLNEQHDQLKKAKAGHFTLLCVMACVKERRQKNVKFGLSKDDNFEVENSAFPCDPGNSFSSARDYWQHMCRNPESEDRRADVSLICNALEKAKQVLEAENADLATELKSASAARAEGERRRKQAEAQLQEIAAKLQDVERVRSELQEKCVRLQSEAETAAAQLEAAELNASAAHKHAATTGA
;
A
#
# COMPACT_ATOMS: atom_id res chain seq x y z
N THR A 1 -23.28 -30.43 4.32
CA THR A 1 -22.48 -31.47 5.01
C THR A 1 -21.25 -30.83 5.62
N TYR A 2 -20.90 -31.14 6.86
CA TYR A 2 -19.66 -30.63 7.46
C TYR A 2 -18.43 -31.38 6.91
N SER A 3 -17.35 -30.64 6.68
CA SER A 3 -16.08 -31.16 6.17
C SER A 3 -14.94 -30.55 6.99
N GLY A 4 -14.92 -30.82 8.30
CA GLY A 4 -14.00 -30.16 9.23
C GLY A 4 -14.42 -28.73 9.52
N LEU A 5 -13.54 -27.76 9.34
CA LEU A 5 -13.81 -26.34 9.64
C LEU A 5 -14.85 -25.71 8.68
N PHE A 6 -14.94 -26.18 7.43
CA PHE A 6 -15.87 -25.66 6.42
C PHE A 6 -17.06 -26.59 6.16
N CYS A 7 -18.03 -26.12 5.36
CA CYS A 7 -19.22 -26.88 4.98
C CYS A 7 -19.37 -26.98 3.47
N VAL A 8 -19.69 -28.18 2.99
CA VAL A 8 -20.02 -28.43 1.58
C VAL A 8 -21.54 -28.44 1.41
N VAL A 9 -22.03 -27.66 0.45
CA VAL A 9 -23.45 -27.52 0.12
C VAL A 9 -23.65 -27.89 -1.33
N VAL A 10 -24.45 -28.92 -1.61
CA VAL A 10 -24.81 -29.30 -2.98
C VAL A 10 -26.14 -28.62 -3.33
N ASN A 11 -26.19 -27.91 -4.46
CA ASN A 11 -27.39 -27.21 -4.89
C ASN A 11 -28.54 -28.20 -5.16
N PRO A 12 -29.69 -28.13 -4.44
CA PRO A 12 -30.78 -29.07 -4.66
C PRO A 12 -31.64 -28.78 -5.90
N TYR A 13 -31.52 -27.58 -6.51
CA TYR A 13 -32.44 -27.05 -7.53
C TYR A 13 -33.93 -27.11 -7.12
N LYS A 14 -34.22 -27.21 -5.81
CA LYS A 14 -35.56 -27.32 -5.24
C LYS A 14 -35.66 -26.53 -3.94
N LYS A 15 -36.80 -25.86 -3.72
CA LYS A 15 -37.12 -25.23 -2.45
C LYS A 15 -37.38 -26.30 -1.39
N LEU A 16 -36.48 -26.41 -0.42
CA LEU A 16 -36.60 -27.34 0.70
C LEU A 16 -37.26 -26.66 1.91
N PRO A 17 -38.17 -27.34 2.65
CA PRO A 17 -38.86 -26.77 3.81
C PRO A 17 -37.99 -26.73 5.09
N ILE A 18 -36.71 -26.39 4.94
CA ILE A 18 -35.71 -26.38 6.02
C ILE A 18 -35.35 -24.97 6.51
N TYR A 19 -35.89 -23.93 5.86
CA TYR A 19 -35.60 -22.52 6.17
C TYR A 19 -36.75 -21.82 6.90
N THR A 20 -37.47 -22.53 7.77
CA THR A 20 -38.59 -21.98 8.54
C THR A 20 -38.11 -21.39 9.87
N GLU A 21 -38.87 -20.48 10.46
CA GLU A 21 -38.56 -19.90 11.79
C GLU A 21 -38.41 -20.97 12.88
N LYS A 22 -39.20 -22.04 12.80
CA LYS A 22 -39.10 -23.20 13.71
C LYS A 22 -37.72 -23.85 13.63
N ILE A 23 -37.13 -23.93 12.44
CA ILE A 23 -35.77 -24.45 12.27
C ILE A 23 -34.77 -23.42 12.78
N MET A 24 -34.93 -22.12 12.50
CA MET A 24 -34.01 -21.10 13.03
C MET A 24 -33.95 -21.12 14.56
N GLU A 25 -35.09 -21.26 15.25
CA GLU A 25 -35.14 -21.40 16.71
C GLU A 25 -34.42 -22.65 17.21
N ARG A 26 -34.43 -23.74 16.43
CA ARG A 26 -33.66 -24.96 16.76
C ARG A 26 -32.16 -24.76 16.62
N TYR A 27 -31.67 -23.88 15.76
CA TYR A 27 -30.24 -23.64 15.60
C TYR A 27 -29.70 -22.54 16.53
N LYS A 28 -30.59 -21.67 17.02
CA LYS A 28 -30.26 -20.54 17.90
C LYS A 28 -29.66 -21.03 19.22
N GLY A 29 -28.43 -20.61 19.50
CA GLY A 29 -27.82 -20.92 20.81
C GLY A 29 -27.36 -22.37 20.99
N ILE A 30 -27.56 -23.25 19.99
CA ILE A 30 -27.12 -24.66 20.01
C ILE A 30 -25.76 -24.85 19.32
N LYS A 31 -24.85 -25.65 19.90
CA LYS A 31 -23.49 -25.84 19.35
C LYS A 31 -23.50 -26.67 18.07
N ARG A 32 -22.45 -26.52 17.25
CA ARG A 32 -22.33 -27.12 15.92
C ARG A 32 -22.48 -28.65 15.88
N HIS A 33 -22.03 -29.37 16.92
CA HIS A 33 -22.09 -30.84 16.97
C HIS A 33 -23.46 -31.38 17.41
N GLU A 34 -24.26 -30.58 18.11
CA GLU A 34 -25.61 -30.96 18.59
C GLU A 34 -26.69 -30.80 17.50
N VAL A 35 -26.37 -30.10 16.40
CA VAL A 35 -27.29 -29.86 15.28
C VAL A 35 -26.79 -30.50 13.98
N PRO A 36 -27.72 -31.01 13.13
CA PRO A 36 -27.32 -31.58 11.86
C PRO A 36 -26.74 -30.50 10.92
N PRO A 37 -25.90 -30.89 9.94
CA PRO A 37 -25.23 -29.95 9.06
C PRO A 37 -26.18 -29.01 8.31
N HIS A 38 -26.06 -27.71 8.60
CA HIS A 38 -26.86 -26.67 7.96
C HIS A 38 -26.11 -25.33 7.94
N VAL A 39 -26.43 -24.45 6.99
CA VAL A 39 -25.79 -23.12 6.88
C VAL A 39 -25.97 -22.28 8.15
N PHE A 40 -27.14 -22.39 8.79
CA PHE A 40 -27.46 -21.71 10.06
C PHE A 40 -26.47 -22.04 11.18
N ALA A 41 -25.95 -23.26 11.27
CA ALA A 41 -24.97 -23.61 12.30
C ALA A 41 -23.64 -22.87 12.11
N ILE A 42 -23.22 -22.67 10.86
CA ILE A 42 -21.99 -21.93 10.52
C ILE A 42 -22.18 -20.46 10.86
N THR A 43 -23.33 -19.91 10.45
CA THR A 43 -23.69 -18.52 10.75
C THR A 43 -23.78 -18.26 12.25
N ASP A 44 -24.37 -19.18 13.00
CA ASP A 44 -24.49 -19.06 14.45
C ASP A 44 -23.13 -19.19 15.15
N THR A 45 -22.27 -20.10 14.68
CA THR A 45 -20.89 -20.24 15.17
C THR A 45 -20.13 -18.93 14.96
N ALA A 46 -20.14 -18.37 13.74
CA ALA A 46 -19.51 -17.09 13.45
C ALA A 46 -20.06 -15.96 14.33
N TYR A 47 -21.39 -15.89 14.49
CA TYR A 47 -22.02 -14.88 15.34
C TYR A 47 -21.58 -14.98 16.81
N ARG A 48 -21.48 -16.18 17.37
CA ARG A 48 -21.01 -16.34 18.76
C ARG A 48 -19.52 -16.09 18.92
N SER A 49 -18.69 -16.59 18.00
CA SER A 49 -17.25 -16.31 18.01
C SER A 49 -16.97 -14.82 17.98
N MET A 50 -17.69 -14.06 17.16
CA MET A 50 -17.62 -12.59 17.17
C MET A 50 -17.91 -11.99 18.56
N LEU A 51 -18.97 -12.46 19.24
CA LEU A 51 -19.35 -11.94 20.56
C LEU A 51 -18.40 -12.36 21.68
N GLN A 52 -17.82 -13.55 21.59
CA GLN A 52 -16.94 -14.12 22.60
C GLN A 52 -15.51 -13.57 22.46
N ASP A 53 -14.96 -13.61 21.26
CA ASP A 53 -13.56 -13.28 20.98
C ASP A 53 -13.38 -11.78 20.69
N ARG A 54 -14.48 -11.05 20.40
CA ARG A 54 -14.49 -9.64 19.97
C ARG A 54 -13.68 -9.39 18.70
N GLU A 55 -13.56 -10.41 17.86
CA GLU A 55 -12.92 -10.34 16.55
C GLU A 55 -13.95 -10.36 15.43
N ASP A 56 -13.72 -9.55 14.40
CA ASP A 56 -14.58 -9.49 13.23
C ASP A 56 -14.51 -10.80 12.42
N GLN A 57 -15.66 -11.22 11.90
CA GLN A 57 -15.79 -12.51 11.21
C GLN A 57 -16.13 -12.29 9.74
N SER A 58 -15.81 -13.26 8.90
CA SER A 58 -16.32 -13.31 7.53
C SER A 58 -16.91 -14.67 7.19
N ILE A 59 -17.91 -14.68 6.31
CA ILE A 59 -18.54 -15.89 5.76
C ILE A 59 -18.38 -15.83 4.24
N LEU A 60 -17.58 -16.75 3.69
CA LEU A 60 -17.25 -16.79 2.27
C LEU A 60 -18.03 -17.92 1.59
N CYS A 61 -19.01 -17.56 0.76
CA CYS A 61 -19.72 -18.50 -0.10
C CYS A 61 -18.96 -18.66 -1.41
N THR A 62 -18.29 -19.80 -1.60
CA THR A 62 -17.44 -20.10 -2.76
C THR A 62 -18.00 -21.26 -3.57
N GLY A 63 -17.60 -21.38 -4.84
CA GLY A 63 -18.05 -22.45 -5.74
C GLY A 63 -18.28 -21.94 -7.16
N GLU A 64 -18.53 -22.86 -8.10
CA GLU A 64 -18.76 -22.54 -9.51
C GLU A 64 -20.02 -21.69 -9.75
N SER A 65 -20.10 -21.07 -10.93
CA SER A 65 -21.26 -20.28 -11.36
C SER A 65 -22.52 -21.15 -11.45
N GLY A 66 -23.57 -20.81 -10.68
CA GLY A 66 -24.80 -21.61 -10.58
C GLY A 66 -24.86 -22.58 -9.38
N ALA A 67 -23.82 -22.64 -8.53
CA ALA A 67 -23.79 -23.51 -7.35
C ALA A 67 -24.72 -23.09 -6.19
N GLY A 68 -25.39 -21.93 -6.28
CA GLY A 68 -26.31 -21.44 -5.25
C GLY A 68 -25.67 -20.57 -4.15
N LYS A 69 -24.57 -19.87 -4.45
CA LYS A 69 -23.88 -18.96 -3.52
C LYS A 69 -24.81 -17.89 -2.95
N THR A 70 -25.46 -17.11 -3.82
CA THR A 70 -26.39 -16.04 -3.45
C THR A 70 -27.58 -16.54 -2.61
N GLU A 71 -28.10 -17.73 -2.89
CA GLU A 71 -29.18 -18.30 -2.08
C GLU A 71 -28.70 -18.65 -0.67
N ASN A 72 -27.49 -19.20 -0.51
CA ASN A 72 -26.91 -19.42 0.81
C ASN A 72 -26.66 -18.10 1.55
N THR A 73 -26.14 -17.07 0.87
CA THR A 73 -25.99 -15.71 1.41
C THR A 73 -27.32 -15.16 1.94
N LYS A 74 -28.42 -15.30 1.19
CA LYS A 74 -29.77 -14.92 1.67
C LYS A 74 -30.14 -15.64 2.96
N LYS A 75 -29.81 -16.93 3.10
CA LYS A 75 -30.10 -17.72 4.30
C LYS A 75 -29.24 -17.31 5.50
N VAL A 76 -27.97 -16.99 5.28
CA VAL A 76 -27.09 -16.43 6.31
C VAL A 76 -27.67 -15.11 6.85
N ILE A 77 -28.03 -14.18 5.96
CA ILE A 77 -28.64 -12.90 6.34
C ILE A 77 -29.97 -13.11 7.05
N GLN A 78 -30.83 -13.98 6.53
CA GLN A 78 -32.12 -14.32 7.14
C GLN A 78 -31.97 -14.84 8.57
N TYR A 79 -30.95 -15.65 8.83
CA TYR A 79 -30.67 -16.18 10.16
C TYR A 79 -30.17 -15.09 11.11
N LEU A 80 -29.19 -14.28 10.69
CA LEU A 80 -28.68 -13.16 11.50
C LEU A 80 -29.78 -12.16 11.82
N ALA A 81 -30.59 -11.81 10.82
CA ALA A 81 -31.77 -10.95 10.97
C ALA A 81 -32.82 -11.53 11.93
N TYR A 82 -32.87 -12.84 12.14
CA TYR A 82 -33.79 -13.45 13.09
C TYR A 82 -33.19 -13.50 14.51
N VAL A 83 -31.92 -13.86 14.64
CA VAL A 83 -31.25 -14.10 15.92
C VAL A 83 -30.80 -12.80 16.59
N ALA A 84 -30.24 -11.87 15.82
CA ALA A 84 -29.67 -10.61 16.29
C ALA A 84 -30.64 -9.43 16.17
N ALA A 85 -31.92 -9.68 15.89
CA ALA A 85 -32.96 -8.66 15.86
C ALA A 85 -33.39 -8.20 17.25
N SER A 86 -33.54 -6.88 17.41
CA SER A 86 -34.10 -6.28 18.62
C SER A 86 -35.64 -6.32 18.58
N LYS A 87 -36.25 -7.47 18.85
CA LYS A 87 -37.73 -7.63 18.81
C LYS A 87 -38.43 -6.99 20.03
N PRO A 88 -39.30 -5.97 19.87
CA PRO A 88 -40.34 -5.72 20.86
C PRO A 88 -41.37 -6.88 20.79
N LYS A 89 -41.77 -7.42 21.95
CA LYS A 89 -42.71 -8.56 22.01
C LYS A 89 -44.04 -8.21 21.30
N GLY A 90 -44.30 -8.80 20.13
CA GLY A 90 -45.62 -8.79 19.47
C GLY A 90 -45.69 -8.34 18.01
N SER A 91 -44.63 -7.75 17.44
CA SER A 91 -44.53 -7.42 16.01
C SER A 91 -43.53 -8.33 15.29
N GLY A 92 -43.63 -8.44 13.97
CA GLY A 92 -42.68 -9.20 13.11
C GLY A 92 -41.24 -8.69 13.19
N ALA A 93 -40.39 -9.11 12.25
CA ALA A 93 -39.01 -8.64 12.12
C ALA A 93 -38.92 -7.09 12.18
N GLY A 94 -37.85 -6.55 12.77
CA GLY A 94 -37.65 -5.11 12.85
C GLY A 94 -37.47 -4.47 11.46
N GLU A 95 -37.65 -3.14 11.40
CA GLU A 95 -37.64 -2.38 10.14
C GLU A 95 -36.29 -2.50 9.40
N LEU A 96 -35.17 -2.47 10.14
CA LEU A 96 -33.82 -2.58 9.59
C LEU A 96 -33.55 -3.98 9.02
N GLU A 97 -34.01 -5.01 9.73
CA GLU A 97 -33.87 -6.41 9.35
C GLU A 97 -34.69 -6.73 8.11
N GLN A 98 -35.89 -6.14 7.99
CA GLN A 98 -36.69 -6.22 6.79
C GLN A 98 -36.01 -5.51 5.61
N GLN A 99 -35.47 -4.30 5.82
CA GLN A 99 -34.72 -3.57 4.80
C GLN A 99 -33.50 -4.34 4.30
N LEU A 100 -32.73 -4.95 5.19
CA LEU A 100 -31.55 -5.76 4.83
C LEU A 100 -31.92 -6.93 3.90
N LEU A 101 -33.06 -7.58 4.12
CA LEU A 101 -33.56 -8.64 3.24
C LEU A 101 -34.07 -8.11 1.88
N GLN A 102 -34.64 -6.91 1.86
CA GLN A 102 -35.17 -6.28 0.64
C GLN A 102 -34.10 -5.61 -0.24
N ALA A 103 -32.89 -5.38 0.27
CA ALA A 103 -31.78 -4.88 -0.54
C ALA A 103 -31.36 -5.86 -1.67
N ASN A 104 -31.44 -7.17 -1.43
CA ASN A 104 -31.01 -8.19 -2.41
C ASN A 104 -31.83 -8.19 -3.71
N PRO A 105 -33.18 -8.21 -3.70
CA PRO A 105 -33.98 -8.11 -4.92
C PRO A 105 -33.60 -6.92 -5.82
N ILE A 106 -33.29 -5.78 -5.21
CA ILE A 106 -32.87 -4.56 -5.94
C ILE A 106 -31.52 -4.81 -6.62
N LEU A 107 -30.54 -5.33 -5.88
CA LEU A 107 -29.22 -5.64 -6.43
C LEU A 107 -29.28 -6.75 -7.49
N GLU A 108 -30.20 -7.71 -7.37
CA GLU A 108 -30.41 -8.77 -8.37
C GLU A 108 -31.03 -8.20 -9.65
N ALA A 109 -32.00 -7.29 -9.56
CA ALA A 109 -32.58 -6.65 -10.73
C ALA A 109 -31.53 -5.88 -11.55
N PHE A 110 -30.67 -5.08 -10.89
CA PHE A 110 -29.68 -4.23 -11.57
C PHE A 110 -28.31 -4.89 -11.79
N GLY A 111 -27.99 -5.98 -11.11
CA GLY A 111 -26.66 -6.59 -11.14
C GLY A 111 -26.63 -8.04 -11.66
N ASN A 112 -27.78 -8.71 -11.77
CA ASN A 112 -27.84 -10.06 -12.31
C ASN A 112 -28.32 -10.09 -13.76
N ALA A 113 -27.87 -11.12 -14.48
CA ALA A 113 -28.25 -11.39 -15.86
C ALA A 113 -28.32 -12.90 -16.12
N LYS A 114 -28.98 -13.31 -17.20
CA LYS A 114 -29.00 -14.71 -17.66
C LYS A 114 -27.74 -15.02 -18.47
N THR A 115 -27.06 -16.09 -18.10
CA THR A 115 -25.97 -16.73 -18.85
C THR A 115 -26.39 -18.12 -19.32
N VAL A 116 -25.58 -18.75 -20.17
CA VAL A 116 -25.81 -20.14 -20.62
C VAL A 116 -25.93 -21.11 -19.44
N LYS A 117 -25.09 -20.93 -18.42
CA LYS A 117 -25.00 -21.82 -17.24
C LYS A 117 -25.99 -21.47 -16.13
N ASN A 118 -26.38 -20.21 -15.97
CA ASN A 118 -27.22 -19.76 -14.86
C ASN A 118 -28.22 -18.67 -15.31
N ASP A 119 -29.51 -18.89 -15.02
CA ASP A 119 -30.58 -17.99 -15.44
C ASP A 119 -30.67 -16.68 -14.63
N ASN A 120 -30.13 -16.67 -13.40
CA ASN A 120 -30.05 -15.50 -12.53
C ASN A 120 -28.62 -15.39 -11.97
N SER A 121 -27.68 -15.05 -12.86
CA SER A 121 -26.25 -14.98 -12.54
C SER A 121 -25.84 -13.59 -12.08
N SER A 122 -25.30 -13.47 -10.87
CA SER A 122 -24.68 -12.23 -10.41
C SER A 122 -23.45 -11.90 -11.24
N ARG A 123 -23.45 -10.72 -11.85
CA ARG A 123 -22.35 -10.19 -12.69
C ARG A 123 -21.59 -9.06 -12.00
N PHE A 124 -21.61 -9.10 -10.67
CA PHE A 124 -20.88 -8.23 -9.77
C PHE A 124 -20.58 -9.02 -8.50
N GLY A 125 -19.52 -8.63 -7.81
CA GLY A 125 -19.21 -9.05 -6.46
C GLY A 125 -19.90 -8.17 -5.42
N LYS A 126 -20.41 -8.78 -4.34
CA LYS A 126 -20.92 -8.04 -3.19
C LYS A 126 -20.32 -8.57 -1.89
N PHE A 127 -19.87 -7.64 -1.07
CA PHE A 127 -19.45 -7.89 0.30
C PHE A 127 -20.41 -7.16 1.23
N ILE A 128 -21.21 -7.91 1.97
CA ILE A 128 -22.24 -7.38 2.86
C ILE A 128 -21.68 -7.40 4.28
N ARG A 129 -21.33 -6.23 4.79
CA ARG A 129 -20.87 -6.01 6.16
C ARG A 129 -22.08 -5.73 7.05
N ILE A 130 -22.40 -6.66 7.95
CA ILE A 130 -23.45 -6.45 8.97
C ILE A 130 -22.76 -6.01 10.26
N ASN A 131 -23.09 -4.82 10.74
CA ASN A 131 -22.52 -4.22 11.94
C ASN A 131 -23.38 -4.56 13.17
N PHE A 132 -22.73 -4.92 14.26
CA PHE A 132 -23.36 -5.28 15.53
C PHE A 132 -22.95 -4.30 16.63
N ASP A 133 -23.90 -3.97 17.52
CA ASP A 133 -23.63 -3.20 18.73
C ASP A 133 -22.92 -4.06 19.80
N ALA A 134 -22.44 -3.44 20.88
CA ALA A 134 -21.77 -4.14 21.98
C ALA A 134 -22.65 -5.17 22.71
N SER A 135 -23.97 -5.15 22.51
CA SER A 135 -24.91 -6.14 23.04
C SER A 135 -25.17 -7.30 22.06
N GLY A 136 -24.61 -7.21 20.85
CA GLY A 136 -24.75 -8.20 19.80
C GLY A 136 -25.97 -8.03 18.90
N PHE A 137 -26.70 -6.92 18.97
CA PHE A 137 -27.82 -6.65 18.06
C PHE A 137 -27.34 -5.96 16.79
N ILE A 138 -28.08 -6.15 15.69
CA ILE A 138 -27.76 -5.48 14.41
C ILE A 138 -27.91 -3.97 14.60
N ALA A 139 -26.81 -3.25 14.39
CA ALA A 139 -26.76 -1.79 14.41
C ALA A 139 -26.91 -1.20 13.00
N GLY A 140 -26.40 -1.88 11.97
CA GLY A 140 -26.46 -1.37 10.60
C GLY A 140 -25.89 -2.37 9.62
N ALA A 141 -25.91 -2.02 8.34
CA ALA A 141 -25.23 -2.80 7.31
C ALA A 141 -24.67 -1.92 6.21
N ASN A 142 -23.54 -2.32 5.64
CA ASN A 142 -22.90 -1.70 4.51
C ASN A 142 -22.66 -2.74 3.42
N ILE A 143 -23.03 -2.43 2.18
CA ILE A 143 -22.81 -3.29 1.02
C ILE A 143 -21.74 -2.65 0.15
N GLU A 144 -20.61 -3.32 0.06
CA GLU A 144 -19.56 -2.95 -0.88
C GLU A 144 -19.73 -3.77 -2.17
N THR A 145 -19.72 -3.08 -3.30
CA THR A 145 -19.80 -3.71 -4.61
C THR A 145 -18.46 -3.67 -5.30
N TYR A 146 -18.16 -4.77 -5.95
CA TYR A 146 -16.90 -5.06 -6.59
C TYR A 146 -17.23 -5.49 -8.03
N LEU A 147 -16.49 -5.01 -9.02
CA LEU A 147 -16.33 -5.72 -10.30
C LEU A 147 -17.65 -5.96 -11.08
N LEU A 148 -18.43 -4.89 -11.32
CA LEU A 148 -19.61 -4.97 -12.19
C LEU A 148 -19.17 -5.19 -13.66
N GLU A 149 -19.68 -6.24 -14.30
CA GLU A 149 -19.45 -6.52 -15.73
C GLU A 149 -20.29 -5.60 -16.62
N LYS A 150 -19.93 -4.31 -16.65
CA LYS A 150 -20.67 -3.27 -17.38
C LYS A 150 -20.77 -3.51 -18.89
N SER A 151 -19.85 -4.28 -19.49
CA SER A 151 -19.92 -4.62 -20.93
C SER A 151 -21.18 -5.39 -21.31
N ARG A 152 -21.79 -6.11 -20.36
CA ARG A 152 -23.06 -6.82 -20.56
C ARG A 152 -24.26 -5.92 -20.82
N ALA A 153 -24.20 -4.66 -20.40
CA ALA A 153 -25.26 -3.69 -20.66
C ALA A 153 -25.45 -3.41 -22.17
N ILE A 154 -24.40 -3.64 -22.98
CA ILE A 154 -24.41 -3.30 -24.42
C ILE A 154 -24.34 -4.53 -25.33
N ARG A 155 -23.63 -5.59 -24.93
CA ARG A 155 -23.38 -6.77 -25.78
C ARG A 155 -23.54 -8.04 -24.98
N GLN A 156 -24.15 -9.06 -25.58
CA GLN A 156 -24.37 -10.36 -24.95
C GLN A 156 -23.97 -11.49 -25.90
N ALA A 157 -23.49 -12.60 -25.34
CA ALA A 157 -23.25 -13.80 -26.13
C ALA A 157 -24.58 -14.44 -26.57
N LYS A 158 -24.51 -15.39 -27.49
CA LYS A 158 -25.68 -16.16 -27.93
C LYS A 158 -26.36 -16.84 -26.73
N ASP A 159 -27.69 -16.78 -26.68
CA ASP A 159 -28.53 -17.36 -25.62
C ASP A 159 -28.39 -16.71 -24.22
N GLU A 160 -27.71 -15.57 -24.12
CA GLU A 160 -27.61 -14.76 -22.89
C GLU A 160 -28.57 -13.55 -22.90
N ARG A 161 -28.88 -13.02 -21.71
CA ARG A 161 -29.60 -11.74 -21.55
C ARG A 161 -28.69 -10.66 -20.96
N THR A 162 -29.15 -9.42 -21.11
CA THR A 162 -28.63 -8.26 -20.38
C THR A 162 -29.10 -8.28 -18.92
N PHE A 163 -28.80 -7.24 -18.13
CA PHE A 163 -29.28 -7.11 -16.75
C PHE A 163 -30.82 -7.17 -16.67
N HIS A 164 -31.36 -7.85 -15.65
CA HIS A 164 -32.79 -8.14 -15.55
C HIS A 164 -33.67 -6.89 -15.57
N ILE A 165 -33.22 -5.78 -14.99
CA ILE A 165 -33.98 -4.54 -14.89
C ILE A 165 -34.44 -3.99 -16.24
N PHE A 166 -33.67 -4.18 -17.32
CA PHE A 166 -34.07 -3.73 -18.65
C PHE A 166 -35.34 -4.43 -19.13
N TYR A 167 -35.41 -5.76 -18.94
CA TYR A 167 -36.59 -6.56 -19.31
C TYR A 167 -37.76 -6.32 -18.35
N GLN A 168 -37.48 -6.22 -17.05
CA GLN A 168 -38.48 -5.92 -16.04
C GLN A 168 -39.17 -4.57 -16.31
N LEU A 169 -38.40 -3.52 -16.65
CA LEU A 169 -38.95 -2.21 -17.00
C LEU A 169 -39.78 -2.28 -18.29
N LEU A 170 -39.25 -2.90 -19.35
CA LEU A 170 -39.95 -3.01 -20.63
C LEU A 170 -41.22 -3.86 -20.57
N ALA A 171 -41.31 -4.85 -19.67
CA ALA A 171 -42.49 -5.68 -19.48
C ALA A 171 -43.48 -5.07 -18.46
N GLY A 172 -42.98 -4.61 -17.31
CA GLY A 172 -43.78 -4.20 -16.16
C GLY A 172 -44.18 -2.72 -16.10
N ALA A 173 -43.63 -1.86 -16.97
CA ALA A 173 -44.00 -0.43 -17.00
C ALA A 173 -45.47 -0.22 -17.39
N THR A 174 -46.14 0.67 -16.64
CA THR A 174 -47.50 1.14 -16.94
C THR A 174 -47.53 1.97 -18.22
N THR A 175 -48.71 2.15 -18.83
CA THR A 175 -48.86 2.96 -20.05
C THR A 175 -48.36 4.40 -19.86
N GLN A 176 -48.57 4.99 -18.68
CA GLN A 176 -48.05 6.32 -18.34
C GLN A 176 -46.52 6.33 -18.27
N GLN A 177 -45.92 5.36 -17.55
CA GLN A 177 -44.46 5.24 -17.45
C GLN A 177 -43.79 4.95 -18.80
N ARG A 178 -44.46 4.21 -19.70
CA ARG A 178 -43.96 3.98 -21.06
C ARG A 178 -43.87 5.27 -21.88
N ALA A 179 -44.85 6.16 -21.74
CA ALA A 179 -44.82 7.47 -22.37
C ALA A 179 -43.76 8.38 -21.73
N GLU A 180 -43.66 8.38 -20.40
CA GLU A 180 -42.73 9.21 -19.63
C GLU A 180 -41.26 8.84 -19.87
N TYR A 181 -40.94 7.54 -19.90
CA TYR A 181 -39.58 7.05 -20.11
C TYR A 181 -39.26 6.73 -21.57
N ILE A 182 -40.16 7.04 -22.51
CA ILE A 182 -39.98 6.82 -23.95
C ILE A 182 -39.58 5.37 -24.26
N LEU A 183 -40.36 4.42 -23.73
CA LEU A 183 -40.10 2.99 -23.88
C LEU A 183 -40.70 2.44 -25.18
N GLU A 184 -39.89 1.73 -25.95
CA GLU A 184 -40.25 1.07 -27.20
C GLU A 184 -40.29 -0.46 -27.04
N ASP A 185 -40.57 -1.18 -28.12
CA ASP A 185 -40.56 -2.65 -28.11
C ASP A 185 -39.12 -3.18 -27.88
N PRO A 186 -38.93 -4.27 -27.11
CA PRO A 186 -37.59 -4.84 -26.88
C PRO A 186 -36.77 -5.12 -28.15
N LYS A 187 -37.41 -5.35 -29.30
CA LYS A 187 -36.73 -5.58 -30.58
C LYS A 187 -36.15 -4.30 -31.21
N SER A 188 -36.59 -3.12 -30.79
CA SER A 188 -36.09 -1.85 -31.36
C SER A 188 -34.77 -1.38 -30.74
N TYR A 189 -34.30 -2.04 -29.67
CA TYR A 189 -33.07 -1.68 -28.96
C TYR A 189 -31.89 -2.58 -29.38
N PRO A 190 -30.86 -2.04 -30.07
CA PRO A 190 -29.70 -2.83 -30.51
C PRO A 190 -28.86 -3.41 -29.36
N PHE A 191 -28.83 -2.75 -28.20
CA PHE A 191 -28.15 -3.25 -27.00
C PHE A 191 -28.81 -4.49 -26.39
N LEU A 192 -30.02 -4.86 -26.83
CA LEU A 192 -30.66 -6.13 -26.52
C LEU A 192 -30.39 -7.12 -27.66
N SER A 193 -29.16 -7.63 -27.77
CA SER A 193 -28.67 -8.38 -28.94
C SER A 193 -29.51 -9.62 -29.29
N ASN A 194 -30.12 -10.25 -28.28
CA ASN A 194 -30.99 -11.42 -28.47
C ASN A 194 -32.50 -11.12 -28.24
N ALA A 195 -32.89 -9.85 -28.27
CA ALA A 195 -34.26 -9.37 -28.05
C ALA A 195 -34.91 -9.99 -26.78
N ALA A 196 -36.19 -10.38 -26.85
CA ALA A 196 -36.99 -10.90 -25.73
C ALA A 196 -36.83 -12.43 -25.53
N LEU A 197 -35.61 -12.92 -25.35
CA LEU A 197 -35.35 -14.29 -24.87
C LEU A 197 -36.09 -14.48 -23.54
N PRO A 198 -36.98 -15.45 -23.29
CA PRO A 198 -37.60 -15.64 -21.97
C PRO A 198 -36.66 -16.33 -20.95
N VAL A 199 -36.84 -16.06 -19.66
CA VAL A 199 -36.23 -16.87 -18.57
C VAL A 199 -37.26 -17.91 -18.10
N PRO A 200 -36.93 -19.21 -18.11
CA PRO A 200 -37.86 -20.25 -17.69
C PRO A 200 -38.34 -20.06 -16.23
N GLY A 201 -39.65 -20.00 -16.03
CA GLY A 201 -40.26 -19.95 -14.69
C GLY A 201 -40.24 -18.59 -13.99
N ILE A 202 -39.79 -17.52 -14.66
CA ILE A 202 -39.78 -16.14 -14.14
C ILE A 202 -40.67 -15.26 -15.03
N ASP A 203 -41.52 -14.46 -14.40
CA ASP A 203 -42.33 -13.43 -15.06
C ASP A 203 -41.71 -12.05 -14.82
N ASP A 204 -41.12 -11.47 -15.87
CA ASP A 204 -40.42 -10.19 -15.82
C ASP A 204 -41.34 -9.04 -15.34
N ALA A 205 -42.66 -9.10 -15.60
CA ALA A 205 -43.60 -8.07 -15.13
C ALA A 205 -43.90 -8.19 -13.63
N ALA A 206 -44.05 -9.41 -13.12
CA ALA A 206 -44.24 -9.67 -11.69
C ALA A 206 -42.98 -9.30 -10.90
N GLU A 207 -41.79 -9.62 -11.42
CA GLU A 207 -40.51 -9.26 -10.81
C GLU A 207 -40.30 -7.74 -10.77
N PHE A 208 -40.74 -6.99 -11.80
CA PHE A 208 -40.69 -5.53 -11.76
C PHE A 208 -41.48 -4.95 -10.57
N GLN A 209 -42.68 -5.47 -10.32
CA GLN A 209 -43.50 -5.06 -9.18
C GLN A 209 -42.86 -5.45 -7.84
N ALA A 210 -42.20 -6.61 -7.78
CA ALA A 210 -41.43 -7.03 -6.62
C ALA A 210 -40.26 -6.06 -6.35
N THR A 211 -39.50 -5.69 -7.38
CA THR A 211 -38.38 -4.74 -7.31
C THR A 211 -38.86 -3.36 -6.82
N ILE A 212 -39.94 -2.81 -7.39
CA ILE A 212 -40.53 -1.54 -6.93
C ILE A 212 -40.97 -1.62 -5.46
N LYS A 213 -41.60 -2.73 -5.06
CA LYS A 213 -42.00 -2.93 -3.67
C LYS A 213 -40.79 -2.95 -2.72
N SER A 214 -39.71 -3.64 -3.10
CA SER A 214 -38.47 -3.65 -2.32
C SER A 214 -37.85 -2.26 -2.22
N MET A 215 -37.80 -1.48 -3.30
CA MET A 215 -37.28 -0.11 -3.29
C MET A 215 -38.11 0.83 -2.41
N ASN A 216 -39.44 0.68 -2.39
CA ASN A 216 -40.31 1.41 -1.47
C ASN A 216 -40.00 1.09 0.01
N ILE A 217 -39.79 -0.19 0.35
CA ILE A 217 -39.43 -0.62 1.71
C ILE A 217 -38.06 -0.04 2.12
N MET A 218 -37.14 0.11 1.16
CA MET A 218 -35.84 0.77 1.34
C MET A 218 -35.94 2.30 1.47
N GLY A 219 -37.14 2.89 1.40
CA GLY A 219 -37.37 4.31 1.56
C GLY A 219 -36.90 5.15 0.36
N MET A 220 -36.95 4.59 -0.85
CA MET A 220 -36.81 5.35 -2.10
C MET A 220 -38.14 6.03 -2.44
N ASN A 221 -38.11 7.28 -2.89
CA ASN A 221 -39.30 8.06 -3.23
C ASN A 221 -39.62 7.99 -4.74
N ASN A 222 -40.74 8.60 -5.16
CA ASN A 222 -41.12 8.64 -6.57
C ASN A 222 -40.14 9.43 -7.45
N GLU A 223 -39.41 10.39 -6.89
CA GLU A 223 -38.36 11.11 -7.59
C GLU A 223 -37.16 10.20 -7.87
N ASP A 224 -36.72 9.42 -6.88
CA ASP A 224 -35.68 8.39 -7.01
C ASP A 224 -36.08 7.40 -8.14
N PHE A 225 -37.34 6.94 -8.17
CA PHE A 225 -37.83 6.06 -9.25
C PHE A 225 -37.71 6.69 -10.63
N ASN A 226 -38.16 7.95 -10.75
CA ASN A 226 -38.13 8.67 -12.02
C ASN A 226 -36.69 8.81 -12.53
N SER A 227 -35.80 9.27 -11.67
CA SER A 227 -34.37 9.41 -11.97
C SER A 227 -33.73 8.08 -12.40
N ILE A 228 -33.97 6.99 -11.68
CA ILE A 228 -33.39 5.67 -11.97
C ILE A 228 -33.87 5.16 -13.34
N PHE A 229 -35.18 5.16 -13.58
CA PHE A 229 -35.74 4.59 -14.82
C PHE A 229 -35.45 5.45 -16.05
N ARG A 230 -35.30 6.77 -15.91
CA ARG A 230 -34.82 7.65 -16.99
C ARG A 230 -33.40 7.28 -17.43
N ILE A 231 -32.48 7.02 -16.51
CA ILE A 231 -31.12 6.58 -16.87
C ILE A 231 -31.15 5.21 -17.53
N VAL A 232 -31.93 4.25 -17.00
CA VAL A 232 -32.07 2.91 -17.61
C VAL A 232 -32.58 3.00 -19.05
N SER A 233 -33.60 3.83 -19.29
CA SER A 233 -34.11 4.07 -20.65
C SER A 233 -33.09 4.76 -21.55
N ALA A 234 -32.39 5.80 -21.04
CA ALA A 234 -31.35 6.48 -21.79
C ALA A 234 -30.22 5.52 -22.20
N THR A 235 -29.80 4.60 -21.31
CA THR A 235 -28.81 3.55 -21.63
C THR A 235 -29.25 2.69 -22.82
N LEU A 236 -30.52 2.30 -22.90
CA LEU A 236 -31.04 1.54 -24.05
C LEU A 236 -31.05 2.38 -25.35
N LEU A 237 -31.47 3.64 -25.25
CA LEU A 237 -31.59 4.55 -26.39
C LEU A 237 -30.23 4.94 -27.00
N PHE A 238 -29.15 4.99 -26.21
CA PHE A 238 -27.80 5.20 -26.74
C PHE A 238 -27.45 4.18 -27.83
N GLY A 239 -27.86 2.92 -27.67
CA GLY A 239 -27.64 1.88 -28.68
C GLY A 239 -28.42 2.06 -29.97
N SER A 240 -29.49 2.85 -29.95
CA SER A 240 -30.34 3.11 -31.12
C SER A 240 -29.84 4.28 -31.98
N MET A 241 -28.77 4.98 -31.59
CA MET A 241 -28.17 6.04 -32.40
C MET A 241 -27.47 5.45 -33.64
N GLN A 242 -27.88 5.89 -34.83
CA GLN A 242 -27.33 5.38 -36.09
C GLN A 242 -26.44 6.42 -36.78
N PHE A 243 -25.17 6.08 -36.97
CA PHE A 243 -24.19 6.94 -37.63
C PHE A 243 -23.91 6.46 -39.05
N LYS A 244 -23.76 7.41 -39.99
CA LYS A 244 -23.31 7.14 -41.36
C LYS A 244 -21.94 7.78 -41.60
N GLN A 245 -21.06 7.03 -42.25
CA GLN A 245 -19.81 7.57 -42.78
C GLN A 245 -20.13 8.44 -44.00
N GLU A 246 -19.57 9.64 -44.03
CA GLU A 246 -19.68 10.53 -45.18
C GLU A 246 -18.88 9.99 -46.37
N ARG A 247 -19.35 10.17 -47.61
CA ARG A 247 -18.68 9.58 -48.80
C ARG A 247 -17.38 10.28 -49.20
N ASN A 248 -17.26 11.56 -48.86
CA ASN A 248 -16.15 12.43 -49.28
C ASN A 248 -15.15 12.71 -48.16
N SER A 249 -15.48 12.33 -46.92
CA SER A 249 -14.63 12.48 -45.74
C SER A 249 -14.88 11.28 -44.83
N ASP A 250 -13.86 10.74 -44.16
CA ASP A 250 -14.04 9.61 -43.22
C ASP A 250 -14.77 10.01 -41.91
N GLN A 251 -15.47 11.14 -41.90
CA GLN A 251 -16.18 11.67 -40.75
C GLN A 251 -17.54 11.00 -40.55
N ALA A 252 -17.90 10.84 -39.28
CA ALA A 252 -19.24 10.42 -38.89
C ALA A 252 -20.25 11.57 -39.06
N THR A 253 -21.44 11.22 -39.54
CA THR A 253 -22.62 12.10 -39.55
C THR A 253 -23.78 11.40 -38.86
N LEU A 254 -24.65 12.17 -38.20
CA LEU A 254 -25.90 11.70 -37.60
C LEU A 254 -27.06 12.10 -38.52
N PRO A 255 -27.61 11.19 -39.35
CA PRO A 255 -28.65 11.53 -40.33
C PRO A 255 -30.02 11.77 -39.68
N ASP A 256 -30.29 11.07 -38.58
CA ASP A 256 -31.52 11.17 -37.80
C ASP A 256 -31.20 11.57 -36.36
N ASN A 257 -31.69 12.74 -35.96
CA ASN A 257 -31.49 13.29 -34.63
C ASN A 257 -32.62 12.92 -33.66
N THR A 258 -33.65 12.17 -34.07
CA THR A 258 -34.78 11.82 -33.20
C THR A 258 -34.35 11.08 -31.93
N VAL A 259 -33.47 10.08 -32.06
CA VAL A 259 -32.94 9.31 -30.92
C VAL A 259 -32.08 10.21 -30.02
N ALA A 260 -31.26 11.09 -30.62
CA ALA A 260 -30.47 12.07 -29.87
C ALA A 260 -31.36 13.04 -29.08
N GLN A 261 -32.49 13.48 -29.64
CA GLN A 261 -33.48 14.31 -28.94
C GLN A 261 -34.11 13.59 -27.75
N LYS A 262 -34.47 12.30 -27.90
CA LYS A 262 -35.00 11.48 -26.81
C LYS A 262 -33.99 11.35 -25.66
N ILE A 263 -32.73 11.04 -25.97
CA ILE A 263 -31.66 10.94 -24.97
C ILE A 263 -31.44 12.29 -24.26
N ALA A 264 -31.34 13.37 -25.04
CA ALA A 264 -31.14 14.71 -24.51
C ALA A 264 -32.28 15.14 -23.56
N HIS A 265 -33.53 14.80 -23.90
CA HIS A 265 -34.68 15.03 -23.03
C HIS A 265 -34.58 14.22 -21.73
N LEU A 266 -34.26 12.92 -21.81
CA LEU A 266 -34.15 12.05 -20.65
C LEU A 266 -32.96 12.37 -19.75
N LEU A 267 -31.88 12.97 -20.26
CA LEU A 267 -30.68 13.32 -19.49
C LEU A 267 -30.55 14.80 -19.17
N GLY A 268 -31.49 15.65 -19.61
CA GLY A 268 -31.44 17.11 -19.37
C GLY A 268 -30.32 17.83 -20.12
N LEU A 269 -29.97 17.38 -21.33
CA LEU A 269 -28.86 17.88 -22.14
C LEU A 269 -29.34 18.70 -23.34
N SER A 270 -28.45 19.54 -23.88
CA SER A 270 -28.67 20.19 -25.17
C SER A 270 -28.34 19.24 -26.33
N VAL A 271 -29.28 19.06 -27.27
CA VAL A 271 -29.13 18.19 -28.44
C VAL A 271 -27.96 18.63 -29.32
N THR A 272 -27.78 19.94 -29.51
CA THR A 272 -26.73 20.50 -30.37
C THR A 272 -25.35 20.26 -29.78
N GLU A 273 -25.18 20.53 -28.48
CA GLU A 273 -23.91 20.32 -27.78
C GLU A 273 -23.58 18.84 -27.65
N MET A 274 -24.57 17.99 -27.37
CA MET A 274 -24.37 16.53 -27.30
C MET A 274 -23.91 15.97 -28.66
N THR A 275 -24.58 16.34 -29.74
CA THR A 275 -24.23 15.86 -31.10
C THR A 275 -22.84 16.35 -31.50
N LYS A 276 -22.52 17.61 -31.17
CA LYS A 276 -21.18 18.18 -31.41
C LYS A 276 -20.11 17.48 -30.58
N ALA A 277 -20.37 17.17 -29.30
CA ALA A 277 -19.42 16.49 -28.43
C ALA A 277 -19.09 15.07 -28.90
N PHE A 278 -20.05 14.35 -29.47
CA PHE A 278 -19.82 13.02 -30.05
C PHE A 278 -19.12 13.08 -31.42
N LEU A 279 -19.58 13.92 -32.35
CA LEU A 279 -19.05 13.95 -33.73
C LEU A 279 -17.74 14.74 -33.87
N LYS A 280 -17.63 15.86 -33.16
CA LYS A 280 -16.54 16.84 -33.25
C LYS A 280 -16.11 17.32 -31.85
N PRO A 281 -15.63 16.41 -30.98
CA PRO A 281 -15.12 16.76 -29.65
C PRO A 281 -13.99 17.78 -29.73
N ARG A 282 -13.96 18.71 -28.75
CA ARG A 282 -12.85 19.63 -28.54
C ARG A 282 -11.82 18.93 -27.67
N ILE A 283 -10.75 18.45 -28.27
CA ILE A 283 -9.70 17.71 -27.57
C ILE A 283 -8.59 18.70 -27.26
N LYS A 284 -8.15 18.73 -26.00
CA LYS A 284 -6.96 19.49 -25.64
C LYS A 284 -5.74 18.69 -26.12
N VAL A 285 -4.84 19.33 -26.86
CA VAL A 285 -3.56 18.76 -27.32
C VAL A 285 -2.45 19.74 -26.89
N GLY A 286 -1.68 19.36 -25.86
CA GLY A 286 -0.76 20.29 -25.17
C GLY A 286 -1.47 21.48 -24.51
N ARG A 287 -1.15 22.71 -24.94
CA ARG A 287 -1.80 23.93 -24.44
C ARG A 287 -3.07 24.30 -25.19
N ASP A 288 -3.23 23.83 -26.41
CA ASP A 288 -4.27 24.27 -27.33
C ASP A 288 -5.46 23.31 -27.38
N PHE A 289 -6.63 23.84 -27.77
CA PHE A 289 -7.82 23.03 -28.00
C PHE A 289 -8.03 22.85 -29.50
N VAL A 290 -7.95 21.60 -29.95
CA VAL A 290 -8.18 21.21 -31.34
C VAL A 290 -9.54 20.53 -31.45
N THR A 291 -10.35 20.95 -32.42
CA THR A 291 -11.60 20.26 -32.73
C THR A 291 -11.29 19.13 -33.72
N LYS A 292 -11.46 17.88 -33.32
CA LYS A 292 -11.18 16.71 -34.17
C LYS A 292 -12.48 16.04 -34.56
N ALA A 293 -12.76 15.94 -35.86
CA ALA A 293 -13.86 15.12 -36.36
C ALA A 293 -13.54 13.63 -36.16
N GLN A 294 -14.50 12.87 -35.64
CA GLN A 294 -14.36 11.45 -35.35
C GLN A 294 -14.87 10.60 -36.52
N THR A 295 -14.29 9.41 -36.68
CA THR A 295 -14.80 8.40 -37.63
C THR A 295 -16.08 7.76 -37.11
N LYS A 296 -16.84 7.10 -37.99
CA LYS A 296 -18.09 6.39 -37.61
C LYS A 296 -17.85 5.45 -36.42
N GLU A 297 -16.80 4.64 -36.50
CA GLU A 297 -16.44 3.63 -35.49
C GLU A 297 -16.06 4.28 -34.14
N GLN A 298 -15.32 5.40 -34.18
CA GLN A 298 -14.94 6.14 -32.97
C GLN A 298 -16.16 6.74 -32.26
N VAL A 299 -17.15 7.23 -33.02
CA VAL A 299 -18.39 7.77 -32.46
C VAL A 299 -19.27 6.67 -31.87
N GLU A 300 -19.47 5.57 -32.59
CA GLU A 300 -20.21 4.40 -32.09
C GLU A 300 -19.59 3.88 -30.79
N PHE A 301 -18.26 3.77 -30.76
CA PHE A 301 -17.52 3.39 -29.55
C PHE A 301 -17.72 4.37 -28.39
N SER A 302 -17.65 5.67 -28.66
CA SER A 302 -17.85 6.70 -27.63
C SER A 302 -19.26 6.67 -27.05
N VAL A 303 -20.27 6.43 -27.88
CA VAL A 303 -21.67 6.27 -27.46
C VAL A 303 -21.85 5.02 -26.60
N GLU A 304 -21.27 3.88 -27.01
CA GLU A 304 -21.26 2.65 -26.20
C GLU A 304 -20.56 2.85 -24.85
N ALA A 305 -19.42 3.54 -24.83
CA ALA A 305 -18.66 3.83 -23.61
C ALA A 305 -19.48 4.68 -22.63
N ILE A 306 -20.13 5.74 -23.10
CA ILE A 306 -21.00 6.59 -22.27
C ILE A 306 -22.24 5.82 -21.79
N GLY A 307 -22.84 4.98 -22.64
CA GLY A 307 -23.97 4.13 -22.26
C GLY A 307 -23.62 3.17 -21.11
N LYS A 308 -22.47 2.48 -21.19
CA LYS A 308 -21.93 1.63 -20.11
C LYS A 308 -21.65 2.43 -18.83
N ALA A 309 -21.01 3.58 -18.96
CA ALA A 309 -20.65 4.42 -17.81
C ALA A 309 -21.86 5.00 -17.08
N CYS A 310 -22.92 5.40 -17.81
CA CYS A 310 -24.20 5.80 -17.23
C CYS A 310 -24.79 4.68 -16.35
N TYR A 311 -24.79 3.44 -16.84
CA TYR A 311 -25.30 2.29 -16.09
C TYR A 311 -24.46 1.96 -14.86
N GLU A 312 -23.13 1.93 -15.00
CA GLU A 312 -22.20 1.70 -13.89
C GLU A 312 -22.37 2.74 -12.78
N ARG A 313 -22.45 4.03 -13.14
CA ARG A 313 -22.64 5.13 -12.18
C ARG A 313 -24.01 5.06 -11.51
N LEU A 314 -25.06 4.70 -12.25
CA LEU A 314 -26.38 4.44 -11.68
C LEU A 314 -26.33 3.31 -10.64
N PHE A 315 -25.68 2.19 -10.98
CA PHE A 315 -25.54 1.05 -10.07
C PHE A 315 -24.78 1.44 -8.80
N ARG A 316 -23.65 2.15 -8.93
CA ARG A 316 -22.89 2.66 -7.76
C ARG A 316 -23.73 3.60 -6.91
N TRP A 317 -24.49 4.51 -7.53
CA TRP A 317 -25.41 5.40 -6.79
C TRP A 317 -26.48 4.61 -6.04
N LEU A 318 -27.07 3.59 -6.68
CA LEU A 318 -28.10 2.73 -6.08
C LEU A 318 -27.57 2.01 -4.84
N VAL A 319 -26.36 1.45 -4.92
CA VAL A 319 -25.67 0.81 -3.78
C VAL A 319 -25.46 1.81 -2.64
N ASN A 320 -24.97 3.01 -2.95
CA ASN A 320 -24.79 4.07 -1.95
C ASN A 320 -26.13 4.51 -1.32
N ARG A 321 -27.21 4.59 -2.10
CA ARG A 321 -28.55 4.93 -1.62
C ARG A 321 -29.13 3.84 -0.71
N ILE A 322 -28.87 2.57 -1.03
CA ILE A 322 -29.21 1.40 -0.20
C ILE A 322 -28.44 1.49 1.13
N ASN A 323 -27.12 1.72 1.09
CA ASN A 323 -26.28 1.82 2.30
C ASN A 323 -26.72 2.95 3.23
N ARG A 324 -27.05 4.13 2.69
CA ARG A 324 -27.62 5.24 3.49
C ARG A 324 -28.92 4.88 4.20
N SER A 325 -29.67 3.92 3.66
CA SER A 325 -30.93 3.47 4.27
C SER A 325 -30.68 2.39 5.33
N LEU A 326 -29.65 1.55 5.14
CA LEU A 326 -29.22 0.51 6.10
C LEU A 326 -28.40 1.05 7.28
N ASP A 327 -27.78 2.23 7.15
CA ASP A 327 -26.91 2.83 8.19
C ASP A 327 -27.63 3.89 9.05
N ARG A 328 -28.96 3.84 9.13
CA ARG A 328 -29.79 4.87 9.79
C ARG A 328 -29.73 4.86 11.31
N THR A 329 -29.18 3.84 11.96
CA THR A 329 -29.26 3.76 13.42
C THR A 329 -28.19 4.63 14.10
N LYS A 330 -28.57 5.25 15.22
CA LYS A 330 -27.64 6.00 16.09
C LYS A 330 -26.69 5.09 16.88
N ARG A 331 -26.81 3.76 16.75
CA ARG A 331 -26.00 2.81 17.52
C ARG A 331 -24.67 2.63 16.82
N GLN A 332 -23.56 2.86 17.51
CA GLN A 332 -22.23 2.61 16.97
C GLN A 332 -21.97 1.11 16.90
N GLY A 333 -21.58 0.61 15.73
CA GLY A 333 -21.15 -0.77 15.55
C GLY A 333 -19.79 -0.99 16.23
N ALA A 334 -19.69 -2.03 17.04
CA ALA A 334 -18.45 -2.44 17.71
C ALA A 334 -17.72 -3.56 16.95
N SER A 335 -18.47 -4.43 16.27
CA SER A 335 -17.96 -5.56 15.50
C SER A 335 -18.80 -5.78 14.25
N PHE A 336 -18.29 -6.53 13.28
CA PHE A 336 -19.03 -6.88 12.08
C PHE A 336 -18.84 -8.32 11.63
N ILE A 337 -19.83 -8.80 10.88
CA ILE A 337 -19.73 -10.03 10.09
C ILE A 337 -19.81 -9.67 8.61
N GLY A 338 -18.76 -9.95 7.87
CA GLY A 338 -18.67 -9.74 6.44
C GLY A 338 -19.12 -10.96 5.65
N ILE A 339 -20.13 -10.85 4.79
CA ILE A 339 -20.61 -11.95 3.95
C ILE A 339 -20.21 -11.69 2.51
N LEU A 340 -19.35 -12.54 1.97
CA LEU A 340 -18.85 -12.42 0.60
C LEU A 340 -19.67 -13.30 -0.35
N ASP A 341 -20.29 -12.66 -1.35
CA ASP A 341 -20.95 -13.30 -2.48
C ASP A 341 -20.32 -12.78 -3.78
N MET A 342 -19.38 -13.56 -4.31
CA MET A 342 -18.69 -13.27 -5.57
C MET A 342 -19.24 -14.13 -6.71
N ALA A 343 -19.07 -13.68 -7.94
CA ALA A 343 -19.29 -14.52 -9.11
C ALA A 343 -18.41 -15.78 -9.04
N GLY A 344 -18.95 -16.93 -9.46
CA GLY A 344 -18.19 -18.18 -9.44
C GLY A 344 -17.11 -18.23 -10.51
N PHE A 345 -16.24 -19.24 -10.45
CA PHE A 345 -15.32 -19.54 -11.53
C PHE A 345 -16.12 -19.86 -12.81
N GLU A 346 -15.69 -19.30 -13.95
CA GLU A 346 -16.37 -19.44 -15.24
C GLU A 346 -15.41 -19.96 -16.31
N ILE A 347 -15.78 -21.10 -16.90
CA ILE A 347 -15.11 -21.69 -18.05
C ILE A 347 -16.13 -21.78 -19.18
N PHE A 348 -15.95 -20.98 -20.23
CA PHE A 348 -16.69 -21.07 -21.48
C PHE A 348 -15.80 -21.59 -22.61
N GLU A 349 -16.40 -21.89 -23.76
CA GLU A 349 -15.65 -22.29 -24.97
C GLU A 349 -14.65 -21.21 -25.41
N LEU A 350 -14.96 -19.93 -25.16
CA LEU A 350 -14.08 -18.81 -25.47
C LEU A 350 -14.23 -17.73 -24.40
N ASN A 351 -13.15 -17.47 -23.67
CA ASN A 351 -13.15 -16.57 -22.50
C ASN A 351 -12.49 -15.23 -22.85
N SER A 352 -13.05 -14.13 -22.33
CA SER A 352 -12.58 -12.77 -22.58
C SER A 352 -11.92 -12.17 -21.33
N PHE A 353 -11.46 -10.92 -21.43
CA PHE A 353 -10.88 -10.13 -20.34
C PHE A 353 -11.74 -10.12 -19.07
N GLU A 354 -13.06 -10.02 -19.20
CA GLU A 354 -13.98 -10.03 -18.06
C GLU A 354 -13.95 -11.37 -17.29
N GLN A 355 -13.87 -12.50 -18.01
CA GLN A 355 -13.70 -13.81 -17.40
C GLN A 355 -12.33 -13.96 -16.75
N LEU A 356 -11.25 -13.44 -17.35
CA LEU A 356 -9.91 -13.46 -16.75
C LEU A 356 -9.94 -12.77 -15.38
N CYS A 357 -10.54 -11.60 -15.31
CA CYS A 357 -10.74 -10.84 -14.08
C CYS A 357 -11.50 -11.67 -13.01
N ILE A 358 -12.65 -12.24 -13.36
CA ILE A 358 -13.46 -13.07 -12.46
C ILE A 358 -12.68 -14.29 -11.96
N ASN A 359 -11.99 -14.99 -12.86
CA ASN A 359 -11.22 -16.19 -12.56
C ASN A 359 -10.00 -15.86 -11.69
N TYR A 360 -9.31 -14.74 -11.95
CA TYR A 360 -8.23 -14.23 -11.12
C TYR A 360 -8.69 -13.93 -9.67
N THR A 361 -9.87 -13.36 -9.48
CA THR A 361 -10.43 -13.17 -8.13
C THR A 361 -10.72 -14.50 -7.43
N ASN A 362 -11.29 -15.47 -8.16
CA ASN A 362 -11.53 -16.80 -7.61
C ASN A 362 -10.20 -17.52 -7.27
N GLU A 363 -9.14 -17.34 -8.06
CA GLU A 363 -7.79 -17.85 -7.78
C GLU A 363 -7.26 -17.29 -6.45
N LYS A 364 -7.34 -15.96 -6.24
CA LYS A 364 -6.93 -15.35 -4.97
C LYS A 364 -7.78 -15.79 -3.77
N LEU A 365 -9.10 -15.95 -3.94
CA LEU A 365 -9.98 -16.45 -2.88
C LEU A 365 -9.68 -17.91 -2.52
N GLN A 366 -9.32 -18.72 -3.52
CA GLN A 366 -8.86 -20.09 -3.29
C GLN A 366 -7.51 -20.11 -2.58
N GLN A 367 -6.58 -19.22 -2.95
CA GLN A 367 -5.30 -19.09 -2.23
C GLN A 367 -5.50 -18.62 -0.79
N LEU A 368 -6.45 -17.71 -0.53
CA LEU A 368 -6.82 -17.33 0.83
C LEU A 368 -7.32 -18.54 1.63
N PHE A 369 -8.15 -19.40 1.03
CA PHE A 369 -8.57 -20.64 1.67
C PHE A 369 -7.39 -21.57 1.95
N ASN A 370 -6.50 -21.79 0.98
CA ASN A 370 -5.33 -22.64 1.15
C ASN A 370 -4.43 -22.10 2.28
N HIS A 371 -4.20 -20.79 2.31
CA HIS A 371 -3.42 -20.14 3.35
C HIS A 371 -4.07 -20.26 4.73
N THR A 372 -5.36 -19.96 4.87
CA THR A 372 -6.03 -20.03 6.17
C THR A 372 -6.22 -21.45 6.67
N MET A 373 -6.62 -22.38 5.81
CA MET A 373 -6.90 -23.76 6.22
C MET A 373 -5.63 -24.59 6.45
N PHE A 374 -4.55 -24.31 5.70
CA PHE A 374 -3.39 -25.19 5.66
C PHE A 374 -2.15 -24.55 6.28
N ILE A 375 -1.86 -23.29 5.93
CA ILE A 375 -0.63 -22.63 6.37
C ILE A 375 -0.82 -22.09 7.79
N LEU A 376 -1.82 -21.23 8.02
CA LEU A 376 -2.07 -20.63 9.34
C LEU A 376 -2.36 -21.69 10.42
N GLU A 377 -3.03 -22.79 10.07
CA GLU A 377 -3.32 -23.87 11.01
C GLU A 377 -2.03 -24.58 11.45
N GLN A 378 -1.11 -24.85 10.52
CA GLN A 378 0.18 -25.47 10.84
C GLN A 378 1.14 -24.49 11.53
N GLU A 379 1.11 -23.21 11.18
CA GLU A 379 1.86 -22.15 11.87
C GLU A 379 1.42 -22.02 13.33
N GLU A 380 0.11 -22.14 13.61
CA GLU A 380 -0.39 -22.16 14.99
C GLU A 380 0.13 -23.38 15.75
N TYR A 381 0.16 -24.57 15.13
CA TYR A 381 0.73 -25.77 15.73
C TYR A 381 2.22 -25.61 16.04
N GLN A 382 2.98 -24.99 15.14
CA GLN A 382 4.39 -24.71 15.33
C GLN A 382 4.62 -23.68 16.44
N ARG A 383 3.80 -22.61 16.48
CA ARG A 383 3.83 -21.58 17.53
C ARG A 383 3.52 -22.14 18.92
N GLU A 384 2.56 -23.06 18.99
CA GLU A 384 2.19 -23.76 20.23
C GLU A 384 3.13 -24.93 20.56
N GLY A 385 4.14 -25.20 19.72
CA GLY A 385 5.16 -26.21 19.95
C GLY A 385 4.62 -27.63 20.05
N ILE A 386 3.48 -27.94 19.40
CA ILE A 386 2.94 -29.30 19.42
C ILE A 386 3.72 -30.21 18.48
N GLU A 387 3.77 -31.51 18.81
CA GLU A 387 4.38 -32.52 17.95
C GLU A 387 3.59 -32.65 16.64
N TRP A 388 4.07 -31.98 15.59
CA TRP A 388 3.46 -31.95 14.27
C TRP A 388 4.55 -32.06 13.18
N LYS A 389 4.31 -32.92 12.20
CA LYS A 389 5.14 -32.99 11.00
C LYS A 389 4.52 -32.09 9.94
N PHE A 390 5.25 -31.08 9.49
CA PHE A 390 4.78 -30.21 8.41
C PHE A 390 4.43 -31.06 7.18
N ILE A 391 3.21 -30.89 6.68
CA ILE A 391 2.75 -31.56 5.47
C ILE A 391 2.61 -30.47 4.40
N ASP A 392 3.44 -30.56 3.38
CA ASP A 392 3.27 -29.77 2.17
C ASP A 392 2.23 -30.45 1.27
N PHE A 393 1.18 -29.72 0.93
CA PHE A 393 0.08 -30.19 0.10
C PHE A 393 0.26 -29.82 -1.38
N GLY A 394 1.29 -29.04 -1.74
CA GLY A 394 1.59 -28.70 -3.14
C GLY A 394 0.48 -27.92 -3.87
N LEU A 395 -0.47 -27.35 -3.13
CA LEU A 395 -1.62 -26.59 -3.65
C LEU A 395 -1.34 -25.08 -3.68
N ASP A 396 -0.10 -24.68 -3.93
CA ASP A 396 0.23 -23.27 -4.02
C ASP A 396 -0.24 -22.69 -5.36
N LEU A 397 -1.18 -21.76 -5.30
CA LEU A 397 -1.70 -21.04 -6.47
C LEU A 397 -0.95 -19.74 -6.74
N GLN A 398 0.02 -19.40 -5.89
CA GLN A 398 0.83 -18.20 -6.05
C GLN A 398 1.49 -18.08 -7.43
N PRO A 399 2.01 -19.16 -8.09
CA PRO A 399 2.56 -19.05 -9.44
C PRO A 399 1.56 -18.57 -10.50
N THR A 400 0.30 -19.01 -10.42
CA THR A 400 -0.75 -18.56 -11.35
C THR A 400 -1.18 -17.12 -11.04
N ILE A 401 -1.24 -16.75 -9.75
CA ILE A 401 -1.55 -15.38 -9.32
C ILE A 401 -0.44 -14.43 -9.77
N ASP A 402 0.82 -14.81 -9.59
CA ASP A 402 2.00 -14.03 -9.98
C ASP A 402 2.06 -13.82 -11.49
N LEU A 403 1.78 -14.85 -12.29
CA LEU A 403 1.68 -14.73 -13.75
C LEU A 403 0.70 -13.63 -14.18
N ILE A 404 -0.41 -13.45 -13.45
CA ILE A 404 -1.43 -12.45 -13.78
C ILE A 404 -1.09 -11.07 -13.17
N ASP A 405 -0.57 -11.05 -11.94
CA ASP A 405 -0.56 -9.87 -11.06
C ASP A 405 0.81 -9.22 -10.86
N LYS A 406 1.92 -9.95 -11.00
CA LYS A 406 3.26 -9.38 -10.76
C LYS A 406 3.65 -8.34 -11.81
N PRO A 407 4.66 -7.49 -11.52
CA PRO A 407 5.35 -6.71 -12.54
C PRO A 407 5.79 -7.64 -13.68
N MET A 408 5.59 -7.24 -14.95
CA MET A 408 5.74 -8.09 -16.15
C MET A 408 4.74 -9.26 -16.28
N GLY A 409 3.70 -9.33 -15.44
CA GLY A 409 2.60 -10.28 -15.60
C GLY A 409 1.57 -9.84 -16.64
N ILE A 410 0.57 -10.69 -16.90
CA ILE A 410 -0.43 -10.49 -17.96
C ILE A 410 -1.14 -9.13 -17.86
N MET A 411 -1.56 -8.72 -16.65
CA MET A 411 -2.24 -7.44 -16.47
C MET A 411 -1.31 -6.24 -16.70
N ALA A 412 -0.04 -6.35 -16.31
CA ALA A 412 0.96 -5.31 -16.51
C ALA A 412 1.30 -5.13 -17.99
N LEU A 413 1.53 -6.24 -18.71
CA LEU A 413 1.77 -6.22 -20.16
C LEU A 413 0.57 -5.66 -20.92
N LEU A 414 -0.65 -5.98 -20.49
CA LEU A 414 -1.87 -5.42 -21.10
C LEU A 414 -1.97 -3.90 -20.85
N ASP A 415 -1.59 -3.44 -19.68
CA ASP A 415 -1.60 -2.01 -19.34
C ASP A 415 -0.57 -1.21 -20.12
N GLU A 416 0.62 -1.77 -20.31
CA GLU A 416 1.68 -1.18 -21.12
C GLU A 416 1.26 -1.07 -22.59
N GLU A 417 0.74 -2.16 -23.18
CA GLU A 417 0.29 -2.17 -24.58
C GLU A 417 -0.87 -1.22 -24.82
N CYS A 418 -1.73 -0.97 -23.82
CA CYS A 418 -2.75 0.06 -23.89
C CYS A 418 -2.16 1.46 -24.11
N TRP A 419 -0.91 1.74 -23.71
CA TRP A 419 -0.31 3.08 -23.87
C TRP A 419 0.28 3.30 -25.27
N PHE A 420 0.57 2.25 -26.04
CA PHE A 420 1.20 2.36 -27.35
C PHE A 420 0.16 2.57 -28.47
N PRO A 421 0.16 3.71 -29.18
CA PRO A 421 -0.88 4.04 -30.18
C PRO A 421 -0.95 3.09 -31.38
N LYS A 422 0.11 2.31 -31.63
CA LYS A 422 0.21 1.33 -32.71
C LYS A 422 0.04 -0.12 -32.22
N ALA A 423 -0.11 -0.35 -30.92
CA ALA A 423 -0.34 -1.68 -30.39
C ALA A 423 -1.71 -2.21 -30.83
N THR A 424 -1.77 -3.51 -31.10
CA THR A 424 -2.98 -4.22 -31.45
C THR A 424 -3.10 -5.44 -30.52
N ASP A 425 -4.30 -6.02 -30.43
CA ASP A 425 -4.48 -7.22 -29.60
C ASP A 425 -3.52 -8.36 -30.01
N LYS A 426 -3.11 -8.41 -31.29
CA LYS A 426 -2.10 -9.36 -31.80
C LYS A 426 -0.70 -9.07 -31.27
N THR A 427 -0.25 -7.81 -31.29
CA THR A 427 1.09 -7.45 -30.76
C THR A 427 1.15 -7.71 -29.26
N PHE A 428 0.04 -7.49 -28.54
CA PHE A 428 -0.09 -7.87 -27.14
C PHE A 428 0.10 -9.39 -26.94
N VAL A 429 -0.58 -10.24 -27.71
CA VAL A 429 -0.42 -11.70 -27.61
C VAL A 429 1.01 -12.14 -27.94
N GLU A 430 1.62 -11.55 -28.97
CA GLU A 430 3.02 -11.84 -29.34
C GLU A 430 3.98 -11.51 -28.19
N LYS A 431 3.83 -10.33 -27.58
CA LYS A 431 4.63 -9.92 -26.41
C LYS A 431 4.40 -10.85 -25.22
N LEU A 432 3.15 -11.24 -24.96
CA LEU A 432 2.77 -12.11 -23.86
C LEU A 432 3.34 -13.54 -24.03
N VAL A 433 3.30 -14.08 -25.26
CA VAL A 433 3.93 -15.37 -25.58
C VAL A 433 5.45 -15.29 -25.45
N SER A 434 6.07 -14.19 -25.91
CA SER A 434 7.51 -13.96 -25.75
C SER A 434 7.92 -13.95 -24.27
N ALA A 435 7.17 -13.22 -23.44
CA ALA A 435 7.46 -13.07 -22.01
C ALA A 435 7.20 -14.34 -21.16
N HIS A 436 6.21 -15.16 -21.53
CA HIS A 436 5.70 -16.24 -20.66
C HIS A 436 5.71 -17.64 -21.27
N SER A 437 6.25 -17.85 -22.47
CA SER A 437 6.29 -19.17 -23.14
C SER A 437 6.89 -20.30 -22.29
N VAL A 438 7.83 -20.00 -21.39
CA VAL A 438 8.50 -20.98 -20.51
C VAL A 438 7.72 -21.20 -19.19
N HIS A 439 6.75 -20.36 -18.87
CA HIS A 439 6.06 -20.40 -17.58
C HIS A 439 5.14 -21.63 -17.47
N PRO A 440 5.22 -22.45 -16.41
CA PRO A 440 4.51 -23.74 -16.32
C PRO A 440 2.98 -23.62 -16.27
N LYS A 441 2.46 -22.43 -15.94
CA LYS A 441 1.02 -22.13 -15.91
C LYS A 441 0.51 -21.41 -17.15
N PHE A 442 1.38 -21.10 -18.09
CA PHE A 442 1.04 -20.46 -19.36
C PHE A 442 1.16 -21.49 -20.50
N MET A 443 0.20 -21.48 -21.42
CA MET A 443 0.24 -22.35 -22.60
C MET A 443 -0.12 -21.58 -23.86
N LYS A 444 0.68 -21.78 -24.91
CA LYS A 444 0.35 -21.33 -26.25
C LYS A 444 -0.68 -22.27 -26.86
N THR A 445 -1.73 -21.72 -27.46
CA THR A 445 -2.75 -22.48 -28.19
C THR A 445 -2.28 -22.76 -29.63
N ASP A 446 -2.86 -23.78 -30.27
CA ASP A 446 -2.52 -24.13 -31.65
C ASP A 446 -2.88 -22.99 -32.61
N PHE A 447 -2.05 -22.77 -33.64
CA PHE A 447 -2.24 -21.72 -34.66
C PHE A 447 -3.59 -21.75 -35.42
N ARG A 448 -4.36 -22.85 -35.31
CA ARG A 448 -5.70 -23.01 -35.91
C ARG A 448 -6.83 -22.85 -34.89
N GLY A 449 -6.51 -22.64 -33.61
CA GLY A 449 -7.48 -22.42 -32.54
C GLY A 449 -8.10 -21.03 -32.61
N VAL A 450 -9.32 -20.90 -32.08
CA VAL A 450 -10.02 -19.61 -31.94
C VAL A 450 -9.51 -18.82 -30.72
N ALA A 451 -8.81 -19.49 -29.80
CA ALA A 451 -8.20 -18.89 -28.61
C ALA A 451 -6.74 -18.52 -28.87
N ASP A 452 -6.29 -17.40 -28.29
CA ASP A 452 -4.96 -16.83 -28.51
C ASP A 452 -3.92 -17.37 -27.51
N PHE A 453 -4.34 -17.70 -26.29
CA PHE A 453 -3.51 -18.34 -25.27
C PHE A 453 -4.37 -19.04 -24.20
N ALA A 454 -3.74 -19.83 -23.34
CA ALA A 454 -4.41 -20.51 -22.24
C ALA A 454 -3.64 -20.37 -20.92
N ILE A 455 -4.38 -20.28 -19.81
CA ILE A 455 -3.85 -20.27 -18.46
C ILE A 455 -4.30 -21.52 -17.71
N ILE A 456 -3.39 -22.13 -16.96
CA ILE A 456 -3.70 -23.24 -16.05
C ILE A 456 -4.09 -22.64 -14.69
N HIS A 457 -5.39 -22.59 -14.45
CA HIS A 457 -5.98 -22.22 -13.17
C HIS A 457 -6.13 -23.43 -12.24
N TYR A 458 -6.43 -23.19 -10.97
CA TYR A 458 -6.73 -24.28 -10.02
C TYR A 458 -7.90 -25.17 -10.48
N ALA A 459 -8.86 -24.59 -11.21
CA ALA A 459 -10.05 -25.29 -11.69
C ALA A 459 -9.83 -26.07 -13.00
N GLY A 460 -8.70 -25.84 -13.67
CA GLY A 460 -8.37 -26.45 -14.96
C GLY A 460 -7.79 -25.46 -15.95
N LYS A 461 -7.53 -25.94 -17.18
CA LYS A 461 -7.10 -25.13 -18.30
C LYS A 461 -8.25 -24.23 -18.78
N VAL A 462 -7.97 -22.94 -18.98
CA VAL A 462 -8.94 -21.98 -19.54
C VAL A 462 -8.33 -21.32 -20.77
N ASP A 463 -9.02 -21.43 -21.90
CA ASP A 463 -8.65 -20.81 -23.18
C ASP A 463 -9.22 -19.39 -23.27
N TYR A 464 -8.35 -18.41 -23.51
CA TYR A 464 -8.68 -16.99 -23.62
C TYR A 464 -8.48 -16.48 -25.05
N SER A 465 -9.38 -15.62 -25.51
CA SER A 465 -9.18 -14.81 -26.72
C SER A 465 -8.91 -13.38 -26.33
N ALA A 466 -7.81 -12.83 -26.84
CA ALA A 466 -7.35 -11.47 -26.63
C ALA A 466 -8.10 -10.44 -27.48
N GLU A 467 -9.04 -10.85 -28.34
CA GLU A 467 -9.77 -9.94 -29.22
C GLU A 467 -10.44 -8.81 -28.41
N LYS A 468 -10.11 -7.57 -28.76
CA LYS A 468 -10.61 -6.33 -28.15
C LYS A 468 -10.16 -6.12 -26.70
N TRP A 469 -9.13 -6.80 -26.20
CA TRP A 469 -8.67 -6.65 -24.82
C TRP A 469 -8.12 -5.25 -24.55
N LEU A 470 -7.32 -4.70 -25.46
CA LEU A 470 -6.79 -3.33 -25.30
C LEU A 470 -7.94 -2.33 -25.19
N MET A 471 -8.92 -2.43 -26.08
CA MET A 471 -10.11 -1.57 -26.06
C MET A 471 -10.93 -1.71 -24.78
N LYS A 472 -11.13 -2.96 -24.30
CA LYS A 472 -11.86 -3.23 -23.06
C LYS A 472 -11.14 -2.72 -21.82
N ASN A 473 -9.81 -2.74 -21.82
CA ASN A 473 -8.99 -2.34 -20.69
C ASN A 473 -8.80 -0.81 -20.62
N MET A 474 -8.82 -0.10 -21.75
CA MET A 474 -8.74 1.37 -21.78
C MET A 474 -10.04 2.07 -21.39
N ASP A 475 -11.19 1.55 -21.82
CA ASP A 475 -12.54 2.13 -21.61
C ASP A 475 -12.61 3.68 -21.68
N PRO A 476 -12.09 4.34 -22.74
CA PRO A 476 -11.91 5.78 -22.73
C PRO A 476 -13.26 6.50 -22.80
N LEU A 477 -13.50 7.39 -21.85
CA LEU A 477 -14.67 8.26 -21.83
C LEU A 477 -14.37 9.57 -22.56
N ASN A 478 -15.31 10.03 -23.39
CA ASN A 478 -15.18 11.31 -24.08
C ASN A 478 -15.40 12.46 -23.08
N GLU A 479 -14.34 13.23 -22.82
CA GLU A 479 -14.33 14.31 -21.83
C GLU A 479 -15.40 15.38 -22.09
N ASN A 480 -15.64 15.72 -23.36
CA ASN A 480 -16.62 16.74 -23.72
C ASN A 480 -18.03 16.29 -23.36
N VAL A 481 -18.34 15.00 -23.56
CA VAL A 481 -19.64 14.42 -23.21
C VAL A 481 -19.79 14.34 -21.69
N VAL A 482 -18.73 13.97 -20.97
CA VAL A 482 -18.77 13.92 -19.50
C VAL A 482 -18.93 15.31 -18.89
N SER A 483 -18.23 16.32 -19.41
CA SER A 483 -18.41 17.71 -18.98
C SER A 483 -19.84 18.21 -19.23
N LEU A 484 -20.45 17.79 -20.35
CA LEU A 484 -21.87 18.07 -20.63
C LEU A 484 -22.80 17.40 -19.62
N LEU A 485 -22.52 16.15 -19.23
CA LEU A 485 -23.29 15.43 -18.21
C LEU A 485 -23.13 16.03 -16.81
N GLN A 486 -21.94 16.55 -16.48
CA GLN A 486 -21.67 17.28 -15.23
C GLN A 486 -22.40 18.63 -15.15
N SER A 487 -22.72 19.22 -16.30
CA SER A 487 -23.43 20.51 -16.43
C SER A 487 -24.88 20.34 -16.92
N SER A 488 -25.44 19.13 -16.76
CA SER A 488 -26.83 18.83 -17.11
C SER A 488 -27.82 19.74 -16.36
N GLN A 489 -28.99 19.96 -16.95
CA GLN A 489 -30.12 20.60 -16.27
C GLN A 489 -30.78 19.69 -15.22
N ASP A 490 -30.52 18.38 -15.28
CA ASP A 490 -31.03 17.41 -14.32
C ASP A 490 -30.08 17.27 -13.11
N PRO A 491 -30.54 17.63 -11.88
CA PRO A 491 -29.72 17.53 -10.68
C PRO A 491 -29.21 16.12 -10.39
N PHE A 492 -29.98 15.08 -10.73
CA PHE A 492 -29.59 13.70 -10.52
C PHE A 492 -28.43 13.29 -11.44
N VAL A 493 -28.49 13.69 -12.72
CA VAL A 493 -27.42 13.44 -13.69
C VAL A 493 -26.14 14.13 -13.22
N CYS A 494 -26.22 15.40 -12.82
CA CYS A 494 -25.09 16.11 -12.24
C CYS A 494 -24.52 15.39 -11.03
N HIS A 495 -25.36 14.87 -10.13
CA HIS A 495 -24.92 14.17 -8.93
C HIS A 495 -24.15 12.87 -9.22
N ILE A 496 -24.63 12.03 -10.14
CA ILE A 496 -23.95 10.77 -10.48
C ILE A 496 -22.65 11.00 -11.28
N TRP A 497 -22.50 12.17 -11.92
CA TRP A 497 -21.32 12.57 -12.69
C TRP A 497 -20.38 13.56 -11.95
N LYS A 498 -20.74 14.05 -10.76
CA LYS A 498 -19.96 15.06 -10.00
C LYS A 498 -18.52 14.63 -9.71
N ASP A 499 -18.33 13.36 -9.34
CA ASP A 499 -17.03 12.78 -9.00
C ASP A 499 -16.35 12.16 -10.24
N ALA A 500 -16.76 12.54 -11.45
CA ALA A 500 -16.10 12.16 -12.69
C ALA A 500 -14.86 13.03 -12.91
N GLU A 501 -13.76 12.68 -12.25
CA GLU A 501 -12.45 13.26 -12.55
C GLU A 501 -11.93 12.67 -13.86
N ILE A 502 -11.77 13.52 -14.88
CA ILE A 502 -11.07 13.17 -16.11
C ILE A 502 -9.88 14.13 -16.25
N VAL A 503 -8.69 13.57 -16.42
CA VAL A 503 -7.46 14.33 -16.69
C VAL A 503 -7.16 14.19 -18.17
N GLY A 504 -7.43 15.21 -18.98
CA GLY A 504 -7.34 15.10 -20.44
C GLY A 504 -5.98 14.68 -20.98
N MET A 505 -5.99 14.13 -22.21
CA MET A 505 -4.79 13.63 -22.94
C MET A 505 -3.65 14.65 -22.96
N ALA A 506 -3.97 15.93 -22.90
CA ALA A 506 -3.01 17.02 -22.93
C ALA A 506 -2.46 17.48 -21.58
N GLN A 507 -3.04 17.07 -20.45
CA GLN A 507 -2.43 17.38 -19.17
C GLN A 507 -1.18 16.51 -18.93
N GLN A 508 -1.04 15.39 -19.66
CA GLN A 508 0.17 14.57 -19.66
C GLN A 508 1.32 15.14 -20.51
N ALA A 509 1.05 15.70 -21.68
CA ALA A 509 2.12 16.28 -22.52
C ALA A 509 2.70 17.60 -21.95
N MET A 510 2.09 18.17 -20.91
CA MET A 510 2.53 19.41 -20.27
C MET A 510 3.37 19.19 -19.01
N THR A 511 3.43 17.95 -18.51
CA THR A 511 4.22 17.58 -17.33
C THR A 511 5.52 16.85 -17.67
N ASP A 512 5.95 16.88 -18.94
CA ASP A 512 7.28 16.43 -19.38
C ASP A 512 8.37 17.51 -19.27
N THR A 513 8.06 18.65 -18.64
CA THR A 513 9.08 19.61 -18.20
C THR A 513 8.92 19.90 -16.71
N GLN A 514 9.82 19.33 -15.91
CA GLN A 514 10.09 19.65 -14.50
C GLN A 514 8.86 19.64 -13.57
N PHE A 515 8.54 18.47 -13.00
CA PHE A 515 7.96 18.22 -11.66
C PHE A 515 6.94 17.05 -11.69
N GLY A 516 7.37 15.90 -11.16
CA GLY A 516 6.54 15.00 -10.34
C GLY A 516 5.39 14.26 -11.02
N ALA A 517 5.63 12.97 -11.33
CA ALA A 517 4.56 11.99 -11.52
C ALA A 517 3.79 11.76 -10.20
N ARG A 518 2.73 12.55 -9.97
CA ARG A 518 1.66 12.15 -9.05
C ARG A 518 1.11 10.81 -9.53
N THR A 519 0.76 9.92 -8.60
CA THR A 519 -0.02 8.72 -8.89
C THR A 519 -1.19 9.07 -9.80
N ARG A 520 -1.19 8.47 -11.01
CA ARG A 520 -2.04 8.80 -12.15
C ARG A 520 -3.52 8.61 -11.80
N LYS A 521 -4.15 9.63 -11.20
CA LYS A 521 -5.56 9.63 -10.80
C LYS A 521 -6.53 10.04 -11.91
N GLY A 522 -6.05 10.31 -13.13
CA GLY A 522 -6.96 10.60 -14.24
C GLY A 522 -6.53 10.05 -15.59
N MET A 523 -7.55 9.52 -16.26
CA MET A 523 -7.67 9.17 -17.68
C MET A 523 -6.82 8.04 -18.27
N PHE A 524 -5.71 7.61 -17.66
CA PHE A 524 -4.99 6.38 -18.11
C PHE A 524 -4.92 5.28 -17.05
N ARG A 525 -5.84 5.33 -16.09
CA ARG A 525 -6.05 4.21 -15.18
C ARG A 525 -6.87 3.14 -15.90
N THR A 526 -6.22 2.05 -16.24
CA THR A 526 -6.86 0.93 -16.93
C THR A 526 -7.86 0.20 -16.02
N VAL A 527 -8.79 -0.53 -16.64
CA VAL A 527 -9.80 -1.31 -15.92
C VAL A 527 -9.13 -2.36 -15.03
N SER A 528 -8.06 -3.02 -15.50
CA SER A 528 -7.23 -3.96 -14.74
C SER A 528 -6.62 -3.35 -13.48
N GLN A 529 -6.11 -2.12 -13.52
CA GLN A 529 -5.54 -1.43 -12.35
C GLN A 529 -6.61 -1.09 -11.32
N LEU A 530 -7.77 -0.61 -11.78
CA LEU A 530 -8.93 -0.39 -10.92
C LEU A 530 -9.38 -1.70 -10.26
N TYR A 531 -9.43 -2.77 -11.05
CA TYR A 531 -9.78 -4.11 -10.61
C TYR A 531 -8.83 -4.63 -9.52
N LYS A 532 -7.52 -4.53 -9.76
CA LYS A 532 -6.45 -4.97 -8.85
C LYS A 532 -6.49 -4.23 -7.52
N GLU A 533 -6.67 -2.91 -7.52
CA GLU A 533 -6.77 -2.12 -6.29
C GLU A 533 -8.01 -2.48 -5.47
N GLN A 534 -9.18 -2.62 -6.12
CA GLN A 534 -10.41 -3.03 -5.45
C GLN A 534 -10.25 -4.42 -4.80
N LEU A 535 -9.67 -5.36 -5.53
CA LEU A 535 -9.44 -6.71 -5.03
C LEU A 535 -8.42 -6.74 -3.88
N THR A 536 -7.37 -5.90 -3.95
CA THR A 536 -6.37 -5.80 -2.88
C THR A 536 -6.99 -5.29 -1.58
N LYS A 537 -7.87 -4.28 -1.66
CA LYS A 537 -8.63 -3.79 -0.50
C LYS A 537 -9.52 -4.88 0.10
N LEU A 538 -10.27 -5.59 -0.74
CA LEU A 538 -11.10 -6.70 -0.29
C LEU A 538 -10.26 -7.79 0.41
N MET A 539 -9.12 -8.17 -0.16
CA MET A 539 -8.24 -9.18 0.42
C MET A 539 -7.64 -8.73 1.76
N ALA A 540 -7.30 -7.45 1.90
CA ALA A 540 -6.84 -6.90 3.18
C ALA A 540 -7.95 -6.98 4.24
N THR A 541 -9.19 -6.61 3.90
CA THR A 541 -10.33 -6.75 4.80
C THR A 541 -10.56 -8.20 5.21
N LEU A 542 -10.52 -9.14 4.27
CA LEU A 542 -10.74 -10.56 4.57
C LEU A 542 -9.63 -11.15 5.46
N ARG A 543 -8.37 -10.77 5.24
CA ARG A 543 -7.23 -11.20 6.09
C ARG A 543 -7.30 -10.70 7.52
N ASN A 544 -7.95 -9.55 7.75
CA ASN A 544 -8.17 -8.97 9.08
C ASN A 544 -9.43 -9.52 9.78
N THR A 545 -10.15 -10.46 9.15
CA THR A 545 -11.31 -11.13 9.74
C THR A 545 -11.06 -12.62 9.89
N ASN A 546 -11.79 -13.30 10.75
CA ASN A 546 -11.76 -14.76 10.81
C ASN A 546 -12.73 -15.39 9.77
N PRO A 547 -12.22 -16.11 8.74
CA PRO A 547 -13.04 -16.55 7.62
C PRO A 547 -13.71 -17.91 7.86
N ASN A 548 -15.01 -17.98 7.59
CA ASN A 548 -15.85 -19.15 7.65
C ASN A 548 -16.29 -19.55 6.24
N PHE A 549 -15.95 -20.76 5.78
CA PHE A 549 -16.17 -21.16 4.38
C PHE A 549 -17.42 -22.01 4.16
N VAL A 550 -18.21 -21.64 3.15
CA VAL A 550 -19.33 -22.42 2.61
C VAL A 550 -19.03 -22.75 1.14
N ARG A 551 -18.72 -24.01 0.85
CA ARG A 551 -18.34 -24.54 -0.46
C ARG A 551 -19.55 -25.08 -1.19
N CYS A 552 -20.04 -24.33 -2.17
CA CYS A 552 -21.21 -24.68 -2.96
C CYS A 552 -20.81 -25.53 -4.17
N ILE A 553 -21.55 -26.61 -4.44
CA ILE A 553 -21.28 -27.58 -5.51
C ILE A 553 -22.50 -27.71 -6.43
N ILE A 554 -22.24 -27.72 -7.74
CA ILE A 554 -23.24 -27.97 -8.79
C ILE A 554 -23.42 -29.49 -8.95
N PRO A 555 -24.65 -30.02 -8.85
CA PRO A 555 -24.85 -31.46 -9.01
C PRO A 555 -24.93 -31.91 -10.47
N ASN A 556 -25.38 -31.06 -11.40
CA ASN A 556 -25.51 -31.36 -12.83
C ASN A 556 -25.68 -30.05 -13.65
N HIS A 557 -25.24 -30.05 -14.91
CA HIS A 557 -25.43 -28.91 -15.83
C HIS A 557 -26.84 -28.82 -16.44
N GLU A 558 -27.63 -29.91 -16.38
CA GLU A 558 -29.03 -29.94 -16.86
C GLU A 558 -30.02 -29.17 -15.97
N LYS A 559 -29.57 -28.62 -14.83
CA LYS A 559 -30.40 -27.91 -13.84
C LYS A 559 -31.58 -28.76 -13.31
N LYS A 560 -31.46 -30.09 -13.32
CA LYS A 560 -32.49 -31.02 -12.84
C LYS A 560 -32.33 -31.31 -11.36
N ALA A 561 -33.41 -31.14 -10.59
CA ALA A 561 -33.44 -31.52 -9.19
C ALA A 561 -33.30 -33.04 -9.02
N GLY A 562 -32.51 -33.47 -8.03
CA GLY A 562 -32.32 -34.89 -7.69
C GLY A 562 -31.39 -35.68 -8.62
N LYS A 563 -30.85 -35.07 -9.68
CA LYS A 563 -29.82 -35.67 -10.56
C LYS A 563 -28.43 -35.26 -10.08
N ILE A 564 -27.50 -36.21 -9.95
CA ILE A 564 -26.09 -35.93 -9.64
C ILE A 564 -25.22 -36.58 -10.73
N GLU A 565 -24.31 -35.80 -11.29
CA GLU A 565 -23.29 -36.24 -12.22
C GLU A 565 -21.96 -36.40 -11.49
N ALA A 566 -21.55 -37.65 -11.29
CA ALA A 566 -20.40 -37.97 -10.46
C ALA A 566 -19.07 -37.37 -10.97
N PRO A 567 -18.74 -37.42 -12.29
CA PRO A 567 -17.50 -36.82 -12.80
C PRO A 567 -17.42 -35.31 -12.51
N LEU A 568 -18.50 -34.58 -12.80
CA LEU A 568 -18.60 -33.14 -12.55
C LEU A 568 -18.42 -32.78 -11.06
N VAL A 569 -19.06 -33.54 -10.16
CA VAL A 569 -18.91 -33.31 -8.72
C VAL A 569 -17.50 -33.65 -8.24
N LEU A 570 -16.89 -34.71 -8.79
CA LEU A 570 -15.53 -35.11 -8.45
C LEU A 570 -14.50 -34.05 -8.84
N ASP A 571 -14.61 -33.49 -10.04
CA ASP A 571 -13.72 -32.43 -10.51
C ASP A 571 -13.86 -31.17 -9.65
N GLN A 572 -15.10 -30.76 -9.32
CA GLN A 572 -15.34 -29.66 -8.39
C GLN A 572 -14.73 -29.90 -7.00
N LEU A 573 -14.81 -31.12 -6.46
CA LEU A 573 -14.25 -31.44 -5.14
C LEU A 573 -12.72 -31.37 -5.13
N ARG A 574 -12.08 -31.76 -6.23
CA ARG A 574 -10.62 -31.66 -6.42
C ARG A 574 -10.19 -30.20 -6.54
N CYS A 575 -10.81 -29.46 -7.47
CA CYS A 575 -10.45 -28.08 -7.75
C CYS A 575 -10.69 -27.17 -6.53
N ASN A 576 -11.78 -27.35 -5.79
CA ASN A 576 -12.05 -26.54 -4.60
C ASN A 576 -11.13 -26.85 -3.40
N GLY A 577 -10.22 -27.82 -3.50
CA GLY A 577 -9.33 -28.25 -2.41
C GLY A 577 -10.07 -28.93 -1.25
N VAL A 578 -11.26 -29.49 -1.52
CA VAL A 578 -12.11 -30.09 -0.47
C VAL A 578 -11.49 -31.37 0.07
N LEU A 579 -10.87 -32.17 -0.78
CA LEU A 579 -10.25 -33.44 -0.39
C LEU A 579 -9.06 -33.21 0.55
N GLU A 580 -8.21 -32.24 0.23
CA GLU A 580 -7.05 -31.85 1.00
C GLU A 580 -7.47 -31.17 2.31
N GLY A 581 -8.50 -30.32 2.27
CA GLY A 581 -9.10 -29.75 3.48
C GLY A 581 -9.63 -30.81 4.44
N ILE A 582 -10.30 -31.84 3.94
CA ILE A 582 -10.74 -32.97 4.78
C ILE A 582 -9.54 -33.75 5.33
N ARG A 583 -8.49 -33.94 4.53
CA ARG A 583 -7.28 -34.66 4.95
C ARG A 583 -6.60 -33.97 6.13
N ILE A 584 -6.45 -32.65 6.09
CA ILE A 584 -5.88 -31.85 7.19
C ILE A 584 -6.78 -31.86 8.40
N CYS A 585 -8.08 -31.62 8.25
CA CYS A 585 -8.99 -31.66 9.41
C CYS A 585 -9.06 -33.03 10.08
N ARG A 586 -8.76 -34.12 9.35
CA ARG A 586 -8.69 -35.48 9.90
C ARG A 586 -7.34 -35.79 10.56
N GLN A 587 -6.24 -35.30 9.99
CA GLN A 587 -4.88 -35.54 10.50
C GLN A 587 -4.50 -34.60 11.65
N GLY A 588 -4.95 -33.34 11.59
CA GLY A 588 -4.73 -32.31 12.59
C GLY A 588 -5.75 -32.32 13.73
N PHE A 589 -5.76 -31.23 14.48
CA PHE A 589 -6.54 -31.04 15.70
C PHE A 589 -7.41 -29.78 15.59
N PRO A 590 -8.55 -29.86 14.88
CA PRO A 590 -9.34 -28.69 14.48
C PRO A 590 -10.02 -27.96 15.65
N ASN A 591 -10.10 -28.58 16.82
CA ASN A 591 -10.68 -27.97 18.01
C ASN A 591 -9.56 -27.54 18.95
N ARG A 592 -9.53 -26.26 19.34
CA ARG A 592 -8.54 -25.74 20.30
C ARG A 592 -9.21 -24.93 21.39
N ILE A 593 -8.72 -25.07 22.62
CA ILE A 593 -9.28 -24.39 23.80
C ILE A 593 -8.14 -23.91 24.72
N PRO A 594 -8.15 -22.64 25.16
CA PRO A 594 -7.18 -22.14 26.14
C PRO A 594 -7.27 -22.89 27.47
N PHE A 595 -6.14 -23.02 28.18
CA PHE A 595 -6.09 -23.73 29.47
C PHE A 595 -7.09 -23.18 30.51
N GLN A 596 -7.19 -21.86 30.60
CA GLN A 596 -8.13 -21.22 31.53
C GLN A 596 -9.57 -21.62 31.25
N GLU A 597 -9.96 -21.63 29.98
CA GLU A 597 -11.33 -21.97 29.58
C GLU A 597 -11.60 -23.46 29.75
N PHE A 598 -10.64 -24.33 29.40
CA PHE A 598 -10.77 -25.78 29.61
C PHE A 598 -10.98 -26.10 31.10
N ARG A 599 -10.15 -25.55 31.97
CA ARG A 599 -10.30 -25.70 33.42
C ARG A 599 -11.66 -25.20 33.88
N GLN A 600 -12.01 -23.96 33.58
CA GLN A 600 -13.27 -23.35 34.02
C GLN A 600 -14.51 -24.15 33.57
N ARG A 601 -14.48 -24.73 32.36
CA ARG A 601 -15.60 -25.51 31.83
C ARG A 601 -15.68 -26.91 32.41
N TYR A 602 -14.55 -27.64 32.46
CA TYR A 602 -14.55 -29.09 32.70
C TYR A 602 -14.10 -29.50 34.11
N GLU A 603 -13.72 -28.56 34.99
CA GLU A 603 -13.37 -28.87 36.38
C GLU A 603 -14.52 -29.55 37.15
N LEU A 604 -15.78 -29.32 36.72
CA LEU A 604 -16.96 -30.03 37.24
C LEU A 604 -16.90 -31.55 37.02
N LEU A 605 -16.24 -32.00 35.94
CA LEU A 605 -16.10 -33.42 35.60
C LEU A 605 -15.02 -34.11 36.43
N THR A 606 -14.04 -33.36 36.92
CA THR A 606 -12.87 -33.86 37.65
C THR A 606 -12.83 -33.29 39.08
N PRO A 607 -13.82 -33.62 39.94
CA PRO A 607 -13.86 -33.08 41.30
C PRO A 607 -12.65 -33.56 42.11
N ASN A 608 -12.07 -32.66 42.90
CA ASN A 608 -10.94 -32.92 43.82
C ASN A 608 -9.59 -33.28 43.19
N ILE A 609 -9.45 -33.25 41.86
CA ILE A 609 -8.15 -33.44 41.19
C ILE A 609 -7.24 -32.23 41.41
N ILE A 610 -7.79 -31.02 41.28
CA ILE A 610 -7.01 -29.78 41.44
C ILE A 610 -6.99 -29.36 42.93
N PRO A 611 -5.82 -29.27 43.57
CA PRO A 611 -5.68 -28.80 44.94
C PRO A 611 -6.16 -27.36 45.12
N LYS A 612 -6.61 -27.02 46.33
CA LYS A 612 -6.96 -25.63 46.69
C LYS A 612 -5.68 -24.79 46.77
N GLY A 613 -5.47 -23.92 45.79
CA GLY A 613 -4.32 -23.02 45.70
C GLY A 613 -4.07 -22.53 44.28
N PHE A 614 -3.03 -21.73 44.08
CA PHE A 614 -2.56 -21.36 42.73
C PHE A 614 -1.81 -22.55 42.12
N MET A 615 -2.18 -22.91 40.90
CA MET A 615 -1.52 -23.93 40.09
C MET A 615 -1.43 -23.39 38.66
N ASP A 616 -0.30 -23.68 38.00
CA ASP A 616 -0.10 -23.36 36.60
C ASP A 616 -1.20 -23.96 35.72
N GLY A 617 -1.70 -23.17 34.76
CA GLY A 617 -2.85 -23.53 33.93
C GLY A 617 -2.59 -24.77 33.08
N LYS A 618 -1.37 -24.93 32.57
CA LYS A 618 -0.97 -26.09 31.76
C LYS A 618 -0.98 -27.36 32.59
N LYS A 619 -0.26 -27.36 33.72
CA LYS A 619 -0.21 -28.52 34.64
C LYS A 619 -1.58 -28.92 35.17
N ALA A 620 -2.43 -27.93 35.50
CA ALA A 620 -3.79 -28.21 35.93
C ALA A 620 -4.59 -28.93 34.84
N CYS A 621 -4.48 -28.49 33.58
CA CYS A 621 -5.15 -29.14 32.46
C CYS A 621 -4.59 -30.54 32.14
N GLU A 622 -3.28 -30.75 32.26
CA GLU A 622 -2.66 -32.08 32.09
C GLU A 622 -3.22 -33.08 33.12
N GLN A 623 -3.28 -32.69 34.40
CA GLN A 623 -3.88 -33.54 35.45
C GLN A 623 -5.37 -33.81 35.24
N MET A 624 -6.12 -32.81 34.77
CA MET A 624 -7.54 -33.00 34.42
C MET A 624 -7.70 -33.99 33.27
N ILE A 625 -6.86 -33.91 32.24
CA ILE A 625 -6.92 -34.81 31.09
C ILE A 625 -6.57 -36.25 31.49
N GLU A 626 -5.55 -36.43 32.34
CA GLU A 626 -5.21 -37.74 32.90
C GLU A 626 -6.39 -38.33 33.69
N ALA A 627 -7.07 -37.51 34.51
CA ALA A 627 -8.24 -37.95 35.26
C ALA A 627 -9.47 -38.25 34.39
N LEU A 628 -9.56 -37.65 33.20
CA LEU A 628 -10.60 -37.94 32.20
C LEU A 628 -10.27 -39.18 31.35
N GLU A 629 -9.09 -39.78 31.53
CA GLU A 629 -8.64 -40.98 30.81
C GLU A 629 -8.71 -40.84 29.27
N LEU A 630 -8.43 -39.64 28.74
CA LEU A 630 -8.44 -39.40 27.29
C LEU A 630 -7.21 -40.03 26.61
N ASP A 631 -7.42 -40.73 25.50
CA ASP A 631 -6.33 -41.27 24.68
C ASP A 631 -5.42 -40.14 24.15
N HIS A 632 -4.11 -40.29 24.35
CA HIS A 632 -3.08 -39.38 23.84
C HIS A 632 -3.18 -39.13 22.33
N ASN A 633 -3.76 -40.01 21.51
CA ASN A 633 -3.95 -39.73 20.08
C ASN A 633 -5.06 -38.69 19.81
N LEU A 634 -5.99 -38.50 20.74
CA LEU A 634 -7.14 -37.62 20.58
C LEU A 634 -6.85 -36.15 20.92
N TYR A 635 -5.74 -35.87 21.59
CA TYR A 635 -5.37 -34.51 22.00
C TYR A 635 -3.86 -34.22 21.89
N ARG A 636 -3.50 -32.94 21.89
CA ARG A 636 -2.13 -32.44 22.07
C ARG A 636 -2.16 -31.22 23.00
N VAL A 637 -1.21 -31.14 23.91
CA VAL A 637 -1.06 -29.99 24.82
C VAL A 637 -0.01 -29.06 24.24
N GLY A 638 -0.40 -27.81 23.96
CA GLY A 638 0.50 -26.76 23.48
C GLY A 638 1.20 -25.99 24.60
N GLN A 639 1.53 -24.74 24.31
CA GLN A 639 2.10 -23.80 25.28
C GLN A 639 1.02 -23.01 26.04
N SER A 640 -0.11 -22.70 25.38
CA SER A 640 -1.21 -21.92 25.96
C SER A 640 -2.59 -22.57 25.81
N LYS A 641 -2.71 -23.55 24.89
CA LYS A 641 -3.97 -24.18 24.50
C LYS A 641 -3.87 -25.71 24.47
N ILE A 642 -5.02 -26.37 24.57
CA ILE A 642 -5.19 -27.81 24.30
C ILE A 642 -5.84 -27.97 22.95
N PHE A 643 -5.31 -28.87 22.15
CA PHE A 643 -5.76 -29.23 20.81
C PHE A 643 -6.45 -30.59 20.85
N PHE A 644 -7.62 -30.70 20.24
CA PHE A 644 -8.46 -31.90 20.24
C PHE A 644 -8.83 -32.31 18.81
N ARG A 645 -8.92 -33.61 18.58
CA ARG A 645 -9.54 -34.16 17.37
C ARG A 645 -11.05 -33.86 17.35
N ALA A 646 -11.64 -33.95 16.16
CA ALA A 646 -13.08 -33.80 16.00
C ALA A 646 -13.85 -34.82 16.85
N GLY A 647 -14.91 -34.39 17.53
CA GLY A 647 -15.79 -35.23 18.36
C GLY A 647 -15.43 -35.29 19.85
N VAL A 648 -14.17 -35.07 20.24
CA VAL A 648 -13.74 -35.19 21.65
C VAL A 648 -14.41 -34.15 22.56
N LEU A 649 -14.40 -32.88 22.15
CA LEU A 649 -15.06 -31.82 22.91
C LEU A 649 -16.59 -32.01 22.98
N ALA A 650 -17.20 -32.62 21.96
CA ALA A 650 -18.63 -32.89 21.97
C ALA A 650 -18.99 -33.88 23.08
N HIS A 651 -18.22 -34.97 23.19
CA HIS A 651 -18.37 -35.96 24.25
C HIS A 651 -18.16 -35.35 25.65
N LEU A 652 -17.13 -34.51 25.83
CA LEU A 652 -16.88 -33.84 27.12
C LEU A 652 -18.00 -32.86 27.50
N GLU A 653 -18.61 -32.16 26.54
CA GLU A 653 -19.74 -31.27 26.80
C GLU A 653 -21.03 -32.06 27.10
N GLU A 654 -21.26 -33.21 26.45
CA GLU A 654 -22.39 -34.09 26.78
C GLU A 654 -22.31 -34.60 28.23
N GLU A 655 -21.14 -35.10 28.67
CA GLU A 655 -20.91 -35.53 30.05
C GLU A 655 -21.13 -34.39 31.06
N ARG A 656 -20.66 -33.19 30.69
CA ARG A 656 -20.83 -31.98 31.51
C ARG A 656 -22.31 -31.59 31.60
N ASP A 657 -23.04 -31.62 30.50
CA ASP A 657 -24.45 -31.27 30.46
C ASP A 657 -25.31 -32.26 31.27
N TYR A 658 -24.96 -33.55 31.30
CA TYR A 658 -25.59 -34.50 32.22
C TYR A 658 -25.43 -34.07 33.68
N LYS A 659 -24.22 -33.70 34.11
CA LYS A 659 -23.96 -33.22 35.49
C LYS A 659 -24.65 -31.89 35.80
N ILE A 660 -24.66 -30.96 34.84
CA ILE A 660 -25.32 -29.66 34.98
C ILE A 660 -26.83 -29.83 35.05
N THR A 661 -27.42 -30.73 34.27
CA THR A 661 -28.86 -30.95 34.24
C THR A 661 -29.42 -31.28 35.62
N ASP A 662 -28.76 -32.17 36.38
CA ASP A 662 -29.17 -32.50 37.75
C ASP A 662 -29.15 -31.28 38.69
N LEU A 663 -28.11 -30.44 38.59
CA LEU A 663 -28.01 -29.20 39.36
C LEU A 663 -29.09 -28.18 38.96
N ILE A 664 -29.32 -28.03 37.66
CA ILE A 664 -30.30 -27.08 37.12
C ILE A 664 -31.73 -27.50 37.48
N VAL A 665 -32.06 -28.80 37.49
CA VAL A 665 -33.37 -29.28 37.94
C VAL A 665 -33.62 -28.89 39.41
N ASN A 666 -32.62 -29.06 40.27
CA ASN A 666 -32.69 -28.65 41.68
C ASN A 666 -32.84 -27.13 41.84
N PHE A 667 -32.07 -26.34 41.07
CA PHE A 667 -32.19 -24.89 41.06
C PHE A 667 -33.56 -24.42 40.56
N GLN A 668 -34.06 -25.00 39.46
CA GLN A 668 -35.38 -24.70 38.91
C GLN A 668 -36.48 -25.04 39.93
N ALA A 669 -36.36 -26.16 40.66
CA ALA A 669 -37.29 -26.50 41.73
C ALA A 669 -37.29 -25.44 42.85
N PHE A 670 -36.11 -24.95 43.25
CA PHE A 670 -35.98 -23.86 44.21
C PHE A 670 -36.61 -22.56 43.71
N CYS A 671 -36.32 -22.14 42.47
CA CYS A 671 -36.89 -20.95 41.85
C CYS A 671 -38.42 -21.04 41.72
N ARG A 672 -38.95 -22.17 41.26
CA ARG A 672 -40.40 -22.43 41.18
C ARG A 672 -41.02 -22.37 42.58
N GLY A 673 -40.37 -22.96 43.58
CA GLY A 673 -40.80 -22.90 44.98
C GLY A 673 -40.82 -21.47 45.52
N TYR A 674 -39.75 -20.69 45.29
CA TYR A 674 -39.66 -19.29 45.70
C TYR A 674 -40.75 -18.42 45.04
N LEU A 675 -40.92 -18.53 43.72
CA LEU A 675 -41.96 -17.82 42.97
C LEU A 675 -43.36 -18.22 43.43
N ALA A 676 -43.61 -19.52 43.66
CA ALA A 676 -44.87 -20.02 44.15
C ALA A 676 -45.20 -19.48 45.55
N ARG A 677 -44.24 -19.46 46.49
CA ARG A 677 -44.42 -18.89 47.83
C ARG A 677 -44.69 -17.39 47.79
N ARG A 678 -43.97 -16.64 46.95
CA ARG A 678 -44.19 -15.20 46.77
C ARG A 678 -45.58 -14.92 46.15
N ASN A 679 -45.98 -15.70 45.15
CA ASN A 679 -47.31 -15.60 44.56
C ASN A 679 -48.41 -16.01 45.54
N TYR A 680 -48.15 -17.02 46.38
CA TYR A 680 -49.05 -17.43 47.45
C TYR A 680 -49.22 -16.32 48.50
N GLN A 681 -48.14 -15.69 48.95
CA GLN A 681 -48.22 -14.51 49.83
C GLN A 681 -49.03 -13.39 49.20
N LYS A 682 -48.83 -13.07 47.91
CA LYS A 682 -49.66 -12.09 47.20
C LYS A 682 -51.14 -12.48 47.21
N ARG A 683 -51.46 -13.75 46.95
CA ARG A 683 -52.85 -14.25 47.00
C ARG A 683 -53.44 -14.21 48.41
N LEU A 684 -52.64 -14.48 49.44
CA LEU A 684 -53.07 -14.43 50.84
C LEU A 684 -53.35 -12.99 51.28
N GLN A 685 -52.49 -12.04 50.88
CA GLN A 685 -52.71 -10.61 51.04
C GLN A 685 -53.98 -10.16 50.30
N GLN A 686 -54.18 -10.61 49.05
CA GLN A 686 -55.40 -10.33 48.28
C GLN A 686 -56.64 -10.89 48.99
N LEU A 687 -56.60 -12.10 49.53
CA LEU A 687 -57.73 -12.70 50.24
C LEU A 687 -58.08 -11.94 51.52
N ASN A 688 -57.08 -11.52 52.30
CA ASN A 688 -57.28 -10.66 53.46
C ASN A 688 -57.85 -9.29 53.05
N ALA A 689 -57.30 -8.68 52.00
CA ALA A 689 -57.81 -7.43 51.45
C ALA A 689 -59.27 -7.57 51.00
N ILE A 690 -59.63 -8.65 50.29
CA ILE A 690 -61.00 -8.95 49.86
C ILE A 690 -61.95 -9.02 51.07
N ARG A 691 -61.58 -9.75 52.14
CA ARG A 691 -62.40 -9.84 53.37
C ARG A 691 -62.58 -8.49 54.05
N ILE A 692 -61.51 -7.69 54.15
CA ILE A 692 -61.54 -6.35 54.73
C ILE A 692 -62.44 -5.44 53.88
N ILE A 693 -62.29 -5.47 52.54
CA ILE A 693 -63.12 -4.71 51.61
C ILE A 693 -64.59 -5.10 51.77
N GLN A 694 -64.92 -6.41 51.77
CA GLN A 694 -66.30 -6.90 51.95
C GLN A 694 -66.90 -6.44 53.28
N ARG A 695 -66.16 -6.58 54.39
CA ARG A 695 -66.59 -6.10 55.72
C ARG A 695 -66.80 -4.59 55.75
N ASN A 696 -65.88 -3.82 55.16
CA ASN A 696 -65.98 -2.37 55.09
C ASN A 696 -67.15 -1.91 54.22
N CYS A 697 -67.40 -2.56 53.08
CA CYS A 697 -68.58 -2.29 52.24
C CYS A 697 -69.88 -2.55 53.02
N ALA A 698 -69.97 -3.67 53.75
CA ALA A 698 -71.14 -3.98 54.58
C ALA A 698 -71.32 -2.98 55.74
N ALA A 699 -70.23 -2.59 56.41
CA ALA A 699 -70.26 -1.57 57.46
C ALA A 699 -70.67 -0.20 56.89
N TYR A 700 -70.14 0.19 55.73
CA TYR A 700 -70.50 1.42 55.05
C TYR A 700 -71.98 1.46 54.67
N LEU A 701 -72.54 0.37 54.15
CA LEU A 701 -73.98 0.28 53.83
C LEU A 701 -74.86 0.50 55.08
N LYS A 702 -74.44 0.04 56.26
CA LYS A 702 -75.13 0.30 57.54
C LYS A 702 -74.94 1.74 58.03
N LEU A 703 -73.70 2.24 57.99
CA LEU A 703 -73.31 3.55 58.54
C LEU A 703 -73.79 4.71 57.66
N ARG A 704 -73.88 4.55 56.33
CA ARG A 704 -74.25 5.63 55.39
C ARG A 704 -75.58 6.29 55.74
N ASN A 705 -76.53 5.53 56.28
CA ASN A 705 -77.86 6.02 56.65
C ASN A 705 -77.94 6.48 58.13
N TRP A 706 -76.89 6.28 58.93
CA TRP A 706 -76.87 6.65 60.35
C TRP A 706 -76.62 8.15 60.52
N GLN A 707 -77.51 8.85 61.24
CA GLN A 707 -77.48 10.31 61.36
C GLN A 707 -76.19 10.83 62.01
N TRP A 708 -75.68 10.15 63.05
CA TRP A 708 -74.41 10.50 63.70
C TRP A 708 -73.20 10.34 62.78
N TRP A 709 -73.22 9.34 61.89
CA TRP A 709 -72.16 9.16 60.89
C TRP A 709 -72.19 10.26 59.82
N ARG A 710 -73.38 10.70 59.38
CA ARG A 710 -73.54 11.84 58.47
C ARG A 710 -73.05 13.15 59.11
N LEU A 711 -73.35 13.35 60.39
CA LEU A 711 -72.82 14.49 61.16
C LEU A 711 -71.29 14.41 61.27
N TYR A 712 -70.74 13.25 61.66
CA TYR A 712 -69.30 13.03 61.77
C TYR A 712 -68.59 13.28 60.44
N ILE A 713 -69.10 12.80 59.30
CA ILE A 713 -68.51 13.08 57.97
C ILE A 713 -68.54 14.58 57.64
N LYS A 714 -69.58 15.32 58.03
CA LYS A 714 -69.67 16.77 57.80
C LYS A 714 -68.75 17.57 58.73
N VAL A 715 -68.58 17.12 59.97
CA VAL A 715 -67.83 17.84 61.01
C VAL A 715 -66.33 17.48 60.98
N LYS A 716 -65.95 16.25 60.65
CA LYS A 716 -64.57 15.77 60.64
C LYS A 716 -63.61 16.61 59.76
N PRO A 717 -63.96 17.03 58.53
CA PRO A 717 -63.11 17.92 57.72
C PRO A 717 -62.92 19.30 58.37
N LEU A 718 -63.91 19.78 59.13
CA LEU A 718 -63.83 21.06 59.86
C LEU A 718 -62.88 20.99 61.08
N LEU A 719 -62.46 19.77 61.47
CA LEU A 719 -61.54 19.49 62.58
C LEU A 719 -60.12 19.10 62.12
N GLU A 720 -59.81 19.19 60.81
CA GLU A 720 -58.58 18.65 60.19
C GLU A 720 -57.25 19.29 60.63
N VAL A 721 -57.28 20.36 61.44
CA VAL A 721 -56.08 21.08 61.90
C VAL A 721 -55.10 20.17 62.68
N THR A 722 -55.60 19.11 63.33
CA THR A 722 -54.78 18.20 64.16
C THR A 722 -53.98 17.14 63.38
N LYS A 723 -54.24 16.92 62.08
CA LYS A 723 -53.52 15.94 61.24
C LYS A 723 -52.64 16.56 60.16
N GLN A 724 -52.54 17.89 60.11
CA GLN A 724 -51.70 18.57 59.14
C GLN A 724 -50.22 18.40 59.45
N GLU A 725 -49.85 18.38 60.73
CA GLU A 725 -48.45 18.25 61.18
C GLU A 725 -47.83 16.90 60.78
N GLU A 726 -48.48 15.77 61.04
CA GLU A 726 -48.01 14.45 60.59
C GLU A 726 -47.88 14.34 59.06
N LYS A 727 -48.83 14.94 58.32
CA LYS A 727 -48.78 14.98 56.84
C LYS A 727 -47.63 15.87 56.36
N LEU A 728 -47.37 16.98 57.06
CA LEU A 728 -46.28 17.89 56.75
C LEU A 728 -44.93 17.17 56.95
N THR A 729 -44.75 16.47 58.07
CA THR A 729 -43.54 15.68 58.34
C THR A 729 -43.32 14.58 57.31
N GLN A 730 -44.37 13.82 56.96
CA GLN A 730 -44.27 12.81 55.89
C GLN A 730 -43.90 13.43 54.53
N LYS A 731 -44.45 14.61 54.21
CA LYS A 731 -44.14 15.32 52.97
C LYS A 731 -42.73 15.89 52.97
N GLU A 732 -42.24 16.35 54.11
CA GLU A 732 -40.86 16.81 54.30
C GLU A 732 -39.87 15.65 54.13
N ASP A 733 -40.16 14.47 54.68
CA ASP A 733 -39.34 13.27 54.50
C ASP A 733 -39.34 12.77 53.04
N GLU A 734 -40.51 12.74 52.38
CA GLU A 734 -40.61 12.43 50.95
C GLU A 734 -39.81 13.43 50.10
N LEU A 735 -39.94 14.74 50.38
CA LEU A 735 -39.20 15.79 49.70
C LEU A 735 -37.69 15.65 49.93
N ARG A 736 -37.26 15.28 51.14
CA ARG A 736 -35.85 15.03 51.46
C ARG A 736 -35.31 13.87 50.63
N GLN A 737 -35.99 12.72 50.61
CA GLN A 737 -35.56 11.55 49.83
C GLN A 737 -35.51 11.83 48.32
N ILE A 738 -36.48 12.59 47.79
CA ILE A 738 -36.50 12.96 46.37
C ILE A 738 -35.35 13.92 46.06
N ARG A 739 -35.07 14.90 46.93
CA ARG A 739 -33.94 15.83 46.77
C ARG A 739 -32.60 15.11 46.79
N GLU A 740 -32.39 14.18 47.72
CA GLU A 740 -31.14 13.38 47.78
C GLU A 740 -30.96 12.50 46.53
N ARG A 741 -32.04 11.86 46.05
CA ARG A 741 -31.98 11.09 44.79
C ARG A 741 -31.71 11.99 43.60
N LEU A 742 -32.32 13.16 43.54
CA LEU A 742 -32.11 14.13 42.46
C LEU A 742 -30.65 14.62 42.46
N ASP A 743 -30.12 15.00 43.62
CA ASP A 743 -28.72 15.44 43.75
C ASP A 743 -27.74 14.34 43.31
N THR A 744 -27.97 13.10 43.72
CA THR A 744 -27.17 11.94 43.30
C THR A 744 -27.23 11.71 41.78
N GLN A 745 -28.41 11.85 41.18
CA GLN A 745 -28.58 11.69 39.74
C GLN A 745 -27.96 12.85 38.95
N VAL A 746 -28.07 14.09 39.44
CA VAL A 746 -27.46 15.27 38.82
C VAL A 746 -25.93 15.13 38.83
N LYS A 747 -25.33 14.73 39.95
CA LYS A 747 -23.89 14.47 40.05
C LYS A 747 -23.44 13.39 39.06
N ARG A 748 -24.16 12.27 38.99
CA ARG A 748 -23.88 11.21 37.99
C ARG A 748 -24.01 11.68 36.55
N CYS A 749 -25.04 12.47 36.23
CA CYS A 749 -25.20 13.04 34.90
C CYS A 749 -24.04 13.98 34.55
N GLN A 750 -23.58 14.80 35.49
CA GLN A 750 -22.42 15.68 35.29
C GLN A 750 -21.12 14.87 35.07
N GLU A 751 -20.88 13.84 35.87
CA GLU A 751 -19.75 12.92 35.67
C GLU A 751 -19.77 12.23 34.30
N TYR A 752 -20.94 11.78 33.85
CA TYR A 752 -21.08 11.17 32.53
C TYR A 752 -20.93 12.17 31.39
N GLU A 753 -21.42 13.40 31.55
CA GLU A 753 -21.24 14.47 30.57
C GLU A 753 -19.78 14.85 30.43
N GLN A 754 -19.03 14.98 31.53
CA GLN A 754 -17.58 15.23 31.49
C GLN A 754 -16.83 14.10 30.79
N LYS A 755 -17.14 12.83 31.11
CA LYS A 755 -16.54 11.67 30.43
C LYS A 755 -16.88 11.63 28.95
N TYR A 756 -18.11 11.99 28.58
CA TYR A 756 -18.54 12.06 27.19
C TYR A 756 -17.79 13.16 26.42
N GLN A 757 -17.64 14.34 27.02
CA GLN A 757 -16.88 15.44 26.42
C GLN A 757 -15.40 15.09 26.27
N GLN A 758 -14.78 14.45 27.28
CA GLN A 758 -13.42 13.94 27.19
C GLN A 758 -13.27 12.93 26.04
N ALA A 759 -14.14 11.92 25.97
CA ALA A 759 -14.11 10.93 24.90
C ALA A 759 -14.33 11.56 23.51
N ASN A 760 -15.16 12.60 23.41
CA ASN A 760 -15.38 13.31 22.15
C ASN A 760 -14.18 14.18 21.76
N ALA A 761 -13.47 14.77 22.73
CA ALA A 761 -12.21 15.47 22.49
C ALA A 761 -11.11 14.49 22.02
N GLU A 762 -10.96 13.34 22.69
CA GLU A 762 -10.04 12.27 22.28
C GLU A 762 -10.37 11.77 20.86
N LYS A 763 -11.65 11.56 20.54
CA LYS A 763 -12.09 11.19 19.19
C LYS A 763 -11.69 12.24 18.14
N THR A 764 -11.85 13.52 18.47
CA THR A 764 -11.52 14.63 17.55
C THR A 764 -10.01 14.69 17.34
N GLN A 765 -9.22 14.56 18.41
CA GLN A 765 -7.77 14.50 18.34
C GLN A 765 -7.28 13.30 17.53
N LEU A 766 -7.86 12.12 17.72
CA LEU A 766 -7.54 10.93 16.92
C LEU A 766 -7.92 11.12 15.45
N ALA A 767 -9.02 11.81 15.15
CA ALA A 767 -9.41 12.11 13.77
C ALA A 767 -8.42 13.08 13.10
N GLU A 768 -7.95 14.10 13.82
CA GLU A 768 -6.91 15.02 13.35
C GLU A 768 -5.57 14.30 13.14
N GLN A 769 -5.16 13.44 14.09
CA GLN A 769 -3.97 12.60 13.95
C GLN A 769 -4.08 11.66 12.75
N LEU A 770 -5.23 11.02 12.56
CA LEU A 770 -5.47 10.16 11.40
C LEU A 770 -5.39 10.95 10.09
N GLN A 771 -5.94 12.16 10.04
CA GLN A 771 -5.84 13.03 8.87
C GLN A 771 -4.38 13.41 8.58
N ALA A 772 -3.62 13.78 9.61
CA ALA A 772 -2.19 14.09 9.47
C ALA A 772 -1.38 12.86 9.01
N GLU A 773 -1.65 11.67 9.56
CA GLU A 773 -1.02 10.42 9.13
C GLU A 773 -1.41 10.04 7.70
N LEU A 774 -2.65 10.29 7.27
CA LEU A 774 -3.08 10.09 5.88
C LEU A 774 -2.35 11.04 4.92
N GLU A 775 -2.14 12.29 5.32
CA GLU A 775 -1.37 13.28 4.57
C GLU A 775 0.11 12.87 4.49
N LEU A 776 0.73 12.50 5.62
CA LEU A 776 2.10 11.97 5.67
C LEU A 776 2.26 10.69 4.83
N CYS A 777 1.28 9.78 4.88
CA CYS A 777 1.27 8.59 4.03
C CYS A 777 1.17 8.97 2.55
N ALA A 778 0.33 9.95 2.20
CA ALA A 778 0.23 10.43 0.82
C ALA A 778 1.54 11.08 0.34
N GLU A 779 2.20 11.86 1.19
CA GLU A 779 3.53 12.44 0.91
C GLU A 779 4.61 11.36 0.76
N ALA A 780 4.59 10.35 1.64
CA ALA A 780 5.50 9.21 1.58
C ALA A 780 5.26 8.36 0.32
N GLU A 781 4.00 8.13 -0.06
CA GLU A 781 3.63 7.47 -1.31
C GLU A 781 4.10 8.27 -2.53
N GLU A 782 3.94 9.59 -2.51
CA GLU A 782 4.45 10.48 -3.58
C GLU A 782 5.98 10.45 -3.64
N SER A 783 6.67 10.49 -2.50
CA SER A 783 8.12 10.35 -2.42
C SER A 783 8.60 8.99 -2.96
N ARG A 784 7.93 7.90 -2.56
CA ARG A 784 8.21 6.55 -3.07
C ARG A 784 7.95 6.44 -4.56
N ALA A 785 6.87 7.04 -5.07
CA ALA A 785 6.57 7.08 -6.50
C ALA A 785 7.66 7.85 -7.28
N ARG A 786 8.11 9.00 -6.76
CA ARG A 786 9.24 9.76 -7.35
C ARG A 786 10.53 8.94 -7.35
N ALA A 787 10.84 8.25 -6.26
CA ALA A 787 12.00 7.38 -6.17
C ALA A 787 11.91 6.19 -7.15
N ALA A 788 10.73 5.58 -7.30
CA ALA A 788 10.50 4.49 -8.25
C ALA A 788 10.62 4.95 -9.71
N ALA A 789 10.10 6.13 -10.06
CA ALA A 789 10.26 6.71 -11.39
C ALA A 789 11.74 6.99 -11.70
N ARG A 790 12.46 7.63 -10.76
CA ARG A 790 13.90 7.86 -10.90
C ARG A 790 14.69 6.55 -11.02
N LYS A 791 14.28 5.52 -10.29
CA LYS A 791 14.87 4.18 -10.42
C LYS A 791 14.67 3.62 -11.82
N GLN A 792 13.45 3.72 -12.38
CA GLN A 792 13.18 3.25 -13.74
C GLN A 792 14.01 4.02 -14.79
N GLU A 793 14.08 5.35 -14.68
CA GLU A 793 14.94 6.18 -15.56
C GLU A 793 16.41 5.76 -15.48
N LEU A 794 16.90 5.44 -14.27
CA LEU A 794 18.27 4.95 -14.08
C LEU A 794 18.48 3.53 -14.62
N GLU A 795 17.47 2.66 -14.55
CA GLU A 795 17.51 1.31 -15.13
C GLU A 795 17.52 1.37 -16.67
N GLU A 796 16.71 2.24 -17.27
CA GLU A 796 16.71 2.51 -18.72
C GLU A 796 18.07 3.08 -19.17
N LEU A 797 18.61 4.07 -18.43
CA LEU A 797 19.93 4.62 -18.70
C LEU A 797 21.04 3.57 -18.56
N LEU A 798 20.96 2.69 -17.55
CA LEU A 798 21.92 1.60 -17.37
C LEU A 798 21.86 0.63 -18.55
N HIS A 799 20.66 0.25 -19.00
CA HIS A 799 20.50 -0.64 -20.13
C HIS A 799 21.06 -0.04 -21.43
N ASP A 800 20.80 1.24 -21.69
CA ASP A 800 21.37 1.96 -22.83
C ASP A 800 22.91 2.05 -22.75
N LEU A 801 23.46 2.25 -21.54
CA LEU A 801 24.91 2.29 -21.33
C LEU A 801 25.55 0.91 -21.48
N GLU A 802 24.91 -0.16 -20.99
CA GLU A 802 25.35 -1.55 -21.20
C GLU A 802 25.38 -1.89 -22.69
N GLY A 803 24.32 -1.57 -23.44
CA GLY A 803 24.29 -1.77 -24.89
C GLY A 803 25.39 -0.99 -25.63
N ARG A 804 25.66 0.26 -25.21
CA ARG A 804 26.78 1.04 -25.78
C ARG A 804 28.15 0.46 -25.44
N ILE A 805 28.32 -0.14 -24.26
CA ILE A 805 29.57 -0.81 -23.89
C ILE A 805 29.75 -2.06 -24.75
N GLU A 806 28.71 -2.88 -24.93
CA GLU A 806 28.76 -4.05 -25.81
C GLU A 806 29.12 -3.66 -27.26
N GLU A 807 28.52 -2.60 -27.81
CA GLU A 807 28.87 -2.09 -29.15
C GLU A 807 30.34 -1.66 -29.25
N GLU A 808 30.87 -0.97 -28.23
CA GLU A 808 32.28 -0.55 -28.19
C GLU A 808 33.24 -1.73 -27.95
N GLU A 809 32.84 -2.75 -27.20
CA GLU A 809 33.58 -4.00 -27.03
C GLU A 809 33.67 -4.78 -28.34
N GLU A 810 32.56 -4.92 -29.08
CA GLU A 810 32.55 -5.51 -30.42
C GLU A 810 33.46 -4.72 -31.38
N ARG A 811 33.40 -3.39 -31.33
CA ARG A 811 34.27 -2.52 -32.12
C ARG A 811 35.74 -2.68 -31.76
N CYS A 812 36.06 -2.78 -30.47
CA CYS A 812 37.42 -3.01 -29.98
C CYS A 812 37.94 -4.38 -30.45
N ASN A 813 37.11 -5.43 -30.36
CA ASN A 813 37.42 -6.76 -30.86
C ASN A 813 37.66 -6.77 -32.37
N ALA A 814 36.85 -6.06 -33.15
CA ALA A 814 37.03 -5.90 -34.59
C ALA A 814 38.36 -5.19 -34.92
N LEU A 815 38.68 -4.10 -34.21
CA LEU A 815 39.96 -3.40 -34.34
C LEU A 815 41.15 -4.27 -33.94
N GLN A 816 40.99 -5.12 -32.92
CA GLN A 816 42.04 -6.03 -32.46
C GLN A 816 42.28 -7.15 -33.47
N GLN A 817 41.24 -7.66 -34.13
CA GLN A 817 41.36 -8.60 -35.25
C GLN A 817 42.05 -7.95 -36.47
N GLU A 818 41.66 -6.73 -36.84
CA GLU A 818 42.33 -5.98 -37.91
C GLU A 818 43.81 -5.70 -37.58
N LYS A 819 44.11 -5.30 -36.34
CA LYS A 819 45.48 -5.11 -35.87
C LYS A 819 46.29 -6.39 -36.01
N LYS A 820 45.73 -7.54 -35.63
CA LYS A 820 46.41 -8.84 -35.76
C LYS A 820 46.66 -9.21 -37.22
N ARG A 821 45.71 -8.92 -38.12
CA ARG A 821 45.87 -9.09 -39.57
C ARG A 821 46.97 -8.18 -40.13
N LEU A 822 46.99 -6.92 -39.72
CA LEU A 822 48.03 -5.97 -40.13
C LEU A 822 49.41 -6.36 -39.58
N GLN A 823 49.49 -6.86 -38.36
CA GLN A 823 50.73 -7.37 -37.78
C GLN A 823 51.25 -8.59 -38.55
N LEU A 824 50.39 -9.52 -38.93
CA LEU A 824 50.76 -10.64 -39.80
C LEU A 824 51.25 -10.15 -41.16
N ASN A 825 50.56 -9.21 -41.80
CA ASN A 825 51.01 -8.63 -43.06
C ASN A 825 52.36 -7.91 -42.93
N ILE A 826 52.60 -7.19 -41.83
CA ILE A 826 53.90 -6.54 -41.57
C ILE A 826 54.98 -7.62 -41.42
N GLN A 827 54.71 -8.68 -40.67
CA GLN A 827 55.65 -9.78 -40.48
C GLN A 827 55.97 -10.51 -41.80
N ASP A 828 54.96 -10.78 -42.63
CA ASP A 828 55.16 -11.36 -43.96
C ASP A 828 55.98 -10.44 -44.87
N LEU A 829 55.76 -9.12 -44.79
CA LEU A 829 56.54 -8.13 -45.55
C LEU A 829 57.97 -8.00 -45.02
N GLU A 830 58.18 -8.11 -43.70
CA GLU A 830 59.50 -8.14 -43.08
C GLU A 830 60.27 -9.40 -43.51
N GLU A 831 59.63 -10.56 -43.53
CA GLU A 831 60.22 -11.83 -43.99
C GLU A 831 60.56 -11.77 -45.49
N GLN A 832 59.66 -11.22 -46.33
CA GLN A 832 59.95 -10.97 -47.75
C GLN A 832 61.11 -9.99 -47.95
N LEU A 833 61.21 -8.96 -47.12
CA LEU A 833 62.31 -8.00 -47.17
C LEU A 833 63.63 -8.68 -46.80
N GLU A 834 63.63 -9.55 -45.79
CA GLU A 834 64.81 -10.31 -45.36
C GLU A 834 65.25 -11.33 -46.44
N GLU A 835 64.30 -11.98 -47.12
CA GLU A 835 64.57 -12.84 -48.27
C GLU A 835 65.18 -12.07 -49.45
N GLU A 836 64.62 -10.89 -49.78
CA GLU A 836 65.16 -10.00 -50.83
C GLU A 836 66.54 -9.44 -50.46
N GLU A 837 66.78 -9.11 -49.18
CA GLU A 837 68.10 -8.69 -48.70
C GLU A 837 69.12 -9.84 -48.78
N ALA A 838 68.72 -11.07 -48.46
CA ALA A 838 69.56 -12.25 -48.63
C ALA A 838 69.86 -12.54 -50.12
N ALA A 839 68.87 -12.39 -51.00
CA ALA A 839 69.05 -12.50 -52.45
C ALA A 839 70.01 -11.42 -52.97
N ARG A 840 69.88 -10.18 -52.46
CA ARG A 840 70.78 -9.08 -52.78
C ARG A 840 72.21 -9.32 -52.30
N GLN A 841 72.41 -9.86 -51.09
CA GLN A 841 73.73 -10.25 -50.61
C GLN A 841 74.36 -11.34 -51.49
N LYS A 842 73.57 -12.34 -51.92
CA LYS A 842 74.03 -13.39 -52.82
C LYS A 842 74.46 -12.83 -54.19
N LEU A 843 73.65 -11.94 -54.78
CA LEU A 843 74.00 -11.23 -56.02
C LEU A 843 75.25 -10.36 -55.85
N GLN A 844 75.46 -9.76 -54.67
CA GLN A 844 76.65 -8.98 -54.38
C GLN A 844 77.91 -9.85 -54.26
N LEU A 845 77.80 -11.06 -53.70
CA LEU A 845 78.87 -12.07 -53.71
C LEU A 845 79.19 -12.54 -55.13
N GLU A 846 78.17 -12.78 -55.96
CA GLU A 846 78.34 -13.13 -57.38
C GLU A 846 79.01 -11.98 -58.16
N ARG A 847 78.65 -10.72 -57.87
CA ARG A 847 79.31 -9.55 -58.45
C ARG A 847 80.80 -9.51 -58.10
N VAL A 848 81.15 -9.72 -56.82
CA VAL A 848 82.55 -9.76 -56.38
C VAL A 848 83.32 -10.91 -57.06
N GLN A 849 82.69 -12.07 -57.25
CA GLN A 849 83.29 -13.17 -58.01
C GLN A 849 83.50 -12.79 -59.48
N CYS A 850 82.55 -12.13 -60.13
CA CYS A 850 82.70 -11.63 -61.49
C CYS A 850 83.79 -10.55 -61.59
N ASP A 851 83.83 -9.60 -60.65
CA ASP A 851 84.88 -8.56 -60.56
C ASP A 851 86.27 -9.20 -60.40
N SER A 852 86.39 -10.29 -59.62
CA SER A 852 87.64 -11.04 -59.49
C SER A 852 88.06 -11.77 -60.78
N LYS A 853 87.09 -12.25 -61.58
CA LYS A 853 87.34 -12.85 -62.90
C LYS A 853 87.76 -11.79 -63.91
N ILE A 854 87.16 -10.60 -63.88
CA ILE A 854 87.54 -9.47 -64.72
C ILE A 854 88.99 -9.05 -64.42
N LYS A 855 89.38 -8.92 -63.14
CA LYS A 855 90.77 -8.61 -62.78
C LYS A 855 91.78 -9.66 -63.27
N LYS A 856 91.45 -10.95 -63.21
CA LYS A 856 92.31 -12.00 -63.81
C LYS A 856 92.44 -11.84 -65.32
N LEU A 857 91.35 -11.54 -66.02
CA LEU A 857 91.37 -11.29 -67.47
C LEU A 857 92.13 -10.00 -67.83
N GLU A 858 92.09 -8.98 -66.96
CA GLU A 858 92.89 -7.74 -67.12
C GLU A 858 94.40 -8.00 -66.91
N GLU A 859 94.78 -8.85 -65.95
CA GLU A 859 96.16 -9.29 -65.74
C GLU A 859 96.68 -10.15 -66.91
N ASP A 860 95.86 -11.04 -67.46
CA ASP A 860 96.17 -11.82 -68.66
C ASP A 860 96.30 -10.93 -69.91
N LEU A 861 95.48 -9.88 -70.03
CA LEU A 861 95.56 -8.88 -71.11
C LEU A 861 96.86 -8.07 -71.04
N ALA A 862 97.31 -7.69 -69.84
CA ALA A 862 98.57 -6.97 -69.66
C ALA A 862 99.81 -7.81 -70.05
N LEU A 863 99.79 -9.12 -69.79
CA LEU A 863 100.82 -10.06 -70.26
C LEU A 863 100.78 -10.25 -71.79
N SER A 864 99.59 -10.20 -72.39
CA SER A 864 99.41 -10.23 -73.85
C SER A 864 99.85 -8.93 -74.53
N ASP A 865 99.78 -7.78 -73.85
CA ASP A 865 100.23 -6.49 -74.39
C ASP A 865 101.76 -6.33 -74.36
N ASP A 866 102.46 -6.88 -73.36
CA ASP A 866 103.94 -6.86 -73.31
C ASP A 866 104.59 -7.79 -74.37
N THR A 867 103.88 -8.85 -74.77
CA THR A 867 104.28 -9.70 -75.90
C THR A 867 104.00 -9.03 -77.25
N ASN A 868 102.90 -8.30 -77.39
CA ASN A 868 102.57 -7.53 -78.60
C ASN A 868 103.53 -6.37 -78.87
N GLN A 869 104.07 -5.69 -77.85
CA GLN A 869 105.05 -4.61 -78.04
C GLN A 869 106.40 -5.07 -78.62
N LYS A 870 106.75 -6.36 -78.49
CA LYS A 870 107.97 -6.96 -79.09
C LYS A 870 107.77 -7.29 -80.58
N LEU A 871 106.56 -7.66 -80.99
CA LEU A 871 106.20 -7.96 -82.40
C LEU A 871 105.99 -6.68 -83.25
N VAL A 872 105.55 -5.58 -82.65
CA VAL A 872 105.36 -4.28 -83.32
C VAL A 872 106.68 -3.66 -83.81
N LYS A 873 107.84 -4.04 -83.24
CA LYS A 873 109.16 -3.60 -83.68
C LYS A 873 109.68 -4.34 -84.94
N GLU A 874 109.18 -5.53 -85.24
CA GLU A 874 109.54 -6.29 -86.45
C GLU A 874 108.67 -5.93 -87.67
N LYS A 875 107.41 -5.54 -87.44
CA LYS A 875 106.46 -5.13 -88.50
C LYS A 875 106.82 -3.81 -89.18
N LYS A 876 107.50 -2.91 -88.46
CA LYS A 876 107.87 -1.56 -88.93
C LYS A 876 108.91 -1.53 -90.06
N ILE A 877 109.60 -2.64 -90.33
CA ILE A 877 110.61 -2.78 -91.41
C ILE A 877 109.96 -3.29 -92.73
N LEU A 878 108.71 -3.78 -92.69
CA LEU A 878 108.06 -4.40 -93.86
C LEU A 878 106.95 -3.55 -94.52
N GLU A 879 106.38 -2.55 -93.85
CA GLU A 879 105.29 -1.72 -94.41
C GLU A 879 105.78 -0.53 -95.27
N GLU A 880 107.07 -0.17 -95.22
CA GLU A 880 107.72 0.79 -96.14
C GLU A 880 107.77 0.31 -97.61
N ARG A 881 107.40 -0.95 -97.89
CA ARG A 881 107.32 -1.50 -99.25
C ARG A 881 105.91 -1.55 -99.85
N ALA A 882 104.86 -1.18 -99.11
CA ALA A 882 103.47 -1.26 -99.58
C ALA A 882 102.81 0.11 -99.84
N ASN A 883 103.49 1.22 -99.49
CA ASN A 883 102.99 2.60 -99.62
C ASN A 883 103.11 3.22 -101.03
N ASP A 884 103.62 2.50 -102.04
CA ASP A 884 103.90 3.06 -103.37
C ASP A 884 102.81 2.81 -104.45
N LEU A 885 101.68 2.16 -104.15
CA LEU A 885 100.79 1.69 -105.25
C LEU A 885 99.27 1.87 -105.09
N SER A 886 98.77 2.68 -104.16
CA SER A 886 97.37 3.12 -104.29
C SER A 886 97.09 4.56 -103.88
N GLN A 887 98.12 5.39 -104.04
CA GLN A 887 98.04 6.83 -104.27
C GLN A 887 97.50 7.13 -105.70
N ALA A 888 96.42 6.47 -106.11
CA ALA A 888 95.80 6.65 -107.43
C ALA A 888 94.27 6.78 -107.39
N LEU A 889 93.65 6.84 -106.21
CA LEU A 889 92.21 7.09 -106.11
C LEU A 889 91.86 7.86 -104.83
N ALA A 890 92.60 8.94 -104.58
CA ALA A 890 92.32 9.82 -103.46
C ALA A 890 91.23 10.85 -103.76
N GLU A 891 90.93 11.23 -105.01
CA GLU A 891 90.33 12.57 -105.18
C GLU A 891 89.26 12.74 -106.25
N GLU A 892 88.57 11.69 -106.69
CA GLU A 892 87.29 11.93 -107.38
C GLU A 892 86.07 11.47 -106.59
N GLU A 893 85.47 12.50 -105.99
CA GLU A 893 84.05 12.62 -105.67
C GLU A 893 83.66 12.30 -104.23
N GLU A 894 84.36 12.99 -103.33
CA GLU A 894 83.77 13.83 -102.30
C GLU A 894 82.22 14.04 -102.39
N LYS A 895 81.58 13.85 -101.23
CA LYS A 895 80.43 14.64 -100.72
C LYS A 895 78.96 14.30 -101.03
N ALA A 896 78.59 13.16 -101.64
CA ALA A 896 77.16 12.93 -101.94
C ALA A 896 76.43 11.70 -101.36
N LYS A 897 77.01 10.85 -100.49
CA LYS A 897 76.25 9.67 -99.93
C LYS A 897 76.37 9.41 -98.43
N HIS A 898 76.88 10.35 -97.64
CA HIS A 898 76.84 10.27 -96.17
C HIS A 898 75.54 10.79 -95.54
N LEU A 899 74.53 11.17 -96.34
CA LEU A 899 73.21 11.64 -95.88
C LEU A 899 72.07 10.64 -96.08
N SER A 900 72.35 9.39 -96.49
CA SER A 900 71.33 8.37 -96.71
C SER A 900 71.31 7.24 -95.67
N LYS A 901 72.29 7.17 -94.76
CA LYS A 901 72.30 6.19 -93.64
C LYS A 901 72.00 6.81 -92.27
N LEU A 902 72.02 8.14 -92.16
CA LEU A 902 71.54 8.85 -90.97
C LEU A 902 70.00 9.04 -90.99
N LYS A 903 69.37 8.93 -92.16
CA LYS A 903 67.93 9.11 -92.35
C LYS A 903 67.10 7.92 -91.85
N THR A 904 67.52 6.68 -92.10
CA THR A 904 66.81 5.46 -91.65
C THR A 904 66.92 5.17 -90.16
N LYS A 905 67.91 5.75 -89.46
CA LYS A 905 68.03 5.70 -87.99
C LYS A 905 67.21 6.79 -87.28
N GLN A 906 66.83 7.85 -87.99
CA GLN A 906 65.93 8.88 -87.47
C GLN A 906 64.46 8.57 -87.76
N GLU A 907 64.13 7.87 -88.85
CA GLU A 907 62.74 7.45 -89.15
C GLU A 907 62.21 6.35 -88.21
N SER A 908 63.04 5.44 -87.68
CA SER A 908 62.63 4.48 -86.63
C SER A 908 62.49 5.12 -85.25
N ALA A 909 63.32 6.14 -84.96
CA ALA A 909 63.19 6.94 -83.75
C ALA A 909 61.94 7.84 -83.81
N ILE A 910 61.53 8.30 -84.99
CA ILE A 910 60.30 9.07 -85.19
C ILE A 910 59.05 8.18 -85.02
N ALA A 911 59.04 6.92 -85.49
CA ALA A 911 57.91 6.01 -85.26
C ALA A 911 57.72 5.61 -83.78
N GLU A 912 58.81 5.40 -83.03
CA GLU A 912 58.75 5.18 -81.57
C GLU A 912 58.40 6.45 -80.79
N LEU A 913 58.75 7.63 -81.31
CA LEU A 913 58.34 8.92 -80.74
C LEU A 913 56.89 9.28 -81.10
N GLU A 914 56.35 8.86 -82.24
CA GLU A 914 54.94 9.06 -82.64
C GLU A 914 53.99 8.13 -81.88
N GLU A 915 54.38 6.87 -81.60
CA GLU A 915 53.60 5.98 -80.72
C GLU A 915 53.66 6.43 -79.24
N LYS A 916 54.82 6.95 -78.79
CA LYS A 916 54.94 7.59 -77.49
C LYS A 916 54.15 8.90 -77.41
N LEU A 917 54.09 9.70 -78.48
CA LEU A 917 53.33 10.97 -78.51
C LEU A 917 51.81 10.73 -78.54
N LEU A 918 51.31 9.67 -79.19
CA LEU A 918 49.89 9.30 -79.17
C LEU A 918 49.46 8.75 -77.80
N LYS A 919 50.31 7.93 -77.16
CA LYS A 919 50.13 7.50 -75.76
C LYS A 919 50.25 8.66 -74.77
N ASP A 920 51.17 9.59 -74.98
CA ASP A 920 51.30 10.81 -74.16
C ASP A 920 50.12 11.76 -74.35
N HIS A 921 49.48 11.78 -75.53
CA HIS A 921 48.32 12.63 -75.78
C HIS A 921 47.02 12.04 -75.21
N GLN A 922 46.85 10.71 -75.24
CA GLN A 922 45.77 10.00 -74.54
C GLN A 922 45.97 10.03 -73.02
N MET A 923 47.18 9.78 -72.53
CA MET A 923 47.52 9.95 -71.11
C MET A 923 47.35 11.40 -70.67
N ARG A 924 47.70 12.42 -71.46
CA ARG A 924 47.40 13.83 -71.12
C ARG A 924 45.90 14.14 -71.09
N GLN A 925 45.08 13.59 -71.99
CA GLN A 925 43.62 13.79 -71.94
C GLN A 925 42.95 13.04 -70.76
N GLU A 926 43.44 11.85 -70.41
CA GLU A 926 43.00 11.12 -69.21
C GLU A 926 43.51 11.78 -67.94
N THR A 927 44.75 12.31 -67.95
CA THR A 927 45.32 13.07 -66.84
C THR A 927 44.64 14.44 -66.70
N ASP A 928 44.22 15.10 -67.77
CA ASP A 928 43.45 16.36 -67.71
C ASP A 928 41.99 16.13 -67.30
N ARG A 929 41.38 14.99 -67.66
CA ARG A 929 40.05 14.57 -67.16
C ARG A 929 40.10 14.12 -65.70
N ALA A 930 41.13 13.37 -65.33
CA ALA A 930 41.40 12.98 -63.94
C ALA A 930 41.80 14.20 -63.11
N LYS A 931 42.54 15.16 -63.67
CA LYS A 931 42.88 16.43 -63.03
C LYS A 931 41.67 17.33 -62.88
N ARG A 932 40.74 17.41 -63.85
CA ARG A 932 39.48 18.13 -63.65
C ARG A 932 38.57 17.44 -62.63
N LYS A 933 38.47 16.10 -62.64
CA LYS A 933 37.75 15.35 -61.61
C LYS A 933 38.39 15.52 -60.23
N LEU A 934 39.71 15.40 -60.13
CA LEU A 934 40.48 15.65 -58.91
C LEU A 934 40.46 17.12 -58.51
N GLU A 935 40.34 18.09 -59.41
CA GLU A 935 40.16 19.51 -59.08
C GLU A 935 38.74 19.78 -58.57
N THR A 936 37.74 19.06 -59.08
CA THR A 936 36.35 19.12 -58.58
C THR A 936 36.23 18.41 -57.23
N GLU A 937 36.82 17.22 -57.09
CA GLU A 937 36.95 16.48 -55.83
C GLU A 937 37.84 17.21 -54.83
N LEU A 938 38.90 17.90 -55.26
CA LEU A 938 39.74 18.74 -54.40
C LEU A 938 38.99 20.02 -53.99
N GLN A 939 38.09 20.54 -54.83
CA GLN A 939 37.24 21.67 -54.47
C GLN A 939 36.13 21.23 -53.51
N ASP A 940 35.48 20.09 -53.74
CA ASP A 940 34.50 19.48 -52.82
C ASP A 940 35.18 19.06 -51.51
N VAL A 941 36.39 18.49 -51.55
CA VAL A 941 37.18 18.17 -50.36
C VAL A 941 37.68 19.44 -49.70
N LYS A 942 37.96 20.54 -50.42
CA LYS A 942 38.28 21.84 -49.79
C LYS A 942 37.06 22.49 -49.16
N GLU A 943 35.86 22.38 -49.74
CA GLU A 943 34.62 22.84 -49.13
C GLU A 943 34.23 21.96 -47.94
N GLN A 944 34.33 20.63 -48.05
CA GLN A 944 34.17 19.71 -46.93
C GLN A 944 35.24 19.89 -45.87
N LEU A 945 36.49 20.21 -46.23
CA LEU A 945 37.57 20.49 -45.28
C LEU A 945 37.43 21.89 -44.66
N ALA A 946 36.83 22.86 -45.35
CA ALA A 946 36.45 24.15 -44.78
C ALA A 946 35.26 24.01 -43.83
N GLU A 947 34.26 23.20 -44.18
CA GLU A 947 33.10 22.88 -43.34
C GLU A 947 33.50 22.00 -42.14
N ARG A 948 34.41 21.04 -42.34
CA ARG A 948 35.03 20.24 -41.25
C ARG A 948 35.99 21.07 -40.41
N LYS A 949 36.67 22.08 -40.97
CA LYS A 949 37.46 23.05 -40.19
C LYS A 949 36.57 23.99 -39.40
N ALA A 950 35.45 24.45 -39.95
CA ALA A 950 34.45 25.23 -39.22
C ALA A 950 33.81 24.39 -38.10
N GLN A 951 33.48 23.12 -38.38
CA GLN A 951 33.03 22.17 -37.36
C GLN A 951 34.13 21.84 -36.35
N LEU A 952 35.41 21.77 -36.75
CA LEU A 952 36.54 21.58 -35.84
C LEU A 952 36.80 22.81 -34.98
N GLU A 953 36.63 24.03 -35.51
CA GLU A 953 36.73 25.28 -34.75
C GLU A 953 35.55 25.43 -33.80
N GLU A 954 34.33 25.08 -34.23
CA GLU A 954 33.15 25.07 -33.37
C GLU A 954 33.25 23.96 -32.30
N LEU A 955 33.71 22.77 -32.69
CA LEU A 955 34.03 21.69 -31.74
C LEU A 955 35.23 22.04 -30.87
N GLN A 956 36.22 22.81 -31.31
CA GLN A 956 37.33 23.30 -30.46
C GLN A 956 36.88 24.39 -29.51
N ILE A 957 35.90 25.22 -29.87
CA ILE A 957 35.27 26.17 -28.94
C ILE A 957 34.40 25.43 -27.92
N VAL A 958 33.70 24.38 -28.35
CA VAL A 958 32.94 23.51 -27.44
C VAL A 958 33.87 22.68 -26.56
N LEU A 959 34.96 22.16 -27.12
CA LEU A 959 35.95 21.34 -26.43
C LEU A 959 36.77 22.18 -25.47
N THR A 960 37.14 23.42 -25.80
CA THR A 960 37.77 24.34 -24.85
C THR A 960 36.80 24.76 -23.74
N LYS A 961 35.52 25.00 -24.03
CA LYS A 961 34.49 25.19 -22.98
C LYS A 961 34.30 23.95 -22.12
N ARG A 962 34.31 22.76 -22.71
CA ARG A 962 34.22 21.49 -21.98
C ARG A 962 35.49 21.19 -21.22
N GLU A 963 36.66 21.60 -21.69
CA GLU A 963 37.94 21.51 -20.99
C GLU A 963 38.02 22.53 -19.85
N GLU A 964 37.45 23.73 -19.98
CA GLU A 964 37.30 24.70 -18.90
C GLU A 964 36.29 24.22 -17.85
N GLU A 965 35.16 23.64 -18.27
CA GLU A 965 34.19 23.00 -17.39
C GLU A 965 34.77 21.76 -16.72
N LEU A 966 35.55 20.94 -17.45
CA LEU A 966 36.24 19.77 -16.93
C LEU A 966 37.37 20.18 -15.99
N ALA A 967 38.12 21.24 -16.27
CA ALA A 967 39.14 21.79 -15.37
C ALA A 967 38.51 22.40 -14.12
N SER A 968 37.36 23.07 -14.24
CA SER A 968 36.57 23.55 -13.10
C SER A 968 35.98 22.40 -12.29
N ALA A 969 35.58 21.31 -12.95
CA ALA A 969 35.07 20.11 -12.31
C ALA A 969 36.19 19.28 -11.65
N ILE A 970 37.37 19.21 -12.26
CA ILE A 970 38.58 18.59 -11.69
C ILE A 970 39.07 19.42 -10.50
N SER A 971 39.12 20.76 -10.60
CA SER A 971 39.44 21.62 -9.46
C SER A 971 38.44 21.46 -8.32
N ARG A 972 37.14 21.32 -8.63
CA ARG A 972 36.11 21.01 -7.62
C ARG A 972 36.26 19.59 -7.07
N ALA A 973 36.59 18.61 -7.90
CA ALA A 973 36.82 17.24 -7.47
C ALA A 973 38.10 17.13 -6.62
N ASP A 974 39.12 17.94 -6.88
CA ASP A 974 40.35 18.03 -6.10
C ASP A 974 40.11 18.76 -4.77
N GLU A 975 39.32 19.84 -4.77
CA GLU A 975 38.85 20.50 -3.53
C GLU A 975 37.97 19.57 -2.70
N GLU A 976 37.08 18.82 -3.34
CA GLU A 976 36.19 17.85 -2.70
C GLU A 976 36.95 16.60 -2.25
N SER A 977 37.98 16.17 -2.99
CA SER A 977 38.91 15.10 -2.61
C SER A 977 39.79 15.51 -1.43
N ALA A 978 40.28 16.75 -1.41
CA ALA A 978 41.02 17.33 -0.29
C ALA A 978 40.12 17.51 0.94
N ALA A 979 38.88 17.97 0.75
CA ALA A 979 37.87 18.05 1.81
C ALA A 979 37.49 16.66 2.32
N ARG A 980 37.38 15.66 1.44
CA ARG A 980 37.11 14.26 1.79
C ARG A 980 38.28 13.63 2.52
N ALA A 981 39.52 13.92 2.13
CA ALA A 981 40.72 13.47 2.85
C ALA A 981 40.84 14.14 4.22
N ALA A 982 40.52 15.44 4.33
CA ALA A 982 40.47 16.15 5.60
C ALA A 982 39.34 15.63 6.50
N ALA A 983 38.16 15.38 5.95
CA ALA A 983 37.02 14.78 6.65
C ALA A 983 37.30 13.32 7.04
N GLN A 984 38.01 12.55 6.22
CA GLN A 984 38.39 11.18 6.52
C GLN A 984 39.49 11.12 7.59
N LYS A 985 40.38 12.11 7.62
CA LYS A 985 41.34 12.29 8.72
C LYS A 985 40.63 12.69 10.01
N ALA A 986 39.69 13.64 9.95
CA ALA A 986 38.86 14.03 11.08
C ALA A 986 37.97 12.87 11.57
N ALA A 987 37.47 12.03 10.65
CA ALA A 987 36.71 10.82 10.97
C ALA A 987 37.60 9.79 11.66
N ARG A 988 38.85 9.59 11.23
CA ARG A 988 39.80 8.70 11.93
C ARG A 988 40.23 9.23 13.29
N GLU A 989 40.42 10.54 13.44
CA GLU A 989 40.70 11.18 14.73
C GLU A 989 39.48 11.08 15.66
N ALA A 990 38.27 11.24 15.13
CA ALA A 990 37.02 11.03 15.85
C ALA A 990 36.79 9.56 16.20
N GLU A 991 37.11 8.61 15.32
CA GLU A 991 37.05 7.17 15.57
C GLU A 991 38.07 6.74 16.64
N SER A 992 39.27 7.31 16.63
CA SER A 992 40.26 7.10 17.69
C SER A 992 39.79 7.68 19.01
N ALA A 993 39.25 8.91 19.02
CA ALA A 993 38.67 9.50 20.23
C ALA A 993 37.43 8.74 20.72
N LEU A 994 36.65 8.16 19.80
CA LEU A 994 35.50 7.32 20.13
C LEU A 994 35.98 5.98 20.69
N ALA A 995 37.06 5.39 20.18
CA ALA A 995 37.67 4.17 20.71
C ALA A 995 38.24 4.40 22.11
N ASP A 996 38.95 5.50 22.34
CA ASP A 996 39.47 5.88 23.66
C ASP A 996 38.31 6.12 24.64
N ALA A 997 37.26 6.85 24.22
CA ALA A 997 36.06 7.03 25.02
C ALA A 997 35.28 5.72 25.24
N HIS A 998 35.41 4.74 24.33
CA HIS A 998 34.79 3.43 24.48
C HIS A 998 35.54 2.57 25.49
N GLU A 999 36.88 2.63 25.49
CA GLU A 999 37.72 2.02 26.52
C GLU A 999 37.46 2.65 27.89
N ASP A 1000 37.32 3.97 27.97
CA ASP A 1000 36.94 4.68 29.21
C ASP A 1000 35.53 4.26 29.67
N LEU A 1001 34.57 4.13 28.76
CA LEU A 1001 33.22 3.66 29.07
C LEU A 1001 33.21 2.21 29.55
N ASP A 1002 34.04 1.34 28.97
CA ASP A 1002 34.14 -0.06 29.38
C ASP A 1002 34.92 -0.21 30.69
N ALA A 1003 35.91 0.66 30.95
CA ALA A 1003 36.55 0.79 32.26
C ALA A 1003 35.56 1.26 33.34
N GLU A 1004 34.72 2.25 33.02
CA GLU A 1004 33.67 2.77 33.91
C GLU A 1004 32.56 1.72 34.13
N ARG A 1005 32.20 0.95 33.09
CA ARG A 1005 31.28 -0.20 33.21
C ARG A 1005 31.87 -1.30 34.06
N ALA A 1006 33.15 -1.64 33.89
CA ALA A 1006 33.82 -2.64 34.73
C ALA A 1006 33.90 -2.19 36.19
N ALA A 1007 34.19 -0.91 36.45
CA ALA A 1007 34.17 -0.31 37.78
C ALA A 1007 32.77 -0.32 38.39
N ARG A 1008 31.74 0.02 37.60
CA ARG A 1008 30.33 -0.01 38.02
C ARG A 1008 29.83 -1.42 38.29
N THR A 1009 30.23 -2.40 37.49
CA THR A 1009 29.86 -3.81 37.70
C THR A 1009 30.54 -4.36 38.95
N LYS A 1010 31.79 -3.98 39.23
CA LYS A 1010 32.46 -4.28 40.51
C LYS A 1010 31.76 -3.60 41.69
N ALA A 1011 31.34 -2.33 41.55
CA ALA A 1011 30.62 -1.60 42.60
C ALA A 1011 29.21 -2.18 42.85
N GLU A 1012 28.49 -2.58 41.80
CA GLU A 1012 27.18 -3.23 41.91
C GLU A 1012 27.28 -4.63 42.50
N LYS A 1013 28.36 -5.38 42.19
CA LYS A 1013 28.66 -6.66 42.84
C LYS A 1013 28.96 -6.47 44.32
N LEU A 1014 29.82 -5.51 44.69
CA LEU A 1014 30.11 -5.18 46.08
C LEU A 1014 28.85 -4.73 46.85
N ARG A 1015 27.96 -3.97 46.19
CA ARG A 1015 26.68 -3.53 46.77
C ARG A 1015 25.72 -4.70 46.97
N ARG A 1016 25.75 -5.70 46.09
CA ARG A 1016 24.92 -6.90 46.18
C ARG A 1016 25.42 -7.83 47.29
N ASP A 1017 26.73 -8.03 47.36
CA ASP A 1017 27.39 -8.79 48.43
C ASP A 1017 27.14 -8.13 49.80
N LEU A 1018 27.30 -6.79 49.91
CA LEU A 1018 26.97 -6.03 51.13
C LEU A 1018 25.47 -6.05 51.49
N ASN A 1019 24.58 -6.14 50.50
CA ASN A 1019 23.14 -6.20 50.73
C ASN A 1019 22.69 -7.61 51.15
N GLU A 1020 23.35 -8.65 50.65
CA GLU A 1020 23.16 -10.03 51.11
C GLU A 1020 23.75 -10.23 52.52
N GLU A 1021 24.89 -9.61 52.84
CA GLU A 1021 25.40 -9.53 54.22
C GLU A 1021 24.46 -8.73 55.15
N LEU A 1022 23.82 -7.66 54.66
CA LEU A 1022 22.84 -6.87 55.41
C LEU A 1022 21.53 -7.63 55.69
N GLU A 1023 21.06 -8.45 54.75
CA GLU A 1023 19.89 -9.30 54.94
C GLU A 1023 20.22 -10.51 55.84
N ALA A 1024 21.44 -11.06 55.74
CA ALA A 1024 21.94 -12.08 56.67
C ALA A 1024 22.06 -11.54 58.11
N LEU A 1025 22.64 -10.34 58.28
CA LEU A 1025 22.72 -9.65 59.57
C LEU A 1025 21.33 -9.21 60.08
N LYS A 1026 20.39 -8.86 59.22
CA LYS A 1026 18.99 -8.61 59.63
C LYS A 1026 18.29 -9.88 60.09
N SER A 1027 18.56 -11.02 59.45
CA SER A 1027 18.02 -12.32 59.85
C SER A 1027 18.60 -12.77 61.19
N GLU A 1028 19.91 -12.56 61.43
CA GLU A 1028 20.53 -12.79 62.74
C GLU A 1028 20.04 -11.80 63.81
N LEU A 1029 19.73 -10.55 63.44
CA LEU A 1029 19.17 -9.54 64.35
C LEU A 1029 17.70 -9.81 64.72
N LEU A 1030 16.92 -10.43 63.83
CA LEU A 1030 15.52 -10.81 64.07
C LEU A 1030 15.39 -12.02 65.00
N ASP A 1031 16.38 -12.92 64.99
CA ASP A 1031 16.39 -14.11 65.88
C ASP A 1031 17.03 -13.84 67.25
N SER A 1032 17.72 -12.72 67.47
CA SER A 1032 18.52 -12.51 68.69
C SER A 1032 18.04 -11.43 69.68
N LEU A 1033 16.85 -10.83 69.52
CA LEU A 1033 16.43 -9.71 70.38
C LEU A 1033 14.99 -9.78 70.89
N ASP A 1034 14.66 -10.91 71.50
CA ASP A 1034 13.84 -10.93 72.71
C ASP A 1034 14.81 -10.80 73.90
N THR A 1035 15.28 -9.57 74.21
CA THR A 1035 15.79 -9.15 75.54
C THR A 1035 16.31 -7.71 75.51
N THR A 1036 15.46 -6.84 76.04
CA THR A 1036 15.63 -5.42 76.35
C THR A 1036 16.57 -5.21 77.55
N ALA A 1037 17.60 -4.34 77.41
CA ALA A 1037 18.08 -3.44 78.48
C ALA A 1037 19.33 -2.60 78.09
N ALA A 1038 20.21 -3.07 77.20
CA ALA A 1038 21.52 -2.43 77.00
C ALA A 1038 21.57 -1.29 75.96
N GLN A 1039 20.50 -1.05 75.18
CA GLN A 1039 20.53 -0.12 74.05
C GLN A 1039 20.23 1.36 74.38
N GLN A 1040 19.78 1.69 75.60
CA GLN A 1040 19.47 3.09 75.94
C GLN A 1040 20.72 3.94 76.20
N GLU A 1041 21.85 3.35 76.60
CA GLU A 1041 23.10 4.08 76.87
C GLU A 1041 23.95 4.36 75.61
N LEU A 1042 23.81 3.53 74.56
CA LEU A 1042 24.52 3.74 73.29
C LEU A 1042 23.87 4.83 72.42
N ARG A 1043 22.56 5.06 72.62
CA ARG A 1043 21.78 6.05 71.85
C ARG A 1043 22.15 7.49 72.19
N THR A 1044 22.43 7.78 73.46
CA THR A 1044 22.84 9.12 73.92
C THR A 1044 24.26 9.49 73.48
N LYS A 1045 25.18 8.51 73.36
CA LYS A 1045 26.51 8.75 72.79
C LYS A 1045 26.47 9.00 71.27
N ARG A 1046 25.63 8.27 70.53
CA ARG A 1046 25.48 8.48 69.08
C ARG A 1046 24.78 9.81 68.73
N GLU A 1047 23.86 10.30 69.57
CA GLU A 1047 23.24 11.61 69.34
C GLU A 1047 24.22 12.78 69.52
N GLN A 1048 25.22 12.65 70.41
CA GLN A 1048 26.28 13.66 70.55
C GLN A 1048 27.28 13.64 69.40
N GLU A 1049 27.64 12.46 68.87
CA GLU A 1049 28.53 12.34 67.71
C GLU A 1049 27.88 12.85 66.41
N VAL A 1050 26.58 12.61 66.23
CA VAL A 1050 25.83 13.14 65.07
C VAL A 1050 25.69 14.67 65.12
N ALA A 1051 25.60 15.26 66.32
CA ALA A 1051 25.57 16.72 66.48
C ALA A 1051 26.92 17.39 66.13
N VAL A 1052 28.04 16.74 66.45
CA VAL A 1052 29.39 17.22 66.08
C VAL A 1052 29.63 17.08 64.58
N LEU A 1053 29.23 15.96 63.98
CA LEU A 1053 29.36 15.72 62.54
C LEU A 1053 28.48 16.66 61.71
N LYS A 1054 27.28 17.01 62.17
CA LYS A 1054 26.44 18.02 61.50
C LYS A 1054 27.07 19.41 61.52
N ARG A 1055 27.71 19.79 62.63
CA ARG A 1055 28.40 21.09 62.75
C ARG A 1055 29.64 21.15 61.85
N SER A 1056 30.39 20.06 61.77
CA SER A 1056 31.53 19.92 60.83
C SER A 1056 31.09 19.98 59.37
N LEU A 1057 29.94 19.39 59.03
CA LEU A 1057 29.40 19.40 57.67
C LEU A 1057 28.88 20.79 57.27
N GLU A 1058 28.28 21.53 58.21
CA GLU A 1058 27.85 22.92 58.00
C GLU A 1058 29.06 23.87 57.86
N GLU A 1059 30.15 23.65 58.60
CA GLU A 1059 31.41 24.39 58.43
C GLU A 1059 32.12 24.08 57.10
N GLU A 1060 32.15 22.82 56.66
CA GLU A 1060 32.68 22.46 55.33
C GLU A 1060 31.81 22.97 54.18
N ALA A 1061 30.47 22.94 54.33
CA ALA A 1061 29.56 23.51 53.34
C ALA A 1061 29.73 25.03 53.23
N ALA A 1062 29.87 25.73 54.36
CA ALA A 1062 30.13 27.18 54.38
C ALA A 1062 31.52 27.52 53.80
N ALA A 1063 32.55 26.70 54.07
CA ALA A 1063 33.87 26.88 53.47
C ALA A 1063 33.86 26.62 51.95
N HIS A 1064 33.08 25.66 51.49
CA HIS A 1064 32.92 25.36 50.07
C HIS A 1064 32.10 26.44 49.35
N GLU A 1065 31.09 27.01 49.99
CA GLU A 1065 30.31 28.14 49.45
C GLU A 1065 31.15 29.43 49.40
N ALA A 1066 31.98 29.68 50.41
CA ALA A 1066 32.96 30.76 50.41
C ALA A 1066 34.02 30.57 49.30
N SER A 1067 34.51 29.34 49.09
CA SER A 1067 35.45 29.03 48.00
C SER A 1067 34.82 29.20 46.61
N LEU A 1068 33.56 28.81 46.44
CA LEU A 1068 32.79 29.04 45.20
C LEU A 1068 32.51 30.54 44.97
N ALA A 1069 32.26 31.30 46.03
CA ALA A 1069 32.11 32.76 45.95
C ALA A 1069 33.43 33.44 45.56
N ASP A 1070 34.57 33.02 46.12
CA ASP A 1070 35.91 33.51 45.76
C ASP A 1070 36.30 33.11 44.33
N GLN A 1071 35.95 31.89 43.89
CA GLN A 1071 36.12 31.46 42.50
C GLN A 1071 35.25 32.28 41.55
N ARG A 1072 33.99 32.55 41.90
CA ARG A 1072 33.11 33.44 41.10
C ARG A 1072 33.62 34.87 41.08
N HIS A 1073 34.19 35.37 42.17
CA HIS A 1073 34.77 36.70 42.23
C HIS A 1073 36.05 36.79 41.38
N LYS A 1074 36.92 35.75 41.42
CA LYS A 1074 38.08 35.63 40.53
C LYS A 1074 37.68 35.52 39.06
N HIS A 1075 36.68 34.70 38.71
CA HIS A 1075 36.20 34.59 37.34
C HIS A 1075 35.52 35.88 36.86
N SER A 1076 34.87 36.62 37.75
CA SER A 1076 34.30 37.94 37.43
C SER A 1076 35.38 39.01 37.23
N GLN A 1077 36.47 38.97 38.03
CA GLN A 1077 37.64 39.83 37.85
C GLN A 1077 38.44 39.46 36.59
N GLU A 1078 38.60 38.17 36.28
CA GLU A 1078 39.20 37.70 35.03
C GLU A 1078 38.33 38.05 33.83
N LEU A 1079 36.99 37.96 33.94
CA LEU A 1079 36.07 38.44 32.92
C LEU A 1079 36.16 39.96 32.75
N GLN A 1080 36.30 40.74 33.82
CA GLN A 1080 36.54 42.19 33.73
C GLN A 1080 37.91 42.50 33.11
N GLN A 1081 38.97 41.76 33.44
CA GLN A 1081 40.28 41.91 32.80
C GLN A 1081 40.26 41.50 31.32
N LEU A 1082 39.53 40.43 30.97
CA LEU A 1082 39.31 40.03 29.58
C LEU A 1082 38.46 41.04 28.83
N ASN A 1083 37.47 41.67 29.47
CA ASN A 1083 36.64 42.71 28.86
C ASN A 1083 37.42 44.03 28.74
N GLU A 1084 38.30 44.36 29.69
CA GLU A 1084 39.23 45.49 29.60
C GLU A 1084 40.33 45.23 28.55
N GLN A 1085 40.82 44.00 28.41
CA GLN A 1085 41.70 43.59 27.31
C GLN A 1085 40.95 43.61 25.97
N HIS A 1086 39.67 43.25 25.95
CA HIS A 1086 38.82 43.32 24.76
C HIS A 1086 38.50 44.77 24.36
N ASP A 1087 38.29 45.67 25.33
CA ASP A 1087 38.13 47.11 25.12
C ASP A 1087 39.46 47.80 24.79
N GLN A 1088 40.60 47.32 25.31
CA GLN A 1088 41.94 47.74 24.89
C GLN A 1088 42.28 47.23 23.48
N LEU A 1089 41.83 46.03 23.08
CA LEU A 1089 41.96 45.50 21.72
C LEU A 1089 40.98 46.18 20.74
N LYS A 1090 39.79 46.57 21.17
CA LYS A 1090 38.86 47.43 20.41
C LYS A 1090 39.39 48.86 20.27
N LYS A 1091 40.03 49.43 21.30
CA LYS A 1091 40.73 50.73 21.23
C LYS A 1091 42.02 50.66 20.41
N ALA A 1092 42.71 49.51 20.35
CA ALA A 1092 43.88 49.30 19.50
C ALA A 1092 43.54 49.05 18.01
N LYS A 1093 42.28 48.70 17.67
CA LYS A 1093 41.78 48.58 16.29
C LYS A 1093 40.98 49.79 15.78
N ALA A 1094 40.69 50.79 16.62
CA ALA A 1094 40.01 52.03 16.25
C ALA A 1094 40.89 53.27 16.50
N GLY A 1095 42.17 53.17 16.15
CA GLY A 1095 43.18 54.24 16.22
C GLY A 1095 43.95 54.35 14.90
N HIS A 1096 43.23 54.37 13.77
CA HIS A 1096 43.77 54.69 12.45
C HIS A 1096 42.74 55.53 11.67
N PHE A 1097 42.32 56.66 12.25
CA PHE A 1097 42.19 57.95 11.54
C PHE A 1097 41.69 59.00 12.54
N THR A 1098 42.62 59.88 12.91
CA THR A 1098 42.39 61.03 13.77
C THR A 1098 42.09 62.26 12.91
N LEU A 1099 41.36 63.22 13.50
CA LEU A 1099 41.24 64.64 13.13
C LEU A 1099 40.33 65.01 11.93
N LEU A 1100 39.23 65.73 12.21
CA LEU A 1100 39.21 67.22 12.19
C LEU A 1100 37.81 67.79 12.56
N CYS A 1101 37.76 68.65 13.60
CA CYS A 1101 37.11 69.98 13.64
C CYS A 1101 35.56 70.13 13.37
N VAL A 1102 34.76 71.05 13.98
CA VAL A 1102 34.96 72.23 14.84
C VAL A 1102 33.58 72.87 15.18
N MET A 1103 33.51 73.53 16.35
CA MET A 1103 32.67 74.69 16.77
C MET A 1103 31.13 74.68 16.89
N ALA A 1104 30.70 74.79 18.16
CA ALA A 1104 30.12 75.98 18.82
C ALA A 1104 28.62 76.35 18.74
N CYS A 1105 28.11 76.68 19.94
CA CYS A 1105 27.12 77.70 20.34
C CYS A 1105 25.74 77.28 20.93
N VAL A 1106 25.60 77.56 22.24
CA VAL A 1106 24.60 78.49 22.85
C VAL A 1106 23.18 78.01 23.25
N LYS A 1107 22.83 78.39 24.51
CA LYS A 1107 21.52 78.63 25.18
C LYS A 1107 20.63 77.41 25.51
N GLU A 1108 20.30 77.09 26.77
CA GLU A 1108 19.71 77.87 27.89
C GLU A 1108 18.21 78.21 27.71
N ARG A 1109 17.46 77.93 28.80
CA ARG A 1109 16.13 78.43 29.22
C ARG A 1109 14.84 77.65 28.91
N ARG A 1110 14.33 77.09 30.03
CA ARG A 1110 13.08 77.46 30.76
C ARG A 1110 11.70 76.94 30.30
N GLN A 1111 10.98 76.61 31.38
CA GLN A 1111 9.55 76.76 31.67
C GLN A 1111 8.65 75.59 31.26
N LYS A 1112 8.13 74.79 32.21
CA LYS A 1112 7.12 75.09 33.25
C LYS A 1112 5.86 75.74 32.68
N ASN A 1113 4.74 75.22 33.17
CA ASN A 1113 3.45 75.89 33.35
C ASN A 1113 2.61 76.02 32.07
N VAL A 1114 1.28 76.00 32.11
CA VAL A 1114 0.28 75.82 33.16
C VAL A 1114 -1.06 75.66 32.43
N LYS A 1115 -1.98 74.94 33.08
CA LYS A 1115 -3.44 74.98 32.98
C LYS A 1115 -4.06 75.88 31.91
N PHE A 1116 -5.01 75.33 31.16
CA PHE A 1116 -6.42 75.75 31.16
C PHE A 1116 -7.16 74.58 30.46
N GLY A 1117 -8.19 73.96 31.02
CA GLY A 1117 -9.25 74.55 31.83
C GLY A 1117 -10.46 74.78 30.95
N LEU A 1118 -11.48 73.94 31.17
CA LEU A 1118 -12.90 74.23 31.06
C LEU A 1118 -13.54 74.23 29.67
N SER A 1119 -14.33 73.18 29.42
CA SER A 1119 -15.81 73.24 29.33
C SER A 1119 -16.35 71.80 29.16
N LYS A 1120 -17.46 71.34 29.74
CA LYS A 1120 -18.49 71.85 30.67
C LYS A 1120 -19.31 70.62 31.14
N ASP A 1121 -19.86 70.72 32.36
CA ASP A 1121 -21.00 69.98 32.96
C ASP A 1121 -20.75 68.96 34.11
N ASP A 1122 -21.24 69.37 35.30
CA ASP A 1122 -21.88 68.70 36.45
C ASP A 1122 -21.18 67.84 37.55
N ASN A 1123 -21.40 68.31 38.80
CA ASN A 1123 -21.69 67.64 40.10
C ASN A 1123 -20.64 66.88 40.97
N PHE A 1124 -20.52 67.39 42.22
CA PHE A 1124 -20.22 66.80 43.55
C PHE A 1124 -18.77 66.54 44.04
N GLU A 1125 -18.41 67.21 45.15
CA GLU A 1125 -17.12 67.25 45.88
C GLU A 1125 -17.11 66.42 47.19
N VAL A 1126 -15.92 65.93 47.63
CA VAL A 1126 -15.53 65.66 49.05
C VAL A 1126 -14.00 65.84 49.26
N GLU A 1127 -13.64 66.15 50.52
CA GLU A 1127 -12.47 66.77 51.17
C GLU A 1127 -11.09 66.05 51.30
N ASN A 1128 -10.07 66.92 51.42
CA ASN A 1128 -8.89 67.02 52.34
C ASN A 1128 -7.89 65.87 52.66
N SER A 1129 -6.63 66.30 52.49
CA SER A 1129 -5.48 66.24 53.44
C SER A 1129 -4.45 65.11 53.32
N ALA A 1130 -3.19 65.56 53.28
CA ALA A 1130 -1.95 64.81 53.15
C ALA A 1130 -1.20 64.77 54.49
N PHE A 1131 -0.36 63.74 54.70
CA PHE A 1131 0.85 63.82 55.53
C PHE A 1131 1.93 62.83 55.05
N PRO A 1132 3.24 63.19 55.07
CA PRO A 1132 4.34 62.35 54.62
C PRO A 1132 5.18 61.72 55.75
N CYS A 1133 6.08 60.84 55.31
CA CYS A 1133 7.09 59.99 55.95
C CYS A 1133 8.11 60.68 56.88
N ASP A 1134 8.72 59.93 57.83
CA ASP A 1134 10.12 59.41 57.79
C ASP A 1134 10.44 58.56 59.10
N PRO A 1135 11.64 58.00 59.37
CA PRO A 1135 12.09 56.64 59.08
C PRO A 1135 12.38 55.75 60.33
N GLY A 1136 12.82 54.51 60.09
CA GLY A 1136 12.86 53.39 61.03
C GLY A 1136 13.56 53.58 62.38
N ASN A 1137 12.94 53.05 63.43
CA ASN A 1137 13.45 51.91 64.21
C ASN A 1137 12.36 51.46 65.20
N SER A 1138 12.35 50.16 65.53
CA SER A 1138 11.52 49.50 66.55
C SER A 1138 10.01 49.45 66.27
N PHE A 1139 9.40 48.25 66.30
CA PHE A 1139 8.06 48.04 66.88
C PHE A 1139 7.79 46.54 67.02
N SER A 1140 8.28 45.98 68.12
CA SER A 1140 7.51 45.02 68.89
C SER A 1140 6.17 45.68 69.30
N SER A 1141 5.06 45.43 68.58
CA SER A 1141 3.68 45.67 69.06
C SER A 1141 2.54 45.31 68.06
N ALA A 1142 2.78 44.86 66.82
CA ALA A 1142 1.66 44.59 65.87
C ALA A 1142 0.66 43.50 66.34
N ARG A 1143 1.08 42.61 67.26
CA ARG A 1143 0.22 41.59 67.87
C ARG A 1143 -0.72 42.15 68.95
N ASP A 1144 -0.32 43.22 69.64
CA ASP A 1144 -1.10 43.82 70.73
C ASP A 1144 -2.22 44.73 70.20
N TYR A 1145 -2.03 45.33 69.02
CA TYR A 1145 -3.08 46.11 68.36
C TYR A 1145 -4.22 45.22 67.84
N TRP A 1146 -3.88 44.02 67.33
CA TRP A 1146 -4.87 43.05 66.85
C TRP A 1146 -5.68 42.43 68.00
N GLN A 1147 -5.06 42.21 69.17
CA GLN A 1147 -5.76 41.72 70.36
C GLN A 1147 -6.66 42.77 71.03
N HIS A 1148 -6.39 44.07 70.86
CA HIS A 1148 -7.22 45.14 71.42
C HIS A 1148 -8.49 45.41 70.61
N MET A 1149 -8.49 45.16 69.28
CA MET A 1149 -9.70 45.27 68.44
C MET A 1149 -10.72 44.14 68.68
N CYS A 1150 -10.29 42.99 69.17
CA CYS A 1150 -11.20 41.86 69.45
C CYS A 1150 -11.96 41.96 70.78
N ARG A 1151 -11.78 43.02 71.59
CA ARG A 1151 -12.36 43.11 72.96
C ARG A 1151 -13.48 44.12 73.19
N ASN A 1152 -13.94 44.87 72.19
CA ASN A 1152 -15.10 45.77 72.37
C ASN A 1152 -16.30 45.36 71.48
N PRO A 1153 -17.46 45.03 72.06
CA PRO A 1153 -18.60 44.48 71.34
C PRO A 1153 -19.71 45.52 71.11
N GLU A 1154 -19.58 46.43 70.14
CA GLU A 1154 -20.71 47.31 69.74
C GLU A 1154 -20.68 47.61 68.23
N SER A 1155 -21.24 46.70 67.43
CA SER A 1155 -21.96 46.92 66.15
C SER A 1155 -22.00 45.61 65.35
N GLU A 1156 -23.20 45.05 65.14
CA GLU A 1156 -23.39 43.78 64.40
C GLU A 1156 -23.04 43.89 62.90
N ASP A 1157 -23.09 45.09 62.31
CA ASP A 1157 -22.85 45.28 60.86
C ASP A 1157 -21.39 45.03 60.44
N ARG A 1158 -20.39 45.28 61.30
CA ARG A 1158 -18.98 45.07 60.92
C ARG A 1158 -18.54 43.60 60.91
N ARG A 1159 -19.30 42.70 61.57
CA ARG A 1159 -19.02 41.24 61.50
C ARG A 1159 -19.42 40.66 60.15
N ALA A 1160 -20.46 41.19 59.52
CA ALA A 1160 -20.91 40.73 58.20
C ALA A 1160 -19.87 41.04 57.13
N ASP A 1161 -19.31 42.25 57.12
CA ASP A 1161 -18.29 42.66 56.13
C ASP A 1161 -16.95 41.93 56.31
N VAL A 1162 -16.50 41.73 57.55
CA VAL A 1162 -15.28 40.94 57.82
C VAL A 1162 -15.50 39.48 57.46
N SER A 1163 -16.68 38.92 57.73
CA SER A 1163 -17.02 37.55 57.32
C SER A 1163 -17.13 37.40 55.80
N LEU A 1164 -17.63 38.40 55.08
CA LEU A 1164 -17.70 38.42 53.62
C LEU A 1164 -16.31 38.52 52.98
N ILE A 1165 -15.43 39.35 53.52
CA ILE A 1165 -14.04 39.47 53.04
C ILE A 1165 -13.23 38.21 53.36
N CYS A 1166 -13.39 37.64 54.57
CA CYS A 1166 -12.78 36.35 54.90
C CYS A 1166 -13.29 35.23 53.98
N ASN A 1167 -14.59 35.14 53.73
CA ASN A 1167 -15.16 34.15 52.80
C ASN A 1167 -14.71 34.37 51.34
N ALA A 1168 -14.52 35.61 50.91
CA ALA A 1168 -14.00 35.93 49.58
C ALA A 1168 -12.51 35.54 49.45
N LEU A 1169 -11.70 35.82 50.48
CA LEU A 1169 -10.30 35.41 50.55
C LEU A 1169 -10.16 33.88 50.66
N GLU A 1170 -11.06 33.21 51.37
CA GLU A 1170 -11.05 31.76 51.54
C GLU A 1170 -11.51 31.04 50.26
N LYS A 1171 -12.48 31.61 49.52
CA LYS A 1171 -12.81 31.18 48.16
C LYS A 1171 -11.66 31.41 47.18
N ALA A 1172 -11.01 32.58 47.21
CA ALA A 1172 -9.86 32.86 46.35
C ALA A 1172 -8.69 31.91 46.65
N LYS A 1173 -8.45 31.60 47.93
CA LYS A 1173 -7.47 30.60 48.36
C LYS A 1173 -7.83 29.20 47.86
N GLN A 1174 -9.09 28.78 47.96
CA GLN A 1174 -9.53 27.47 47.44
C GLN A 1174 -9.41 27.35 45.92
N VAL A 1175 -9.68 28.43 45.17
CA VAL A 1175 -9.49 28.47 43.71
C VAL A 1175 -8.00 28.36 43.37
N LEU A 1176 -7.13 29.11 44.06
CA LEU A 1176 -5.68 29.03 43.84
C LEU A 1176 -5.10 27.67 44.27
N GLU A 1177 -5.61 27.05 45.33
CA GLU A 1177 -5.22 25.69 45.74
C GLU A 1177 -5.67 24.63 44.73
N ALA A 1178 -6.85 24.80 44.10
CA ALA A 1178 -7.33 23.94 43.03
C ALA A 1178 -6.51 24.12 41.74
N GLU A 1179 -6.24 25.36 41.30
CA GLU A 1179 -5.40 25.63 40.14
C GLU A 1179 -3.96 25.11 40.34
N ASN A 1180 -3.42 25.21 41.56
CA ASN A 1180 -2.09 24.67 41.87
C ASN A 1180 -2.08 23.13 41.92
N ALA A 1181 -3.19 22.50 42.30
CA ALA A 1181 -3.36 21.04 42.23
C ALA A 1181 -3.51 20.56 40.77
N ASP A 1182 -4.24 21.30 39.94
CA ASP A 1182 -4.38 21.01 38.51
C ASP A 1182 -3.05 21.18 37.78
N LEU A 1183 -2.31 22.27 38.03
CA LEU A 1183 -0.96 22.48 37.50
C LEU A 1183 0.02 21.40 37.97
N ALA A 1184 -0.06 20.95 39.22
CA ALA A 1184 0.77 19.85 39.71
C ALA A 1184 0.41 18.50 39.05
N THR A 1185 -0.86 18.33 38.64
CA THR A 1185 -1.34 17.13 37.93
C THR A 1185 -0.92 17.16 36.46
N GLU A 1186 -1.01 18.33 35.81
CA GLU A 1186 -0.47 18.54 34.46
C GLU A 1186 1.05 18.37 34.42
N LEU A 1187 1.79 18.86 35.42
CA LEU A 1187 3.24 18.67 35.52
C LEU A 1187 3.61 17.19 35.70
N LYS A 1188 2.82 16.42 36.45
CA LYS A 1188 2.98 14.96 36.58
C LYS A 1188 2.62 14.22 35.29
N SER A 1189 1.57 14.65 34.59
CA SER A 1189 1.19 14.10 33.28
C SER A 1189 2.27 14.36 32.23
N ALA A 1190 2.80 15.58 32.18
CA ALA A 1190 3.89 15.97 31.29
C ALA A 1190 5.20 15.21 31.61
N SER A 1191 5.51 14.97 32.89
CA SER A 1191 6.68 14.17 33.26
C SER A 1191 6.50 12.68 32.93
N ALA A 1192 5.30 12.14 33.08
CA ALA A 1192 4.96 10.78 32.66
C ALA A 1192 5.03 10.62 31.14
N ALA A 1193 4.50 11.58 30.38
CA ALA A 1193 4.60 11.62 28.92
C ALA A 1193 6.05 11.73 28.44
N ARG A 1194 6.88 12.52 29.14
CA ARG A 1194 8.32 12.61 28.87
C ARG A 1194 9.05 11.29 29.15
N ALA A 1195 8.72 10.61 30.25
CA ALA A 1195 9.28 9.30 30.59
C ALA A 1195 8.85 8.21 29.60
N GLU A 1196 7.60 8.24 29.13
CA GLU A 1196 7.11 7.33 28.09
C GLU A 1196 7.75 7.61 26.73
N GLY A 1197 7.91 8.88 26.36
CA GLY A 1197 8.65 9.30 25.16
C GLY A 1197 10.11 8.86 25.19
N GLU A 1198 10.77 8.96 26.35
CA GLU A 1198 12.14 8.49 26.52
C GLU A 1198 12.25 6.95 26.48
N ARG A 1199 11.24 6.24 26.98
CA ARG A 1199 11.13 4.78 26.87
C ARG A 1199 10.92 4.34 25.42
N ARG A 1200 10.05 5.02 24.66
CA ARG A 1200 9.84 4.77 23.22
C ARG A 1200 11.09 5.08 22.41
N ARG A 1201 11.81 6.17 22.74
CA ARG A 1201 13.11 6.50 22.12
C ARG A 1201 14.14 5.41 22.34
N LYS A 1202 14.30 4.92 23.58
CA LYS A 1202 15.21 3.79 23.87
C LYS A 1202 14.81 2.50 23.17
N GLN A 1203 13.50 2.26 23.00
CA GLN A 1203 12.99 1.11 22.27
C GLN A 1203 13.27 1.20 20.76
N ALA A 1204 13.16 2.41 20.19
CA ALA A 1204 13.53 2.69 18.80
C ALA A 1204 15.05 2.64 18.57
N GLU A 1205 15.86 3.13 19.51
CA GLU A 1205 17.33 3.02 19.48
C GLU A 1205 17.77 1.54 19.54
N ALA A 1206 17.11 0.71 20.37
CA ALA A 1206 17.37 -0.72 20.43
C ALA A 1206 16.97 -1.45 19.13
N GLN A 1207 15.85 -1.07 18.51
CA GLN A 1207 15.44 -1.61 17.20
C GLN A 1207 16.39 -1.18 16.08
N LEU A 1208 16.89 0.06 16.10
CA LEU A 1208 17.90 0.54 15.16
C LEU A 1208 19.23 -0.21 15.32
N GLN A 1209 19.65 -0.53 16.54
CA GLN A 1209 20.82 -1.36 16.77
C GLN A 1209 20.63 -2.80 16.28
N GLU A 1210 19.44 -3.39 16.46
CA GLU A 1210 19.13 -4.73 15.94
C GLU A 1210 19.12 -4.76 14.40
N ILE A 1211 18.59 -3.71 13.76
CA ILE A 1211 18.60 -3.57 12.30
C ILE A 1211 20.03 -3.33 11.79
N ALA A 1212 20.83 -2.51 12.47
CA ALA A 1212 22.24 -2.29 12.12
C ALA A 1212 23.05 -3.59 12.22
N ALA A 1213 22.84 -4.40 13.28
CA ALA A 1213 23.49 -5.70 13.40
C ALA A 1213 23.07 -6.67 12.28
N LYS A 1214 21.78 -6.71 11.91
CA LYS A 1214 21.30 -7.49 10.77
C LYS A 1214 21.88 -7.02 9.44
N LEU A 1215 22.05 -5.71 9.26
CA LEU A 1215 22.68 -5.14 8.06
C LEU A 1215 24.15 -5.57 7.96
N GLN A 1216 24.86 -5.56 9.09
CA GLN A 1216 26.26 -6.00 9.17
C GLN A 1216 26.41 -7.51 8.89
N ASP A 1217 25.47 -8.33 9.36
CA ASP A 1217 25.41 -9.75 9.03
C ASP A 1217 25.14 -9.99 7.54
N VAL A 1218 24.25 -9.20 6.93
CA VAL A 1218 23.97 -9.26 5.48
C VAL A 1218 25.19 -8.83 4.66
N GLU A 1219 25.92 -7.79 5.09
CA GLU A 1219 27.16 -7.35 4.44
C GLU A 1219 28.27 -8.40 4.55
N ARG A 1220 28.37 -9.08 5.70
CA ARG A 1220 29.29 -10.21 5.88
C ARG A 1220 28.95 -11.37 4.94
N VAL A 1221 27.67 -11.77 4.88
CA VAL A 1221 27.21 -12.83 3.95
C VAL A 1221 27.42 -12.42 2.49
N ARG A 1222 27.23 -11.14 2.15
CA ARG A 1222 27.53 -10.63 0.81
C ARG A 1222 29.02 -10.76 0.47
N SER A 1223 29.90 -10.42 1.41
CA SER A 1223 31.35 -10.56 1.23
C SER A 1223 31.78 -12.02 1.08
N GLU A 1224 31.21 -12.92 1.88
CA GLU A 1224 31.47 -14.37 1.77
C GLU A 1224 30.99 -14.96 0.43
N LEU A 1225 29.82 -14.53 -0.06
CA LEU A 1225 29.31 -14.91 -1.38
C LEU A 1225 30.16 -14.31 -2.50
N GLN A 1226 30.67 -13.09 -2.33
CA GLN A 1226 31.54 -12.44 -3.31
C GLN A 1226 32.91 -13.14 -3.40
N GLU A 1227 33.52 -13.52 -2.26
CA GLU A 1227 34.72 -14.36 -2.26
C GLU A 1227 34.47 -15.74 -2.89
N LYS A 1228 33.29 -16.32 -2.65
CA LYS A 1228 32.91 -17.61 -3.26
C LYS A 1228 32.71 -17.49 -4.78
N CYS A 1229 32.13 -16.39 -5.26
CA CYS A 1229 32.04 -16.10 -6.70
C CYS A 1229 33.43 -15.94 -7.31
N VAL A 1230 34.34 -15.20 -6.66
CA VAL A 1230 35.72 -15.02 -7.16
C VAL A 1230 36.46 -16.37 -7.22
N ARG A 1231 36.28 -17.25 -6.22
CA ARG A 1231 36.84 -18.61 -6.27
C ARG A 1231 36.24 -19.45 -7.39
N LEU A 1232 34.93 -19.45 -7.55
CA LEU A 1232 34.26 -20.20 -8.62
C LEU A 1232 34.66 -19.67 -10.02
N GLN A 1233 34.91 -18.37 -10.13
CA GLN A 1233 35.38 -17.74 -11.37
C GLN A 1233 36.83 -18.15 -11.68
N SER A 1234 37.70 -18.18 -10.66
CA SER A 1234 39.06 -18.73 -10.77
C SER A 1234 39.06 -20.23 -11.11
N GLU A 1235 38.17 -21.03 -10.50
CA GLU A 1235 38.02 -22.45 -10.82
C GLU A 1235 37.50 -22.66 -12.25
N ALA A 1236 36.57 -21.81 -12.72
CA ALA A 1236 36.08 -21.83 -14.09
C ALA A 1236 37.16 -21.44 -15.10
N GLU A 1237 37.97 -20.41 -14.82
CA GLU A 1237 39.12 -20.02 -15.64
C GLU A 1237 40.18 -21.13 -15.68
N THR A 1238 40.43 -21.80 -14.55
CA THR A 1238 41.36 -22.93 -14.48
C THR A 1238 40.84 -24.14 -15.26
N ALA A 1239 39.53 -24.42 -15.17
CA ALA A 1239 38.88 -25.47 -15.95
C ALA A 1239 38.89 -25.16 -17.45
N ALA A 1240 38.69 -23.88 -17.83
CA ALA A 1240 38.78 -23.44 -19.22
C ALA A 1240 40.21 -23.60 -19.76
N ALA A 1241 41.23 -23.22 -18.99
CA ALA A 1241 42.63 -23.43 -19.37
C ALA A 1241 43.00 -24.93 -19.48
N GLN A 1242 42.45 -25.78 -18.61
CA GLN A 1242 42.60 -27.24 -18.72
C GLN A 1242 41.89 -27.82 -19.95
N LEU A 1243 40.72 -27.26 -20.31
CA LEU A 1243 40.00 -27.64 -21.52
C LEU A 1243 40.78 -27.25 -22.77
N GLU A 1244 41.32 -26.03 -22.82
CA GLU A 1244 42.20 -25.56 -23.91
C GLU A 1244 43.44 -26.44 -24.04
N ALA A 1245 44.07 -26.81 -22.93
CA ALA A 1245 45.21 -27.73 -22.94
C ALA A 1245 44.83 -29.15 -23.40
N ALA A 1246 43.63 -29.63 -23.04
CA ALA A 1246 43.10 -30.91 -23.49
C ALA A 1246 42.76 -30.88 -24.99
N GLU A 1247 42.23 -29.78 -25.51
CA GLU A 1247 41.96 -29.57 -26.94
C GLU A 1247 43.25 -29.46 -27.75
N LEU A 1248 44.28 -28.78 -27.23
CA LEU A 1248 45.61 -28.74 -27.82
C LEU A 1248 46.26 -30.13 -27.88
N ASN A 1249 46.14 -30.91 -26.80
CA ASN A 1249 46.63 -32.28 -26.75
C ASN A 1249 45.82 -33.22 -27.65
N ALA A 1250 44.51 -33.05 -27.75
CA ALA A 1250 43.65 -33.80 -28.67
C ALA A 1250 43.97 -33.46 -30.12
N SER A 1251 44.21 -32.18 -30.45
CA SER A 1251 44.65 -31.71 -31.77
C SER A 1251 46.04 -32.24 -32.13
N ALA A 1252 46.97 -32.28 -31.18
CA ALA A 1252 48.29 -32.89 -31.34
C ALA A 1252 48.20 -34.41 -31.56
N ALA A 1253 47.35 -35.11 -30.79
CA ALA A 1253 47.08 -36.54 -30.98
C ALA A 1253 46.41 -36.83 -32.33
N HIS A 1254 45.52 -35.95 -32.79
CA HIS A 1254 44.87 -36.06 -34.09
C HIS A 1254 45.85 -35.85 -35.25
N LYS A 1255 46.80 -34.91 -35.10
CA LYS A 1255 47.92 -34.72 -36.04
C LYS A 1255 48.87 -35.92 -36.06
N HIS A 1256 49.14 -36.54 -34.90
CA HIS A 1256 49.99 -37.73 -34.81
C HIS A 1256 49.32 -38.99 -35.41
N ALA A 1257 48.00 -39.14 -35.25
CA ALA A 1257 47.21 -40.19 -35.89
C ALA A 1257 47.11 -40.00 -37.41
N ALA A 1258 47.10 -38.76 -37.91
CA ALA A 1258 47.13 -38.46 -39.34
C ALA A 1258 48.49 -38.75 -40.01
N THR A 1259 49.59 -38.81 -39.24
CA THR A 1259 50.94 -39.14 -39.78
C THR A 1259 51.28 -40.63 -39.72
N THR A 1260 50.48 -41.46 -39.05
CA THR A 1260 50.72 -42.91 -38.90
C THR A 1260 49.73 -43.79 -39.69
N GLY A 1261 48.91 -43.18 -40.55
CA GLY A 1261 47.98 -43.84 -41.47
C GLY A 1261 48.31 -43.65 -42.95
N ALA A 1262 49.61 -43.59 -43.31
CA ALA A 1262 50.12 -43.65 -44.68
C ALA A 1262 51.32 -44.60 -44.75
#